data_AF-A0A7X8N7T4-F1
#
_entry.id   AF-A0A7X8N7T4-F1
#
_cell.length_a   1.000
_cell.length_b   1.000
_cell.length_c   1.000
_cell.angle_alpha   90.00
_cell.angle_beta   90.00
_cell.angle_gamma   90.00
#
_symmetry.space_group_name_H-M   'P 1'
#
loop_
_entity.id
_entity.type
_entity.pdbx_description
1 polymer ?
#
loop_
_entity_poly.entity_id
_entity_poly.type
_entity_poly.pdbx_seq_one_letter_code
_entity_poly.pdbx_strand_id
1 'polypeptide(L)'
;MSYQKHYNYSIENPEQFWGEQANEIKWFKQPTTILSKDENGFDRWFDDGKLNVCYLAVDKHIEDGYGSQTALIYDSPVTQRKVTYSYNEVKSEVERLAGGLRDLGVKKGDTVIIYMPMIPHAAFSMLACARIGAIHSVVFGGFAPHELAIRIDDCKPKVIITATSGVEFDRLIPYKPLVDEAVEKATHKPDKVIVFQRRLGAILTKTHRFVDYKKLVEKSEPADCVEVESNHPLYILYTSGTTGRPKGILRDSGGYATALKYSMKNIYGVEEGDTYWAASDVGWVVGHSYIVYGPLINRNTTVIFEGKPIKTPDAGTFWRIISEYKVNVMFTAPTAIRAIKKEDPDGELMEGYDLSCLKYQFLAGERCDVATLKWLEEKLQIPVIDHWWQTESGWPMLSNMMGVEALPVKPGSAAKPVSGYNIQILNREGKVLGPNEEGFVVIKLPLPPGNLLNIWGNTDRFVEGYLKRYDGYYFSGDGGYVDDDGYFYITGRVDDVINVAGHRLSTAEMEEVVSSNPSVAECAVFGIEDQLKGQVPLALVVLKSGDYVSSFELEYNIKQEIRKVIGAVASLKKVLIVKRLPKTRSGKILRKLLRNIADGVEYTVPSTIDDSEIITEIEHEFKLHKIGTFEFVTEEEKETLDDLQVDSFIKYYKSYQHSVNDPEGFWAQIANTFTWRRKWDKIVEYDWETPKFEWFKGAKLNITENCIDRHLEKKGDDLAIIWEPNDPNEANRTLTYNELHTEVNKFANVLKNNGVVKGDRVCIYMPMVPELAIAVLACARIGAVHSVVFAGFSSVALSTRINDAECKVLLTTDGVYRGAKPIDLKAIADEALETCPTIETSIILNRINADVTMKEGRDIWWHDELEKVDATCKAVEMDAEDMLFILYTSGSTGKPKGMVHTCAGYMVHTAYSFKNVFQYQHGDVYFCTADIGWITGHSYIVYGPLAAGATTLMFEGVPSYPDYGRFWQIVEKYKVNQFYTAPTAIRALAAQPNELIERNDLSSIKVLGTVGEPINEEAWHWYNEKIGEQKSPIVDTWWQTETGGIMISPLAGVTPTKPTFATRPLPGIQPCLVDEKGEELNTNPAEGRLCIKYPWPSMARTIYGDHKRYKNTYFSAFSGKYFTGDGSFRDLEGNYRITGRVDDVVIVSGHNLGTAPIENVINEHSNVVESAIVGYPHNIKGNALYAYVIVYETPENEDFLRNEINELIGRTIGPIAKLDKIQFVPGLPKTRSGKIMRRILRKIAENETSNLGDISTLLNPEVVEAIKEGSLVK
;
A
#
# COMPACT_ATOMS: atom_id res chain seq x y z
N MET A 1 -22.94 -26.49 46.57
CA MET A 1 -23.37 -25.27 47.29
C MET A 1 -23.68 -24.24 46.21
N SER A 2 -24.74 -23.43 46.30
CA SER A 2 -24.97 -22.41 45.26
C SER A 2 -23.87 -21.36 45.25
N TYR A 3 -23.58 -20.79 44.07
CA TYR A 3 -22.64 -19.69 43.88
C TYR A 3 -22.85 -18.59 44.92
N GLN A 4 -24.10 -18.14 45.11
CA GLN A 4 -24.39 -17.03 46.01
C GLN A 4 -24.02 -17.33 47.46
N LYS A 5 -24.33 -18.54 47.94
CA LYS A 5 -24.00 -18.93 49.32
C LYS A 5 -22.49 -19.05 49.51
N HIS A 6 -21.79 -19.61 48.52
CA HIS A 6 -20.34 -19.76 48.52
C HIS A 6 -19.62 -18.41 48.46
N TYR A 7 -20.10 -17.50 47.62
CA TYR A 7 -19.60 -16.13 47.50
C TYR A 7 -19.81 -15.35 48.80
N ASN A 8 -21.04 -15.32 49.34
CA ASN A 8 -21.34 -14.59 50.57
C ASN A 8 -20.48 -15.09 51.74
N TYR A 9 -20.29 -16.41 51.88
CA TYR A 9 -19.43 -16.97 52.93
C TYR A 9 -18.00 -16.42 52.83
N SER A 10 -17.45 -16.33 51.61
CA SER A 10 -16.10 -15.79 51.40
C SER A 10 -15.95 -14.30 51.69
N ILE A 11 -17.02 -13.51 51.54
CA ILE A 11 -17.00 -12.06 51.79
C ILE A 11 -17.31 -11.74 53.25
N GLU A 12 -18.25 -12.45 53.87
CA GLU A 12 -18.66 -12.23 55.26
C GLU A 12 -17.69 -12.84 56.28
N ASN A 13 -17.01 -13.93 55.91
CA ASN A 13 -16.10 -14.68 56.79
C ASN A 13 -14.74 -14.95 56.10
N PRO A 14 -14.01 -13.91 55.66
CA PRO A 14 -12.85 -14.07 54.78
C PRO A 14 -11.70 -14.88 55.42
N GLU A 15 -11.43 -14.70 56.72
CA GLU A 15 -10.39 -15.48 57.42
C GLU A 15 -10.73 -16.96 57.55
N GLN A 16 -11.99 -17.29 57.85
CA GLN A 16 -12.42 -18.69 57.96
C GLN A 16 -12.37 -19.37 56.59
N PHE A 17 -12.95 -18.72 55.57
CA PHE A 17 -12.98 -19.23 54.21
C PHE A 17 -11.57 -19.51 53.67
N TRP A 18 -10.65 -18.53 53.77
CA TRP A 18 -9.29 -18.70 53.27
C TRP A 18 -8.42 -19.60 54.16
N GLY A 19 -8.71 -19.68 55.46
CA GLY A 19 -8.11 -20.68 56.35
C GLY A 19 -8.48 -22.11 55.94
N GLU A 20 -9.73 -22.35 55.56
CA GLU A 20 -10.16 -23.64 55.00
C GLU A 20 -9.42 -23.95 53.69
N GLN A 21 -9.32 -22.98 52.77
CA GLN A 21 -8.61 -23.19 51.51
C GLN A 21 -7.10 -23.41 51.71
N ALA A 22 -6.50 -22.80 52.73
CA ALA A 22 -5.10 -23.03 53.07
C ALA A 22 -4.85 -24.46 53.59
N ASN A 23 -5.85 -25.13 54.15
CA ASN A 23 -5.74 -26.54 54.59
C ASN A 23 -5.73 -27.52 53.40
N GLU A 24 -6.14 -27.08 52.22
CA GLU A 24 -6.13 -27.90 50.99
C GLU A 24 -4.73 -28.00 50.34
N ILE A 25 -3.74 -27.30 50.87
CA ILE A 25 -2.34 -27.40 50.46
C ILE A 25 -1.44 -27.78 51.65
N LYS A 26 -0.28 -28.36 51.36
CA LYS A 26 0.67 -28.82 52.39
C LYS A 26 1.64 -27.70 52.78
N TRP A 27 1.69 -27.38 54.07
CA TRP A 27 2.63 -26.43 54.63
C TRP A 27 3.73 -27.15 55.40
N PHE A 28 4.94 -26.60 55.38
CA PHE A 28 6.00 -27.03 56.31
C PHE A 28 5.72 -26.48 57.72
N LYS A 29 5.21 -25.25 57.79
CA LYS A 29 4.58 -24.69 58.99
C LYS A 29 3.20 -24.14 58.62
N GLN A 30 2.15 -24.75 59.16
CA GLN A 30 0.77 -24.31 58.95
C GLN A 30 0.58 -22.88 59.49
N PRO A 31 -0.05 -21.96 58.74
CA PRO A 31 -0.34 -20.62 59.23
C PRO A 31 -1.39 -20.67 60.34
N THR A 32 -1.14 -19.91 61.41
CA THR A 32 -2.11 -19.67 62.49
C THR A 32 -2.71 -18.27 62.41
N THR A 33 -2.01 -17.34 61.76
CA THR A 33 -2.49 -16.00 61.46
C THR A 33 -2.93 -15.94 60.01
N ILE A 34 -4.25 -15.95 59.79
CA ILE A 34 -4.80 -16.01 58.42
C ILE A 34 -4.70 -14.67 57.71
N LEU A 35 -5.12 -13.58 58.35
CA LEU A 35 -5.02 -12.22 57.83
C LEU A 35 -4.30 -11.33 58.85
N SER A 36 -3.35 -10.54 58.38
CA SER A 36 -2.60 -9.57 59.17
C SER A 36 -2.30 -8.32 58.34
N LYS A 37 -1.59 -7.35 58.93
CA LYS A 37 -1.08 -6.18 58.22
C LYS A 37 0.43 -6.10 58.35
N ASP A 38 1.12 -5.67 57.29
CA ASP A 38 2.55 -5.40 57.32
C ASP A 38 2.88 -4.03 57.96
N GLU A 39 4.16 -3.70 58.00
CA GLU A 39 4.69 -2.43 58.50
C GLU A 39 4.13 -1.17 57.80
N ASN A 40 3.61 -1.29 56.58
CA ASN A 40 3.00 -0.21 55.81
C ASN A 40 1.46 -0.21 55.94
N GLY A 41 0.88 -1.12 56.73
CA GLY A 41 -0.55 -1.26 56.92
C GLY A 41 -1.28 -2.05 55.82
N PHE A 42 -0.54 -2.68 54.89
CA PHE A 42 -1.11 -3.49 53.81
C PHE A 42 -1.45 -4.89 54.29
N ASP A 43 -2.54 -5.45 53.77
CA ASP A 43 -3.01 -6.78 54.16
C ASP A 43 -2.02 -7.88 53.73
N ARG A 44 -1.81 -8.87 54.60
CA ARG A 44 -0.93 -10.03 54.40
C ARG A 44 -1.66 -11.32 54.79
N TRP A 45 -1.60 -12.30 53.90
CA TRP A 45 -2.23 -13.60 54.10
C TRP A 45 -1.21 -14.64 54.56
N PHE A 46 -1.57 -15.41 55.59
CA PHE A 46 -0.80 -16.55 56.10
C PHE A 46 0.62 -16.18 56.55
N ASP A 47 0.80 -15.00 57.16
CA ASP A 47 2.10 -14.36 57.39
C ASP A 47 3.10 -15.24 58.16
N ASP A 48 2.60 -16.06 59.09
CA ASP A 48 3.42 -16.97 59.90
C ASP A 48 3.63 -18.36 59.27
N GLY A 49 3.00 -18.63 58.12
CA GLY A 49 3.09 -19.90 57.40
C GLY A 49 4.40 -20.05 56.61
N LYS A 50 4.82 -21.30 56.42
CA LYS A 50 6.01 -21.64 55.62
C LYS A 50 5.75 -22.81 54.69
N LEU A 51 6.24 -22.71 53.45
CA LEU A 51 6.00 -23.67 52.38
C LEU A 51 7.14 -23.65 51.35
N ASN A 52 6.97 -24.44 50.28
CA ASN A 52 7.70 -24.25 49.02
C ASN A 52 6.77 -24.53 47.83
N VAL A 53 6.69 -23.62 46.87
CA VAL A 53 5.74 -23.74 45.74
C VAL A 53 6.15 -24.85 44.76
N CYS A 54 7.45 -25.09 44.54
CA CYS A 54 7.92 -26.22 43.73
C CYS A 54 7.56 -27.56 44.39
N TYR A 55 7.69 -27.65 45.72
CA TYR A 55 7.27 -28.85 46.47
C TYR A 55 5.79 -29.16 46.24
N LEU A 56 4.93 -28.15 46.36
CA LEU A 56 3.49 -28.30 46.12
C LEU A 56 3.15 -28.66 44.67
N ALA A 57 3.90 -28.11 43.72
CA ALA A 57 3.69 -28.33 42.30
C ALA A 57 4.24 -29.68 41.80
N VAL A 58 5.21 -30.30 42.48
CA VAL A 58 5.91 -31.49 41.98
C VAL A 58 6.07 -32.57 43.05
N ASP A 59 6.90 -32.33 44.06
CA ASP A 59 7.34 -33.36 45.01
C ASP A 59 6.18 -33.95 45.83
N LYS A 60 5.23 -33.11 46.28
CA LYS A 60 4.03 -33.55 47.01
C LYS A 60 3.29 -34.65 46.25
N HIS A 61 3.05 -34.46 44.95
CA HIS A 61 2.28 -35.42 44.15
C HIS A 61 3.02 -36.73 43.94
N ILE A 62 4.36 -36.69 43.92
CA ILE A 62 5.20 -37.90 43.91
C ILE A 62 5.05 -38.65 45.24
N GLU A 63 5.09 -37.93 46.37
CA GLU A 63 4.86 -38.50 47.71
C GLU A 63 3.46 -39.11 47.85
N ASP A 64 2.46 -38.52 47.21
CA ASP A 64 1.09 -39.03 47.19
C ASP A 64 0.87 -40.21 46.21
N GLY A 65 1.93 -40.64 45.51
CA GLY A 65 1.91 -41.83 44.65
C GLY A 65 1.65 -41.56 43.17
N TYR A 66 1.68 -40.31 42.71
CA TYR A 66 1.39 -39.91 41.33
C TYR A 66 2.63 -39.58 40.49
N GLY A 67 3.81 -40.04 40.90
CA GLY A 67 5.07 -39.70 40.21
C GLY A 67 5.14 -40.13 38.73
N SER A 68 4.42 -41.18 38.34
CA SER A 68 4.33 -41.64 36.94
C SER A 68 3.26 -40.92 36.11
N GLN A 69 2.39 -40.12 36.74
CA GLN A 69 1.38 -39.35 36.02
C GLN A 69 2.07 -38.29 35.16
N THR A 70 1.57 -38.07 33.94
CA THR A 70 1.99 -36.95 33.09
C THR A 70 1.74 -35.62 33.82
N ALA A 71 2.77 -34.79 33.87
CA ALA A 71 2.71 -33.43 34.40
C ALA A 71 2.71 -32.41 33.26
N LEU A 72 3.60 -32.58 32.28
CA LEU A 72 3.79 -31.63 31.18
C LEU A 72 3.73 -32.32 29.81
N ILE A 73 3.02 -31.71 28.89
CA ILE A 73 3.03 -32.04 27.46
C ILE A 73 3.63 -30.86 26.72
N TYR A 74 4.62 -31.10 25.87
CA TYR A 74 5.18 -30.10 24.98
C TYR A 74 4.85 -30.46 23.54
N ASP A 75 4.16 -29.56 22.86
CA ASP A 75 3.85 -29.67 21.43
C ASP A 75 4.34 -28.40 20.72
N SER A 76 5.27 -28.59 19.78
CA SER A 76 5.85 -27.54 18.95
C SER A 76 5.65 -27.91 17.49
N PRO A 77 4.56 -27.46 16.84
CA PRO A 77 4.39 -27.64 15.40
C PRO A 77 5.50 -26.96 14.59
N VAL A 78 6.03 -25.83 15.08
CA VAL A 78 7.10 -25.08 14.39
C VAL A 78 8.45 -25.81 14.38
N THR A 79 8.65 -26.77 15.27
CA THR A 79 9.83 -27.66 15.27
C THR A 79 9.49 -29.13 15.02
N GLN A 80 8.22 -29.43 14.75
CA GLN A 80 7.69 -30.78 14.58
C GLN A 80 8.07 -31.71 15.74
N ARG A 81 8.02 -31.21 16.97
CA ARG A 81 8.46 -31.92 18.16
C ARG A 81 7.35 -32.02 19.21
N LYS A 82 7.17 -33.25 19.72
CA LYS A 82 6.24 -33.57 20.79
C LYS A 82 6.97 -34.36 21.88
N VAL A 83 6.80 -33.95 23.14
CA VAL A 83 7.45 -34.60 24.30
C VAL A 83 6.51 -34.56 25.50
N THR A 84 6.42 -35.64 26.26
CA THR A 84 5.68 -35.69 27.52
C THR A 84 6.64 -35.92 28.68
N TYR A 85 6.32 -35.36 29.83
CA TYR A 85 7.09 -35.51 31.08
C TYR A 85 6.15 -35.89 32.21
N SER A 86 6.46 -36.99 32.89
CA SER A 86 5.85 -37.37 34.17
C SER A 86 6.34 -36.48 35.31
N TYR A 87 5.62 -36.46 36.44
CA TYR A 87 6.06 -35.73 37.64
C TYR A 87 7.49 -36.12 38.08
N ASN A 88 7.88 -37.39 37.98
CA ASN A 88 9.24 -37.85 38.26
C ASN A 88 10.28 -37.23 37.32
N GLU A 89 9.99 -37.15 36.03
CA GLU A 89 10.90 -36.56 35.03
C GLU A 89 11.00 -35.04 35.21
N VAL A 90 9.88 -34.37 35.50
CA VAL A 90 9.88 -32.94 35.85
C VAL A 90 10.73 -32.70 37.10
N LYS A 91 10.57 -33.51 38.15
CA LYS A 91 11.40 -33.42 39.36
C LYS A 91 12.89 -33.53 39.03
N SER A 92 13.29 -34.56 38.28
CA SER A 92 14.69 -34.80 37.92
C SER A 92 15.32 -33.61 37.18
N GLU A 93 14.61 -33.01 36.23
CA GLU A 93 15.09 -31.82 35.50
C GLU A 93 15.20 -30.60 36.43
N VAL A 94 14.18 -30.38 37.26
CA VAL A 94 14.06 -29.21 38.15
C VAL A 94 15.08 -29.25 39.29
N GLU A 95 15.23 -30.38 39.99
CA GLU A 95 16.10 -30.48 41.16
C GLU A 95 17.58 -30.37 40.80
N ARG A 96 17.97 -30.89 39.63
CA ARG A 96 19.33 -30.78 39.10
C ARG A 96 19.64 -29.37 38.60
N LEU A 97 18.71 -28.73 37.89
CA LEU A 97 18.87 -27.31 37.52
C LEU A 97 18.97 -26.43 38.76
N ALA A 98 18.13 -26.66 39.78
CA ALA A 98 18.18 -25.96 41.06
C ALA A 98 19.54 -26.16 41.77
N GLY A 99 20.08 -27.38 41.74
CA GLY A 99 21.45 -27.68 42.16
C GLY A 99 22.50 -26.84 41.43
N GLY A 100 22.38 -26.75 40.10
CA GLY A 100 23.28 -25.93 39.28
C GLY A 100 23.17 -24.44 39.54
N LEU A 101 21.96 -23.92 39.79
CA LEU A 101 21.78 -22.53 40.20
C LEU A 101 22.49 -22.26 41.53
N ARG A 102 22.37 -23.18 42.50
CA ARG A 102 23.09 -23.12 43.78
C ARG A 102 24.61 -23.18 43.58
N ASP A 103 25.11 -24.03 42.70
CA ASP A 103 26.55 -24.15 42.38
C ASP A 103 27.11 -22.87 41.73
N LEU A 104 26.27 -22.15 40.97
CA LEU A 104 26.58 -20.82 40.43
C LEU A 104 26.39 -19.69 41.46
N GLY A 105 26.02 -20.04 42.69
CA GLY A 105 25.95 -19.13 43.83
C GLY A 105 24.59 -18.50 44.07
N VAL A 106 23.53 -18.88 43.36
CA VAL A 106 22.16 -18.38 43.58
C VAL A 106 21.63 -18.86 44.92
N LYS A 107 21.06 -17.95 45.71
CA LYS A 107 20.52 -18.20 47.06
C LYS A 107 19.07 -17.73 47.17
N LYS A 108 18.39 -18.12 48.26
CA LYS A 108 17.06 -17.60 48.61
C LYS A 108 17.07 -16.07 48.59
N GLY A 109 16.10 -15.47 47.89
CA GLY A 109 15.96 -14.02 47.73
C GLY A 109 16.75 -13.41 46.57
N ASP A 110 17.72 -14.12 45.98
CA ASP A 110 18.38 -13.66 44.74
C ASP A 110 17.37 -13.67 43.59
N THR A 111 17.48 -12.71 42.68
CA THR A 111 16.64 -12.63 41.48
C THR A 111 17.28 -13.37 40.30
N VAL A 112 16.44 -14.01 39.48
CA VAL A 112 16.87 -14.75 38.28
C VAL A 112 15.98 -14.37 37.11
N ILE A 113 16.55 -13.84 36.02
CA ILE A 113 15.76 -13.60 34.80
C ILE A 113 15.69 -14.87 33.96
N ILE A 114 14.50 -15.18 33.46
CA ILE A 114 14.27 -16.26 32.49
C ILE A 114 13.78 -15.61 31.19
N TYR A 115 14.57 -15.74 30.13
CA TYR A 115 14.28 -15.20 28.80
C TYR A 115 14.30 -16.35 27.77
N MET A 116 13.21 -17.11 27.72
CA MET A 116 13.13 -18.35 26.93
C MET A 116 11.83 -18.38 26.11
N PRO A 117 11.84 -19.04 24.93
CA PRO A 117 10.60 -19.33 24.21
C PRO A 117 9.75 -20.36 24.98
N MET A 118 8.56 -20.67 24.46
CA MET A 118 7.63 -21.67 25.01
C MET A 118 8.16 -23.11 24.91
N ILE A 119 9.16 -23.44 25.72
CA ILE A 119 9.76 -24.78 25.82
C ILE A 119 9.74 -25.28 27.27
N PRO A 120 9.77 -26.60 27.53
CA PRO A 120 9.72 -27.17 28.88
C PRO A 120 10.74 -26.58 29.85
N HIS A 121 11.93 -26.27 29.33
CA HIS A 121 13.03 -25.69 30.08
C HIS A 121 12.69 -24.32 30.70
N ALA A 122 11.74 -23.57 30.15
CA ALA A 122 11.25 -22.34 30.77
C ALA A 122 10.49 -22.66 32.07
N ALA A 123 9.56 -23.63 32.04
CA ALA A 123 8.84 -24.09 33.22
C ALA A 123 9.78 -24.74 34.24
N PHE A 124 10.75 -25.56 33.79
CA PHE A 124 11.76 -26.14 34.66
C PHE A 124 12.59 -25.06 35.36
N SER A 125 12.94 -23.98 34.66
CA SER A 125 13.68 -22.86 35.22
C SER A 125 12.88 -22.10 36.28
N MET A 126 11.58 -21.87 36.04
CA MET A 126 10.69 -21.23 37.02
C MET A 126 10.56 -22.07 38.30
N LEU A 127 10.34 -23.38 38.14
CA LEU A 127 10.23 -24.33 39.25
C LEU A 127 11.57 -24.49 39.99
N ALA A 128 12.70 -24.49 39.29
CA ALA A 128 14.03 -24.59 39.89
C ALA A 128 14.35 -23.36 40.76
N CYS A 129 13.97 -22.16 40.30
CA CYS A 129 14.08 -20.94 41.11
C CYS A 129 13.21 -21.04 42.37
N ALA A 130 11.93 -21.41 42.19
CA ALA A 130 10.99 -21.59 43.31
C ALA A 130 11.49 -22.65 44.31
N ARG A 131 12.14 -23.73 43.84
CA ARG A 131 12.69 -24.80 44.67
C ARG A 131 13.72 -24.30 45.67
N ILE A 132 14.58 -23.36 45.26
CA ILE A 132 15.66 -22.82 46.13
C ILE A 132 15.31 -21.46 46.76
N GLY A 133 14.07 -20.99 46.59
CA GLY A 133 13.62 -19.69 47.08
C GLY A 133 14.19 -18.49 46.33
N ALA A 134 14.71 -18.69 45.12
CA ALA A 134 15.10 -17.60 44.24
C ALA A 134 13.87 -16.95 43.60
N ILE A 135 13.91 -15.63 43.42
CA ILE A 135 12.80 -14.84 42.88
C ILE A 135 12.98 -14.74 41.37
N HIS A 136 12.23 -15.54 40.62
CA HIS A 136 12.38 -15.47 39.16
C HIS A 136 11.62 -14.29 38.56
N SER A 137 12.09 -13.83 37.41
CA SER A 137 11.46 -12.80 36.59
C SER A 137 11.47 -13.28 35.15
N VAL A 138 10.37 -13.89 34.71
CA VAL A 138 10.23 -14.29 33.31
C VAL A 138 9.99 -13.05 32.45
N VAL A 139 10.75 -12.93 31.38
CA VAL A 139 10.63 -11.86 30.41
C VAL A 139 10.19 -12.47 29.08
N PHE A 140 9.07 -11.97 28.55
CA PHE A 140 8.51 -12.45 27.31
C PHE A 140 9.53 -12.36 26.16
N GLY A 141 9.74 -13.48 25.48
CA GLY A 141 10.84 -13.68 24.54
C GLY A 141 10.78 -12.88 23.23
N GLY A 142 9.71 -12.11 23.05
CA GLY A 142 9.58 -11.14 21.97
C GLY A 142 10.03 -9.73 22.30
N PHE A 143 10.45 -9.45 23.54
CA PHE A 143 10.94 -8.12 23.89
C PHE A 143 12.29 -7.81 23.21
N ALA A 144 12.49 -6.55 22.85
CA ALA A 144 13.77 -6.09 22.33
C ALA A 144 14.85 -6.07 23.44
N PRO A 145 16.15 -6.07 23.09
CA PRO A 145 17.25 -6.05 24.07
C PRO A 145 17.18 -4.88 25.05
N HIS A 146 16.69 -3.72 24.61
CA HIS A 146 16.50 -2.56 25.47
C HIS A 146 15.52 -2.82 26.63
N GLU A 147 14.41 -3.49 26.35
CA GLU A 147 13.41 -3.82 27.38
C GLU A 147 13.90 -4.85 28.38
N LEU A 148 14.67 -5.83 27.89
CA LEU A 148 15.34 -6.79 28.74
C LEU A 148 16.37 -6.08 29.63
N ALA A 149 17.12 -5.10 29.09
CA ALA A 149 18.09 -4.31 29.85
C ALA A 149 17.44 -3.52 31.00
N ILE A 150 16.29 -2.87 30.78
CA ILE A 150 15.57 -2.15 31.83
C ILE A 150 15.20 -3.09 32.99
N ARG A 151 14.78 -4.32 32.67
CA ARG A 151 14.39 -5.33 33.68
C ARG A 151 15.61 -5.88 34.40
N ILE A 152 16.73 -6.08 33.69
CA ILE A 152 18.02 -6.42 34.31
C ILE A 152 18.40 -5.35 35.35
N ASP A 153 18.23 -4.07 35.01
CA ASP A 153 18.59 -2.97 35.93
C ASP A 153 17.66 -2.86 37.14
N ASP A 154 16.37 -3.15 36.97
CA ASP A 154 15.36 -3.01 38.02
C ASP A 154 15.38 -4.18 39.02
N CYS A 155 15.37 -5.43 38.56
CA CYS A 155 15.42 -6.59 39.46
C CYS A 155 16.84 -7.08 39.80
N LYS A 156 17.88 -6.59 39.12
CA LYS A 156 19.29 -6.90 39.38
C LYS A 156 19.59 -8.40 39.46
N PRO A 157 19.27 -9.19 38.42
CA PRO A 157 19.39 -10.64 38.46
C PRO A 157 20.83 -11.08 38.65
N LYS A 158 21.00 -12.13 39.44
CA LYS A 158 22.29 -12.79 39.61
C LYS A 158 22.70 -13.59 38.39
N VAL A 159 21.74 -14.31 37.81
CA VAL A 159 21.93 -15.06 36.57
C VAL A 159 20.75 -14.84 35.61
N ILE A 160 21.03 -15.02 34.32
CA ILE A 160 20.01 -15.05 33.26
C ILE A 160 19.97 -16.46 32.67
N ILE A 161 18.79 -17.02 32.50
CA ILE A 161 18.56 -18.29 31.81
C ILE A 161 17.90 -18.01 30.46
N THR A 162 18.47 -18.50 29.37
CA THR A 162 17.99 -18.25 28.00
C THR A 162 18.13 -19.50 27.12
N ALA A 163 17.51 -19.47 25.94
CA ALA A 163 17.79 -20.41 24.86
C ALA A 163 18.69 -19.78 23.79
N THR A 164 19.23 -20.59 22.87
CA THR A 164 19.89 -20.07 21.66
C THR A 164 18.93 -19.32 20.75
N SER A 165 17.70 -19.82 20.60
CA SER A 165 16.71 -19.27 19.67
C SER A 165 15.26 -19.65 20.01
N GLY A 166 14.31 -18.92 19.42
CA GLY A 166 12.89 -19.27 19.32
C GLY A 166 12.48 -19.38 17.85
N VAL A 167 11.27 -19.87 17.58
CA VAL A 167 10.71 -19.92 16.21
C VAL A 167 9.35 -19.25 16.19
N GLU A 168 9.12 -18.38 15.22
CA GLU A 168 7.84 -17.73 14.97
C GLU A 168 7.49 -17.88 13.49
N PHE A 169 6.42 -18.63 13.20
CA PHE A 169 6.11 -19.13 11.85
C PHE A 169 7.31 -19.88 11.25
N ASP A 170 7.97 -19.30 10.24
CA ASP A 170 9.17 -19.78 9.57
C ASP A 170 10.45 -19.04 9.99
N ARG A 171 10.34 -18.00 10.82
CA ARG A 171 11.46 -17.14 11.24
C ARG A 171 12.10 -17.61 12.55
N LEU A 172 13.43 -17.71 12.52
CA LEU A 172 14.25 -17.97 13.70
C LEU A 172 14.51 -16.67 14.48
N ILE A 173 14.15 -16.64 15.77
CA ILE A 173 14.42 -15.51 16.67
C ILE A 173 15.71 -15.78 17.45
N PRO A 174 16.74 -14.92 17.37
CA PRO A 174 18.05 -15.18 17.98
C PRO A 174 18.11 -14.73 19.45
N TYR A 175 17.50 -15.49 20.37
CA TYR A 175 17.42 -15.14 21.81
C TYR A 175 18.78 -14.84 22.45
N LYS A 176 19.79 -15.67 22.19
CA LYS A 176 21.11 -15.50 22.83
C LYS A 176 21.79 -14.18 22.42
N PRO A 177 21.87 -13.80 21.13
CA PRO A 177 22.31 -12.47 20.73
C PRO A 177 21.52 -11.33 21.39
N LEU A 178 20.19 -11.44 21.51
CA LEU A 178 19.38 -10.41 22.18
C LEU A 178 19.75 -10.25 23.66
N VAL A 179 20.02 -11.37 24.35
CA VAL A 179 20.49 -11.34 25.75
C VAL A 179 21.87 -10.71 25.88
N ASP A 180 22.79 -11.01 24.96
CA ASP A 180 24.12 -10.40 24.99
C ASP A 180 24.06 -8.88 24.84
N GLU A 181 23.27 -8.39 23.89
CA GLU A 181 23.05 -6.97 23.68
C GLU A 181 22.36 -6.32 24.89
N ALA A 182 21.37 -6.98 25.48
CA ALA A 182 20.68 -6.47 26.68
C ALA A 182 21.63 -6.38 27.88
N VAL A 183 22.47 -7.40 28.09
CA VAL A 183 23.48 -7.42 29.14
C VAL A 183 24.55 -6.36 28.90
N GLU A 184 24.88 -6.05 27.64
CA GLU A 184 25.78 -4.95 27.30
C GLU A 184 25.18 -3.58 27.64
N LYS A 185 23.90 -3.38 27.31
CA LYS A 185 23.15 -2.14 27.55
C LYS A 185 22.81 -1.89 29.03
N ALA A 186 22.54 -2.94 29.80
CA ALA A 186 22.15 -2.83 31.20
C ALA A 186 23.29 -2.27 32.06
N THR A 187 22.98 -1.47 33.07
CA THR A 187 23.95 -1.01 34.07
C THR A 187 24.39 -2.15 34.99
N HIS A 188 23.44 -2.95 35.47
CA HIS A 188 23.69 -4.15 36.24
C HIS A 188 24.15 -5.29 35.32
N LYS A 189 25.19 -6.02 35.73
CA LYS A 189 25.72 -7.15 34.98
C LYS A 189 25.48 -8.45 35.74
N PRO A 190 24.74 -9.43 35.18
CA PRO A 190 24.61 -10.73 35.80
C PRO A 190 25.96 -11.46 35.84
N ASP A 191 26.11 -12.35 36.80
CA ASP A 191 27.32 -13.15 36.99
C ASP A 191 27.48 -14.18 35.86
N LYS A 192 26.38 -14.84 35.48
CA LYS A 192 26.34 -15.92 34.49
C LYS A 192 25.09 -15.84 33.60
N VAL A 193 25.25 -16.34 32.38
CA VAL A 193 24.17 -16.53 31.41
C VAL A 193 24.12 -18.01 31.03
N ILE A 194 23.08 -18.71 31.50
CA ILE A 194 22.84 -20.13 31.29
C ILE A 194 22.06 -20.29 29.98
N VAL A 195 22.59 -21.07 29.03
CA VAL A 195 22.07 -21.15 27.67
C VAL A 195 21.67 -22.57 27.31
N PHE A 196 20.39 -22.76 27.02
CA PHE A 196 19.87 -24.00 26.44
C PHE A 196 20.03 -24.00 24.91
N GLN A 197 20.80 -24.94 24.39
CA GLN A 197 21.06 -25.04 22.96
C GLN A 197 19.98 -25.84 22.23
N ARG A 198 19.24 -25.18 21.35
CA ARG A 198 18.15 -25.80 20.57
C ARG A 198 18.59 -26.47 19.28
N ARG A 199 19.82 -26.20 18.80
CA ARG A 199 20.42 -26.75 17.57
C ARG A 199 19.60 -26.47 16.29
N LEU A 200 18.93 -25.33 16.23
CA LEU A 200 18.14 -24.87 15.07
C LEU A 200 18.92 -23.94 14.13
N GLY A 201 20.26 -24.03 14.09
CA GLY A 201 21.11 -23.19 13.24
C GLY A 201 21.36 -21.75 13.72
N ALA A 202 20.92 -21.39 14.93
CA ALA A 202 21.15 -20.05 15.49
C ALA A 202 22.62 -19.80 15.88
N ILE A 203 23.05 -18.54 15.77
CA ILE A 203 24.37 -18.08 16.22
C ILE A 203 24.48 -18.26 17.73
N LEU A 204 25.53 -18.96 18.17
CA LEU A 204 25.85 -19.18 19.58
C LEU A 204 27.09 -18.39 19.98
N THR A 205 26.90 -17.27 20.67
CA THR A 205 27.98 -16.47 21.23
C THR A 205 28.39 -16.99 22.61
N LYS A 206 29.66 -17.36 22.78
CA LYS A 206 30.23 -17.84 24.07
C LYS A 206 31.06 -16.74 24.72
N THR A 207 30.45 -15.93 25.56
CA THR A 207 31.13 -14.91 26.38
C THR A 207 31.74 -15.54 27.64
N HIS A 208 32.52 -14.81 28.43
CA HIS A 208 33.04 -15.31 29.72
C HIS A 208 31.94 -15.62 30.76
N ARG A 209 30.71 -15.13 30.54
CA ARG A 209 29.52 -15.41 31.36
C ARG A 209 28.77 -16.66 30.91
N PHE A 210 29.09 -17.20 29.74
CA PHE A 210 28.38 -18.33 29.16
C PHE A 210 28.48 -19.59 30.04
N VAL A 211 27.32 -20.18 30.32
CA VAL A 211 27.17 -21.51 30.94
C VAL A 211 26.28 -22.34 30.04
N ASP A 212 26.70 -23.56 29.70
CA ASP A 212 25.87 -24.48 28.94
C ASP A 212 24.84 -25.13 29.87
N TYR A 213 23.54 -24.97 29.57
CA TYR A 213 22.45 -25.49 30.41
C TYR A 213 22.55 -26.99 30.61
N LYS A 214 22.79 -27.77 29.54
CA LYS A 214 22.77 -29.22 29.61
C LYS A 214 23.93 -29.74 30.47
N LYS A 215 25.13 -29.19 30.26
CA LYS A 215 26.30 -29.54 31.07
C LYS A 215 26.15 -29.13 32.54
N LEU A 216 25.44 -28.04 32.81
CA LEU A 216 25.15 -27.63 34.18
C LEU A 216 24.25 -28.67 34.86
N VAL A 217 23.12 -29.01 34.25
CA VAL A 217 22.17 -30.01 34.77
C VAL A 217 22.81 -31.41 34.91
N GLU A 218 23.63 -31.83 33.94
CA GLU A 218 24.31 -33.14 33.99
C GLU A 218 25.31 -33.26 35.15
N LYS A 219 25.97 -32.16 35.54
CA LYS A 219 27.04 -32.15 36.55
C LYS A 219 26.59 -31.80 37.96
N SER A 220 25.44 -31.16 38.09
CA SER A 220 24.98 -30.67 39.38
C SER A 220 24.25 -31.73 40.19
N GLU A 221 24.51 -31.72 41.50
CA GLU A 221 23.80 -32.54 42.47
C GLU A 221 22.38 -31.97 42.70
N PRO A 222 21.34 -32.83 42.78
CA PRO A 222 19.99 -32.41 43.13
C PRO A 222 19.93 -31.47 44.35
N ALA A 223 19.07 -30.44 44.28
CA ALA A 223 18.76 -29.58 45.42
C ALA A 223 17.44 -30.00 46.08
N ASP A 224 17.36 -29.90 47.40
CA ASP A 224 16.10 -30.02 48.14
C ASP A 224 15.24 -28.75 48.01
N CYS A 225 13.95 -28.86 48.34
CA CYS A 225 13.05 -27.71 48.42
C CYS A 225 13.37 -26.86 49.66
N VAL A 226 13.79 -25.61 49.45
CA VAL A 226 14.08 -24.64 50.50
C VAL A 226 12.78 -24.09 51.08
N GLU A 227 12.64 -24.16 52.40
CA GLU A 227 11.51 -23.58 53.13
C GLU A 227 11.55 -22.04 53.05
N VAL A 228 10.43 -21.46 52.62
CA VAL A 228 10.22 -20.00 52.55
C VAL A 228 8.95 -19.59 53.29
N GLU A 229 8.94 -18.35 53.77
CA GLU A 229 7.79 -17.70 54.38
C GLU A 229 6.67 -17.53 53.35
N SER A 230 5.40 -17.54 53.78
CA SER A 230 4.24 -17.35 52.90
C SER A 230 4.38 -16.10 52.03
N ASN A 231 4.80 -14.99 52.64
CA ASN A 231 4.98 -13.69 52.02
C ASN A 231 6.30 -13.56 51.23
N HIS A 232 7.16 -14.60 51.22
CA HIS A 232 8.39 -14.59 50.42
C HIS A 232 8.04 -14.45 48.93
N PRO A 233 8.63 -13.49 48.20
CA PRO A 233 8.32 -13.32 46.79
C PRO A 233 8.66 -14.56 45.98
N LEU A 234 7.67 -15.12 45.28
CA LEU A 234 7.87 -16.22 44.34
C LEU A 234 8.47 -15.70 43.02
N TYR A 235 7.92 -14.59 42.52
CA TYR A 235 8.35 -13.96 41.28
C TYR A 235 8.11 -12.46 41.24
N ILE A 236 8.82 -11.81 40.32
CA ILE A 236 8.55 -10.44 39.87
C ILE A 236 8.06 -10.53 38.42
N LEU A 237 6.89 -9.96 38.12
CA LEU A 237 6.37 -9.93 36.77
C LEU A 237 6.10 -8.50 36.32
N TYR A 238 6.77 -8.07 35.25
CA TYR A 238 6.74 -6.69 34.81
C TYR A 238 5.53 -6.37 33.93
N THR A 239 4.80 -5.30 34.26
CA THR A 239 3.74 -4.70 33.42
C THR A 239 4.15 -3.34 32.86
N SER A 240 3.44 -2.86 31.83
CA SER A 240 3.72 -1.57 31.19
C SER A 240 3.43 -0.39 32.14
N GLY A 241 4.37 0.55 32.22
CA GLY A 241 4.27 1.76 33.02
C GLY A 241 3.90 2.98 32.19
N THR A 242 3.04 3.86 32.72
CA THR A 242 2.68 5.14 32.08
C THR A 242 3.81 6.18 32.09
N THR A 243 4.83 5.97 32.93
CA THR A 243 5.95 6.89 33.19
C THR A 243 7.29 6.42 32.61
N GLY A 244 7.28 5.43 31.72
CA GLY A 244 8.48 4.87 31.07
C GLY A 244 9.24 3.81 31.87
N ARG A 245 9.11 3.75 33.21
CA ARG A 245 9.66 2.64 34.03
C ARG A 245 8.64 1.50 34.19
N PRO A 246 8.98 0.24 33.88
CA PRO A 246 8.06 -0.89 34.03
C PRO A 246 7.69 -1.11 35.51
N LYS A 247 6.56 -1.76 35.77
CA LYS A 247 6.08 -2.06 37.13
C LYS A 247 6.36 -3.52 37.45
N GLY A 248 7.33 -3.81 38.32
CA GLY A 248 7.59 -5.18 38.77
C GLY A 248 6.55 -5.62 39.79
N ILE A 249 5.52 -6.34 39.37
CA ILE A 249 4.48 -6.84 40.28
C ILE A 249 5.07 -7.97 41.13
N LEU A 250 5.00 -7.81 42.46
CA LEU A 250 5.49 -8.77 43.44
C LEU A 250 4.41 -9.79 43.81
N ARG A 251 4.69 -11.07 43.60
CA ARG A 251 3.80 -12.17 44.01
C ARG A 251 4.36 -12.95 45.19
N ASP A 252 3.52 -13.21 46.18
CA ASP A 252 3.85 -14.05 47.34
C ASP A 252 3.85 -15.55 47.00
N SER A 253 4.29 -16.39 47.95
CA SER A 253 4.37 -17.84 47.77
C SER A 253 3.11 -18.55 48.28
N GLY A 254 2.70 -18.28 49.52
CA GLY A 254 1.66 -19.03 50.21
C GLY A 254 0.25 -18.65 49.75
N GLY A 255 -0.08 -17.36 49.79
CA GLY A 255 -1.38 -16.88 49.33
C GLY A 255 -1.64 -17.21 47.87
N TYR A 256 -0.62 -17.05 47.02
CA TYR A 256 -0.70 -17.43 45.61
C TYR A 256 -0.93 -18.92 45.39
N ALA A 257 -0.21 -19.81 46.09
CA ALA A 257 -0.40 -21.25 45.98
C ALA A 257 -1.82 -21.68 46.41
N THR A 258 -2.32 -21.13 47.53
CA THR A 258 -3.68 -21.37 48.01
C THR A 258 -4.72 -20.90 46.99
N ALA A 259 -4.58 -19.68 46.48
CA ALA A 259 -5.49 -19.11 45.50
C ALA A 259 -5.51 -19.89 44.18
N LEU A 260 -4.35 -20.35 43.70
CA LEU A 260 -4.29 -21.14 42.47
C LEU A 260 -4.91 -22.52 42.64
N LYS A 261 -4.64 -23.23 43.75
CA LYS A 261 -5.31 -24.51 44.07
C LYS A 261 -6.84 -24.32 44.10
N TYR A 262 -7.31 -23.26 44.75
CA TYR A 262 -8.72 -22.88 44.77
C TYR A 262 -9.26 -22.62 43.36
N SER A 263 -8.55 -21.84 42.55
CA SER A 263 -9.02 -21.41 41.23
C SER A 263 -9.16 -22.56 40.23
N MET A 264 -8.21 -23.50 40.19
CA MET A 264 -8.27 -24.65 39.27
C MET A 264 -9.53 -25.48 39.52
N LYS A 265 -9.81 -25.78 40.80
CA LYS A 265 -10.98 -26.57 41.18
C LYS A 265 -12.28 -25.79 41.02
N ASN A 266 -12.38 -24.61 41.66
CA ASN A 266 -13.67 -23.94 41.82
C ASN A 266 -14.04 -23.03 40.64
N ILE A 267 -13.06 -22.46 39.94
CA ILE A 267 -13.31 -21.58 38.78
C ILE A 267 -13.30 -22.39 37.49
N TYR A 268 -12.18 -23.05 37.21
CA TYR A 268 -12.01 -23.81 35.97
C TYR A 268 -12.69 -25.18 35.99
N GLY A 269 -13.14 -25.66 37.16
CA GLY A 269 -13.87 -26.92 37.27
C GLY A 269 -13.04 -28.13 36.90
N VAL A 270 -11.70 -28.06 37.02
CA VAL A 270 -10.83 -29.20 36.72
C VAL A 270 -10.55 -30.03 37.97
N GLU A 271 -10.65 -31.34 37.79
CA GLU A 271 -10.30 -32.31 38.81
C GLU A 271 -8.83 -32.71 38.71
N GLU A 272 -8.27 -33.28 39.77
CA GLU A 272 -6.89 -33.77 39.74
C GLU A 272 -6.74 -34.89 38.68
N GLY A 273 -5.71 -34.81 37.85
CA GLY A 273 -5.49 -35.72 36.73
C GLY A 273 -6.09 -35.28 35.39
N ASP A 274 -7.03 -34.33 35.37
CA ASP A 274 -7.53 -33.74 34.11
C ASP A 274 -6.40 -33.04 33.35
N THR A 275 -6.51 -32.97 32.02
CA THR A 275 -5.62 -32.18 31.17
C THR A 275 -6.18 -30.76 31.02
N TYR A 276 -5.38 -29.77 31.44
CA TYR A 276 -5.68 -28.35 31.34
C TYR A 276 -4.74 -27.69 30.33
N TRP A 277 -5.27 -26.79 29.49
CA TRP A 277 -4.43 -26.05 28.55
C TRP A 277 -4.74 -24.56 28.53
N ALA A 278 -3.78 -23.75 28.97
CA ALA A 278 -3.75 -22.33 28.67
C ALA A 278 -2.86 -22.06 27.44
N ALA A 279 -3.47 -21.67 26.32
CA ALA A 279 -2.77 -21.26 25.10
C ALA A 279 -2.25 -19.81 25.24
N SER A 280 -1.21 -19.63 26.05
CA SER A 280 -0.57 -18.34 26.32
C SER A 280 0.96 -18.48 26.34
N ASP A 281 1.66 -17.47 26.85
CA ASP A 281 3.11 -17.46 27.01
C ASP A 281 3.51 -17.29 28.49
N VAL A 282 4.57 -17.97 28.92
CA VAL A 282 5.13 -17.87 30.29
C VAL A 282 5.61 -16.47 30.63
N GLY A 283 5.87 -15.60 29.65
CA GLY A 283 6.16 -14.18 29.86
C GLY A 283 4.97 -13.34 30.34
N TRP A 284 3.76 -13.92 30.37
CA TRP A 284 2.55 -13.29 30.89
C TRP A 284 2.05 -13.98 32.16
N VAL A 285 1.19 -13.29 32.92
CA VAL A 285 0.63 -13.83 34.17
C VAL A 285 -0.23 -15.06 33.93
N VAL A 286 -0.87 -15.17 32.75
CA VAL A 286 -1.62 -16.36 32.33
C VAL A 286 -0.68 -17.57 32.26
N GLY A 287 0.50 -17.42 31.66
CA GLY A 287 1.47 -18.51 31.61
C GLY A 287 2.02 -18.89 32.99
N HIS A 288 2.28 -17.91 33.86
CA HIS A 288 2.67 -18.21 35.24
C HIS A 288 1.60 -19.01 35.97
N SER A 289 0.38 -18.49 35.97
CA SER A 289 -0.71 -18.99 36.80
C SER A 289 -1.32 -20.27 36.25
N TYR A 290 -1.46 -20.36 34.93
CA TYR A 290 -2.30 -21.36 34.27
C TYR A 290 -1.59 -22.21 33.21
N ILE A 291 -0.30 -21.96 32.92
CA ILE A 291 0.55 -22.96 32.25
C ILE A 291 1.37 -23.72 33.27
N VAL A 292 1.99 -23.02 34.24
CA VAL A 292 2.93 -23.63 35.18
C VAL A 292 2.30 -23.92 36.54
N TYR A 293 2.02 -22.90 37.35
CA TYR A 293 1.79 -23.11 38.78
C TYR A 293 0.45 -23.77 39.11
N GLY A 294 -0.67 -23.22 38.64
CA GLY A 294 -2.01 -23.67 39.02
C GLY A 294 -2.27 -25.13 38.64
N PRO A 295 -2.11 -25.52 37.36
CA PRO A 295 -2.29 -26.90 36.94
C PRO A 295 -1.40 -27.87 37.72
N LEU A 296 -0.11 -27.55 37.90
CA LEU A 296 0.80 -28.44 38.61
C LEU A 296 0.47 -28.53 40.11
N ILE A 297 0.14 -27.43 40.79
CA ILE A 297 -0.32 -27.45 42.19
C ILE A 297 -1.62 -28.27 42.34
N ASN A 298 -2.51 -28.20 41.35
CA ASN A 298 -3.74 -28.99 41.35
C ASN A 298 -3.59 -30.42 40.83
N ARG A 299 -2.36 -30.87 40.50
CA ARG A 299 -2.08 -32.21 39.94
C ARG A 299 -2.72 -32.45 38.57
N ASN A 300 -2.91 -31.41 37.77
CA ASN A 300 -3.33 -31.53 36.38
C ASN A 300 -2.14 -31.80 35.46
N THR A 301 -2.44 -32.38 34.29
CA THR A 301 -1.52 -32.34 33.15
C THR A 301 -1.64 -30.97 32.49
N THR A 302 -0.54 -30.30 32.17
CA THR A 302 -0.56 -29.01 31.47
C THR A 302 0.22 -29.03 30.16
N VAL A 303 -0.26 -28.28 29.18
CA VAL A 303 0.28 -28.25 27.81
C VAL A 303 1.09 -26.97 27.58
N ILE A 304 2.37 -27.15 27.23
CA ILE A 304 3.28 -26.12 26.73
C ILE A 304 3.23 -26.17 25.20
N PHE A 305 2.55 -25.19 24.62
CA PHE A 305 2.40 -25.06 23.17
C PHE A 305 3.39 -24.04 22.61
N GLU A 306 4.20 -24.45 21.64
CA GLU A 306 5.09 -23.56 20.88
C GLU A 306 4.62 -23.45 19.44
N GLY A 307 3.68 -22.53 19.21
CA GLY A 307 3.13 -22.29 17.88
C GLY A 307 2.16 -21.13 17.89
N LYS A 308 1.32 -21.07 16.88
CA LYS A 308 0.27 -20.06 16.72
C LYS A 308 -1.08 -20.74 16.48
N PRO A 309 -2.21 -20.06 16.72
CA PRO A 309 -3.53 -20.61 16.45
C PRO A 309 -3.77 -20.92 14.96
N ILE A 310 -3.05 -20.23 14.07
CA ILE A 310 -3.10 -20.38 12.61
C ILE A 310 -1.68 -20.50 12.04
N LYS A 311 -1.55 -20.98 10.80
CA LYS A 311 -0.28 -21.10 10.06
C LYS A 311 0.79 -22.00 10.70
N THR A 312 0.46 -22.78 11.73
CA THR A 312 1.37 -23.77 12.31
C THR A 312 0.70 -25.14 12.51
N PRO A 313 0.22 -25.80 11.43
CA PRO A 313 0.30 -25.39 10.01
C PRO A 313 -0.92 -24.60 9.53
N ASP A 314 -2.06 -24.68 10.21
CA ASP A 314 -3.35 -24.09 9.81
C ASP A 314 -4.22 -23.77 11.04
N ALA A 315 -5.45 -23.29 10.80
CA ALA A 315 -6.43 -22.94 11.83
C ALA A 315 -7.03 -24.14 12.61
N GLY A 316 -6.73 -25.38 12.20
CA GLY A 316 -7.13 -26.60 12.90
C GLY A 316 -6.24 -26.97 14.09
N THR A 317 -5.13 -26.24 14.30
CA THR A 317 -4.08 -26.59 15.27
C THR A 317 -4.60 -26.71 16.71
N PHE A 318 -5.49 -25.82 17.15
CA PHE A 318 -6.05 -25.86 18.51
C PHE A 318 -6.91 -27.11 18.73
N TRP A 319 -7.76 -27.44 17.75
CA TRP A 319 -8.65 -28.59 17.80
C TRP A 319 -7.86 -29.90 17.81
N ARG A 320 -6.76 -29.96 17.04
CA ARG A 320 -5.81 -31.07 17.08
C ARG A 320 -5.24 -31.30 18.48
N ILE A 321 -4.75 -30.25 19.13
CA ILE A 321 -4.13 -30.34 20.47
C ILE A 321 -5.16 -30.80 21.50
N ILE A 322 -6.38 -30.25 21.45
CA ILE A 322 -7.47 -30.67 22.34
C ILE A 322 -7.76 -32.16 22.17
N SER A 323 -7.95 -32.60 20.93
CA SER A 323 -8.28 -33.99 20.60
C SER A 323 -7.16 -34.98 20.94
N GLU A 324 -5.92 -34.63 20.60
CA GLU A 324 -4.73 -35.49 20.77
C GLU A 324 -4.37 -35.69 22.24
N TYR A 325 -4.44 -34.63 23.06
CA TYR A 325 -4.05 -34.66 24.47
C TYR A 325 -5.21 -34.72 25.45
N LYS A 326 -6.43 -34.89 24.92
CA LYS A 326 -7.67 -35.00 25.70
C LYS A 326 -7.84 -33.85 26.68
N VAL A 327 -7.69 -32.62 26.17
CA VAL A 327 -7.82 -31.39 26.97
C VAL A 327 -9.25 -31.23 27.47
N ASN A 328 -9.42 -31.22 28.79
CA ASN A 328 -10.72 -31.06 29.43
C ASN A 328 -11.16 -29.61 29.52
N VAL A 329 -10.20 -28.70 29.74
CA VAL A 329 -10.49 -27.27 29.83
C VAL A 329 -9.42 -26.50 29.07
N MET A 330 -9.88 -25.68 28.14
CA MET A 330 -9.03 -24.78 27.37
C MET A 330 -9.21 -23.34 27.85
N PHE A 331 -8.12 -22.61 27.96
CA PHE A 331 -8.10 -21.19 28.20
C PHE A 331 -7.25 -20.50 27.12
N THR A 332 -7.82 -19.54 26.40
CA THR A 332 -7.10 -18.72 25.42
C THR A 332 -7.57 -17.27 25.43
N ALA A 333 -6.98 -16.42 24.60
CA ALA A 333 -7.44 -15.05 24.40
C ALA A 333 -8.47 -14.98 23.26
N PRO A 334 -9.50 -14.10 23.34
CA PRO A 334 -10.41 -13.83 22.23
C PRO A 334 -9.74 -13.60 20.88
N THR A 335 -8.58 -12.91 20.83
CA THR A 335 -7.80 -12.71 19.60
C THR A 335 -7.40 -14.01 18.89
N ALA A 336 -7.01 -15.04 19.64
CA ALA A 336 -6.61 -16.31 19.03
C ALA A 336 -7.79 -16.96 18.29
N ILE A 337 -8.98 -16.87 18.88
CA ILE A 337 -10.21 -17.39 18.29
C ILE A 337 -10.65 -16.56 17.08
N ARG A 338 -10.54 -15.22 17.15
CA ARG A 338 -10.80 -14.37 15.98
C ARG A 338 -9.88 -14.68 14.80
N ALA A 339 -8.62 -15.01 15.08
CA ALA A 339 -7.68 -15.43 14.03
C ALA A 339 -8.11 -16.75 13.38
N ILE A 340 -8.54 -17.74 14.18
CA ILE A 340 -9.07 -19.02 13.68
C ILE A 340 -10.34 -18.77 12.85
N LYS A 341 -11.32 -18.06 13.40
CA LYS A 341 -12.58 -17.72 12.72
C LYS A 341 -12.38 -16.94 11.42
N LYS A 342 -11.30 -16.15 11.30
CA LYS A 342 -10.99 -15.43 10.07
C LYS A 342 -10.54 -16.36 8.93
N GLU A 343 -9.78 -17.41 9.26
CA GLU A 343 -9.23 -18.36 8.30
C GLU A 343 -10.18 -19.55 8.05
N ASP A 344 -10.93 -19.94 9.07
CA ASP A 344 -11.93 -21.01 9.07
C ASP A 344 -13.26 -20.52 9.69
N PRO A 345 -14.02 -19.68 8.97
CA PRO A 345 -15.26 -19.06 9.48
C PRO A 345 -16.37 -20.08 9.71
N ASP A 346 -16.39 -21.16 8.92
CA ASP A 346 -17.40 -22.21 9.02
C ASP A 346 -16.98 -23.34 9.98
N GLY A 347 -15.72 -23.35 10.44
CA GLY A 347 -15.21 -24.33 11.39
C GLY A 347 -14.97 -25.71 10.76
N GLU A 348 -14.75 -25.79 9.44
CA GLU A 348 -14.60 -27.05 8.71
C GLU A 348 -13.41 -27.86 9.22
N LEU A 349 -12.32 -27.20 9.62
CA LEU A 349 -11.13 -27.87 10.15
C LEU A 349 -11.38 -28.46 11.53
N MET A 350 -12.38 -27.96 12.26
CA MET A 350 -12.77 -28.46 13.58
C MET A 350 -13.45 -29.84 13.48
N GLU A 351 -14.22 -30.09 12.40
CA GLU A 351 -14.99 -31.32 12.21
C GLU A 351 -14.10 -32.58 12.11
N GLY A 352 -12.83 -32.41 11.72
CA GLY A 352 -11.84 -33.49 11.63
C GLY A 352 -11.34 -34.02 12.99
N TYR A 353 -11.74 -33.45 14.12
CA TYR A 353 -11.19 -33.76 15.44
C TYR A 353 -12.27 -34.15 16.47
N ASP A 354 -11.98 -35.17 17.29
CA ASP A 354 -12.81 -35.54 18.44
C ASP A 354 -12.61 -34.59 19.62
N LEU A 355 -13.56 -33.67 19.82
CA LEU A 355 -13.56 -32.68 20.90
C LEU A 355 -14.44 -33.07 22.10
N SER A 356 -14.96 -34.31 22.16
CA SER A 356 -15.87 -34.76 23.22
C SER A 356 -15.28 -34.70 24.64
N CYS A 357 -13.95 -34.62 24.75
CA CYS A 357 -13.24 -34.47 26.01
C CYS A 357 -13.30 -33.05 26.60
N LEU A 358 -13.54 -32.04 25.77
CA LEU A 358 -13.53 -30.63 26.16
C LEU A 358 -14.83 -30.29 26.89
N LYS A 359 -14.72 -29.89 28.16
CA LYS A 359 -15.84 -29.51 29.03
C LYS A 359 -16.14 -28.03 28.94
N TYR A 360 -15.10 -27.18 29.00
CA TYR A 360 -15.23 -25.73 29.12
C TYR A 360 -14.18 -24.98 28.28
N GLN A 361 -14.60 -23.88 27.65
CA GLN A 361 -13.72 -22.94 26.95
C GLN A 361 -13.68 -21.60 27.69
N PHE A 362 -12.53 -21.20 28.20
CA PHE A 362 -12.33 -19.93 28.89
C PHE A 362 -11.63 -18.90 28.00
N LEU A 363 -12.02 -17.63 28.16
CA LEU A 363 -11.50 -16.47 27.44
C LEU A 363 -11.16 -15.35 28.43
N ALA A 364 -9.97 -14.76 28.31
CA ALA A 364 -9.58 -13.57 29.08
C ALA A 364 -8.40 -12.84 28.42
N GLY A 365 -7.96 -11.75 29.05
CA GLY A 365 -6.87 -10.88 28.60
C GLY A 365 -7.33 -9.67 27.78
N GLU A 366 -8.57 -9.71 27.29
CA GLU A 366 -9.27 -8.65 26.59
C GLU A 366 -10.78 -8.94 26.60
N ARG A 367 -11.61 -7.96 26.21
CA ARG A 367 -13.06 -8.14 26.08
C ARG A 367 -13.36 -9.20 25.02
N CYS A 368 -14.19 -10.18 25.36
CA CYS A 368 -14.76 -11.09 24.37
C CYS A 368 -15.93 -10.40 23.66
N ASP A 369 -15.80 -10.18 22.35
CA ASP A 369 -16.92 -9.68 21.56
C ASP A 369 -18.00 -10.76 21.38
N VAL A 370 -19.25 -10.31 21.29
CA VAL A 370 -20.42 -11.19 21.20
C VAL A 370 -20.35 -12.12 19.98
N ALA A 371 -19.74 -11.67 18.88
CA ALA A 371 -19.62 -12.47 17.66
C ALA A 371 -18.62 -13.63 17.80
N THR A 372 -17.54 -13.43 18.56
CA THR A 372 -16.57 -14.48 18.91
C THR A 372 -17.19 -15.47 19.89
N LEU A 373 -17.87 -14.97 20.93
CA LEU A 373 -18.57 -15.80 21.91
C LEU A 373 -19.59 -16.73 21.23
N LYS A 374 -20.52 -16.15 20.45
CA LYS A 374 -21.58 -16.90 19.77
C LYS A 374 -21.03 -17.93 18.80
N TRP A 375 -19.98 -17.60 18.07
CA TRP A 375 -19.36 -18.53 17.13
C TRP A 375 -18.78 -19.75 17.86
N LEU A 376 -18.09 -19.55 19.00
CA LEU A 376 -17.61 -20.67 19.79
C LEU A 376 -18.74 -21.49 20.41
N GLU A 377 -19.79 -20.84 20.94
CA GLU A 377 -20.96 -21.52 21.50
C GLU A 377 -21.65 -22.39 20.44
N GLU A 378 -21.79 -21.86 19.22
CA GLU A 378 -22.37 -22.57 18.08
C GLU A 378 -21.52 -23.76 17.66
N LYS A 379 -20.21 -23.57 17.50
CA LYS A 379 -19.30 -24.60 16.96
C LYS A 379 -18.92 -25.66 17.98
N LEU A 380 -18.68 -25.30 19.24
CA LEU A 380 -18.25 -26.24 20.27
C LEU A 380 -19.40 -26.85 21.06
N GLN A 381 -20.56 -26.19 21.14
CA GLN A 381 -21.73 -26.65 21.91
C GLN A 381 -21.44 -26.94 23.39
N ILE A 382 -20.47 -26.25 23.97
CA ILE A 382 -20.10 -26.28 25.39
C ILE A 382 -20.12 -24.87 25.97
N PRO A 383 -20.09 -24.70 27.31
CA PRO A 383 -19.96 -23.38 27.91
C PRO A 383 -18.69 -22.65 27.48
N VAL A 384 -18.85 -21.41 27.02
CA VAL A 384 -17.77 -20.47 26.69
C VAL A 384 -17.81 -19.32 27.71
N ILE A 385 -16.73 -19.17 28.48
CA ILE A 385 -16.70 -18.32 29.67
C ILE A 385 -15.71 -17.17 29.45
N ASP A 386 -16.24 -15.97 29.25
CA ASP A 386 -15.45 -14.75 29.43
C ASP A 386 -15.23 -14.49 30.92
N HIS A 387 -14.01 -14.11 31.28
CA HIS A 387 -13.62 -13.83 32.66
C HIS A 387 -12.56 -12.74 32.70
N TRP A 388 -12.57 -11.92 33.76
CA TRP A 388 -11.72 -10.72 33.85
C TRP A 388 -10.82 -10.74 35.08
N TRP A 389 -9.57 -10.33 34.84
CA TRP A 389 -8.52 -10.17 35.84
C TRP A 389 -7.27 -9.53 35.21
N GLN A 390 -6.25 -9.31 36.04
CA GLN A 390 -5.04 -8.58 35.67
C GLN A 390 -3.79 -9.19 36.29
N THR A 391 -2.62 -8.68 35.87
CA THR A 391 -1.34 -9.17 36.42
C THR A 391 -1.27 -8.96 37.92
N GLU A 392 -1.87 -7.89 38.43
CA GLU A 392 -1.90 -7.53 39.83
C GLU A 392 -2.67 -8.57 40.67
N SER A 393 -3.78 -9.14 40.17
CA SER A 393 -4.47 -10.20 40.91
C SER A 393 -3.81 -11.56 40.80
N GLY A 394 -3.25 -11.90 39.64
CA GLY A 394 -2.68 -13.22 39.39
C GLY A 394 -3.70 -14.33 39.14
N TRP A 395 -4.99 -14.10 39.40
CA TRP A 395 -6.07 -15.04 39.12
C TRP A 395 -7.41 -14.31 38.89
N PRO A 396 -8.44 -14.97 38.33
CA PRO A 396 -9.74 -14.37 37.96
C PRO A 396 -10.43 -13.60 39.09
N MET A 397 -10.87 -12.36 38.82
CA MET A 397 -11.67 -11.55 39.74
C MET A 397 -13.17 -11.68 39.45
N LEU A 398 -13.53 -11.73 38.16
CA LEU A 398 -14.87 -11.98 37.65
C LEU A 398 -14.83 -13.24 36.79
N SER A 399 -15.70 -14.22 37.05
CA SER A 399 -15.80 -15.44 36.25
C SER A 399 -17.09 -16.20 36.58
N ASN A 400 -17.55 -17.02 35.63
CA ASN A 400 -18.41 -18.14 35.98
C ASN A 400 -17.57 -19.18 36.72
N MET A 401 -17.98 -19.59 37.93
CA MET A 401 -17.24 -20.53 38.77
C MET A 401 -17.72 -21.95 38.51
N MET A 402 -17.20 -22.56 37.44
CA MET A 402 -17.71 -23.81 36.89
C MET A 402 -17.59 -25.01 37.85
N GLY A 403 -16.67 -24.95 38.82
CA GLY A 403 -16.54 -25.96 39.88
C GLY A 403 -17.47 -25.75 41.09
N VAL A 404 -18.22 -24.66 41.14
CA VAL A 404 -19.18 -24.35 42.22
C VAL A 404 -20.62 -24.48 41.70
N GLU A 405 -20.97 -23.66 40.71
CA GLU A 405 -22.28 -23.65 40.05
C GLU A 405 -22.13 -22.99 38.67
N ALA A 406 -22.54 -23.70 37.62
CA ALA A 406 -22.55 -23.16 36.26
C ALA A 406 -23.73 -22.19 36.09
N LEU A 407 -23.43 -20.90 36.07
CA LEU A 407 -24.42 -19.84 35.85
C LEU A 407 -24.67 -19.62 34.35
N PRO A 408 -25.80 -19.00 33.96
CA PRO A 408 -26.03 -18.59 32.57
C PRO A 408 -24.94 -17.63 32.07
N VAL A 409 -24.42 -17.86 30.86
CA VAL A 409 -23.48 -16.94 30.22
C VAL A 409 -24.26 -15.76 29.63
N LYS A 410 -23.87 -14.53 29.97
CA LYS A 410 -24.42 -13.31 29.38
C LYS A 410 -23.43 -12.69 28.40
N PRO A 411 -23.78 -12.54 27.11
CA PRO A 411 -22.90 -11.91 26.13
C PRO A 411 -22.42 -10.53 26.58
N GLY A 412 -21.12 -10.29 26.44
CA GLY A 412 -20.47 -9.03 26.77
C GLY A 412 -20.16 -8.81 28.26
N SER A 413 -20.60 -9.70 29.16
CA SER A 413 -20.28 -9.62 30.59
C SER A 413 -19.10 -10.53 30.95
N ALA A 414 -18.29 -10.12 31.92
CA ALA A 414 -17.25 -10.94 32.52
C ALA A 414 -17.77 -11.85 33.66
N ALA A 415 -19.08 -12.10 33.69
CA ALA A 415 -19.79 -12.85 34.72
C ALA A 415 -19.82 -12.17 36.10
N LYS A 416 -19.86 -12.97 37.17
CA LYS A 416 -20.03 -12.49 38.55
C LYS A 416 -18.71 -12.51 39.34
N PRO A 417 -18.62 -11.81 40.48
CA PRO A 417 -17.43 -11.82 41.32
C PRO A 417 -17.04 -13.22 41.80
N VAL A 418 -15.74 -13.52 41.71
CA VAL A 418 -15.15 -14.72 42.26
C VAL A 418 -15.05 -14.58 43.78
N SER A 419 -15.24 -15.67 44.52
CA SER A 419 -15.15 -15.69 45.99
C SER A 419 -13.89 -15.00 46.51
N GLY A 420 -14.07 -14.12 47.49
CA GLY A 420 -13.03 -13.27 48.06
C GLY A 420 -12.92 -11.87 47.43
N TYR A 421 -13.41 -11.66 46.20
CA TYR A 421 -13.41 -10.33 45.58
C TYR A 421 -14.74 -9.60 45.83
N ASN A 422 -14.72 -8.58 46.70
CA ASN A 422 -15.86 -7.68 46.90
C ASN A 422 -15.79 -6.52 45.90
N ILE A 423 -16.26 -6.77 44.68
CA ILE A 423 -16.17 -5.84 43.55
C ILE A 423 -17.35 -4.88 43.58
N GLN A 424 -17.08 -3.59 43.42
CA GLN A 424 -18.08 -2.52 43.42
C GLN A 424 -17.84 -1.54 42.28
N ILE A 425 -18.89 -0.81 41.91
CA ILE A 425 -18.83 0.28 40.95
C ILE A 425 -19.01 1.59 41.71
N LEU A 426 -17.98 2.45 41.71
CA LEU A 426 -18.03 3.76 42.36
C LEU A 426 -18.11 4.89 41.34
N ASN A 427 -18.76 5.98 41.70
CA ASN A 427 -18.61 7.24 40.99
C ASN A 427 -17.31 7.97 41.39
N ARG A 428 -17.11 9.20 40.89
CA ARG A 428 -15.91 10.01 41.16
C ARG A 428 -15.78 10.42 42.63
N GLU A 429 -16.91 10.59 43.29
CA GLU A 429 -17.00 10.99 44.70
C GLU A 429 -16.84 9.81 45.66
N GLY A 430 -16.64 8.59 45.13
CA GLY A 430 -16.48 7.37 45.94
C GLY A 430 -17.79 6.76 46.43
N LYS A 431 -18.94 7.14 45.85
CA LYS A 431 -20.24 6.56 46.18
C LYS A 431 -20.52 5.33 45.31
N VAL A 432 -21.00 4.25 45.93
CA VAL A 432 -21.46 3.05 45.24
C VAL A 432 -22.67 3.37 44.37
N LEU A 433 -22.59 2.93 43.11
CA LEU A 433 -23.63 3.09 42.10
C LEU A 433 -24.59 1.89 42.10
N GLY A 434 -25.82 2.13 41.65
CA GLY A 434 -26.86 1.12 41.47
C GLY A 434 -26.69 0.31 40.18
N PRO A 435 -27.60 -0.65 39.93
CA PRO A 435 -27.59 -1.43 38.71
C PRO A 435 -27.64 -0.55 37.45
N ASN A 436 -26.92 -0.98 36.42
CA ASN A 436 -26.81 -0.34 35.11
C ASN A 436 -26.23 1.09 35.11
N GLU A 437 -25.64 1.53 36.22
CA GLU A 437 -24.93 2.80 36.30
C GLU A 437 -23.43 2.60 36.09
N GLU A 438 -22.84 3.33 35.14
CA GLU A 438 -21.41 3.25 34.84
C GLU A 438 -20.53 3.99 35.86
N GLY A 439 -19.43 3.35 36.26
CA GLY A 439 -18.45 3.95 37.15
C GLY A 439 -17.09 3.25 37.12
N PHE A 440 -16.32 3.46 38.18
CA PHE A 440 -14.99 2.89 38.39
C PHE A 440 -15.11 1.52 39.06
N VAL A 441 -14.46 0.51 38.46
CA VAL A 441 -14.37 -0.82 39.05
C VAL A 441 -13.35 -0.77 40.18
N VAL A 442 -13.81 -1.05 41.39
CA VAL A 442 -12.97 -1.12 42.59
C VAL A 442 -13.22 -2.41 43.33
N ILE A 443 -12.26 -2.82 44.13
CA ILE A 443 -12.37 -3.99 45.00
C ILE A 443 -12.17 -3.53 46.44
N LYS A 444 -13.15 -3.80 47.31
CA LYS A 444 -13.05 -3.45 48.72
C LYS A 444 -11.97 -4.29 49.40
N LEU A 445 -11.12 -3.64 50.18
CA LEU A 445 -10.04 -4.31 50.92
C LEU A 445 -10.61 -5.11 52.11
N PRO A 446 -9.97 -6.23 52.51
CA PRO A 446 -8.74 -6.78 51.95
C PRO A 446 -8.96 -7.48 50.59
N LEU A 447 -7.96 -7.41 49.71
CA LEU A 447 -7.93 -8.30 48.54
C LEU A 447 -7.73 -9.76 48.99
N PRO A 448 -8.28 -10.77 48.29
CA PRO A 448 -8.09 -12.16 48.66
C PRO A 448 -6.62 -12.62 48.45
N PRO A 449 -6.21 -13.78 48.99
CA PRO A 449 -4.86 -14.30 48.86
C PRO A 449 -4.36 -14.36 47.42
N GLY A 450 -3.05 -14.25 47.25
CA GLY A 450 -2.40 -14.35 45.94
C GLY A 450 -2.45 -13.09 45.09
N ASN A 451 -3.08 -12.00 45.55
CA ASN A 451 -2.97 -10.67 44.94
C ASN A 451 -1.56 -10.08 45.17
N LEU A 452 -1.20 -9.02 44.43
CA LEU A 452 0.12 -8.39 44.53
C LEU A 452 0.41 -7.92 45.96
N LEU A 453 1.64 -8.13 46.41
CA LEU A 453 2.08 -7.62 47.71
C LEU A 453 2.43 -6.12 47.65
N ASN A 454 3.07 -5.72 46.54
CA ASN A 454 3.64 -4.39 46.31
C ASN A 454 4.11 -4.25 44.84
N ILE A 455 4.72 -3.12 44.50
CA ILE A 455 5.59 -2.96 43.32
C ILE A 455 7.05 -3.09 43.77
N TRP A 456 7.83 -3.91 43.07
CA TRP A 456 9.25 -4.16 43.33
C TRP A 456 10.03 -2.85 43.47
N GLY A 457 10.67 -2.68 44.64
CA GLY A 457 11.47 -1.50 44.96
C GLY A 457 10.71 -0.16 45.01
N ASN A 458 9.37 -0.13 44.96
CA ASN A 458 8.62 1.12 44.84
C ASN A 458 7.22 1.09 45.47
N THR A 459 7.18 1.23 46.80
CA THR A 459 5.92 1.23 47.58
C THR A 459 5.03 2.43 47.29
N ASP A 460 5.60 3.62 47.10
CA ASP A 460 4.82 4.83 46.83
C ASP A 460 4.00 4.67 45.55
N ARG A 461 4.59 4.08 44.50
CA ARG A 461 3.89 3.82 43.24
C ARG A 461 2.75 2.81 43.40
N PHE A 462 2.87 1.85 44.32
CA PHE A 462 1.78 0.93 44.65
C PHE A 462 0.63 1.69 45.32
N VAL A 463 0.92 2.52 46.33
CA VAL A 463 -0.10 3.33 47.02
C VAL A 463 -0.79 4.29 46.06
N GLU A 464 -0.03 5.07 45.30
CA GLU A 464 -0.58 6.05 44.37
C GLU A 464 -1.39 5.41 43.25
N GLY A 465 -0.92 4.29 42.72
CA GLY A 465 -1.55 3.61 41.59
C GLY A 465 -2.86 2.91 41.95
N TYR A 466 -2.93 2.30 43.13
CA TYR A 466 -4.00 1.34 43.44
C TYR A 466 -4.82 1.69 44.68
N LEU A 467 -4.27 2.36 45.69
CA LEU A 467 -4.92 2.50 47.01
C LEU A 467 -5.36 3.93 47.34
N LYS A 468 -4.72 4.94 46.75
CA LYS A 468 -4.93 6.35 47.11
C LYS A 468 -6.25 6.94 46.63
N ARG A 469 -6.79 6.43 45.52
CA ARG A 469 -7.94 7.04 44.85
C ARG A 469 -9.22 6.95 45.66
N TYR A 470 -9.47 5.79 46.28
CA TYR A 470 -10.65 5.52 47.10
C TYR A 470 -10.20 4.80 48.36
N ASP A 471 -10.35 5.46 49.50
CA ASP A 471 -9.89 4.92 50.78
C ASP A 471 -10.61 3.61 51.13
N GLY A 472 -9.85 2.59 51.54
CA GLY A 472 -10.36 1.23 51.80
C GLY A 472 -10.63 0.38 50.55
N TYR A 473 -10.24 0.83 49.35
CA TYR A 473 -10.43 0.10 48.10
C TYR A 473 -9.12 -0.04 47.31
N TYR A 474 -9.02 -1.15 46.58
CA TYR A 474 -8.13 -1.31 45.44
C TYR A 474 -8.82 -0.82 44.17
N PHE A 475 -8.20 0.13 43.48
CA PHE A 475 -8.65 0.63 42.19
C PHE A 475 -8.06 -0.20 41.06
N SER A 476 -8.92 -0.83 40.25
CA SER A 476 -8.46 -1.73 39.17
C SER A 476 -7.87 -0.99 37.96
N GLY A 477 -8.18 0.30 37.81
CA GLY A 477 -7.86 1.07 36.60
C GLY A 477 -8.91 0.98 35.49
N ASP A 478 -9.96 0.18 35.67
CA ASP A 478 -11.00 -0.06 34.67
C ASP A 478 -12.35 0.56 35.06
N GLY A 479 -13.18 0.84 34.05
CA GLY A 479 -14.56 1.24 34.17
C GLY A 479 -15.51 0.07 33.88
N GLY A 480 -16.73 0.17 34.40
CA GLY A 480 -17.75 -0.84 34.18
C GLY A 480 -19.06 -0.52 34.88
N TYR A 481 -20.02 -1.43 34.73
CA TYR A 481 -21.29 -1.42 35.44
C TYR A 481 -21.68 -2.84 35.84
N VAL A 482 -22.68 -2.95 36.73
CA VAL A 482 -23.29 -4.22 37.15
C VAL A 482 -24.76 -4.21 36.73
N ASP A 483 -25.27 -5.28 36.15
CA ASP A 483 -26.68 -5.38 35.79
C ASP A 483 -27.58 -5.78 36.96
N ASP A 484 -28.89 -5.83 36.74
CA ASP A 484 -29.89 -6.18 37.76
C ASP A 484 -29.73 -7.61 38.31
N ASP A 485 -29.09 -8.50 37.57
CA ASP A 485 -28.82 -9.89 37.97
C ASP A 485 -27.44 -10.06 38.63
N GLY A 486 -26.67 -8.97 38.78
CA GLY A 486 -25.35 -8.96 39.39
C GLY A 486 -24.20 -9.37 38.46
N TYR A 487 -24.39 -9.32 37.15
CA TYR A 487 -23.33 -9.57 36.16
C TYR A 487 -22.56 -8.28 35.87
N PHE A 488 -21.24 -8.38 35.82
CA PHE A 488 -20.36 -7.24 35.61
C PHE A 488 -19.97 -7.11 34.14
N TYR A 489 -20.06 -5.88 33.65
CA TYR A 489 -19.68 -5.49 32.30
C TYR A 489 -18.51 -4.53 32.39
N ILE A 490 -17.35 -4.95 31.85
CA ILE A 490 -16.14 -4.14 31.84
C ILE A 490 -16.14 -3.29 30.57
N THR A 491 -16.28 -1.98 30.72
CA THR A 491 -16.41 -1.04 29.59
C THR A 491 -15.05 -0.58 29.05
N GLY A 492 -13.95 -0.92 29.73
CA GLY A 492 -12.58 -0.65 29.30
C GLY A 492 -11.79 0.16 30.35
N ARG A 493 -10.65 0.73 29.95
CA ARG A 493 -9.89 1.62 30.84
C ARG A 493 -10.67 2.92 30.98
N VAL A 494 -10.75 3.47 32.18
CA VAL A 494 -11.43 4.77 32.42
C VAL A 494 -10.74 5.97 31.75
N ASP A 495 -9.52 5.77 31.26
CA ASP A 495 -8.79 6.74 30.42
C ASP A 495 -9.24 6.72 28.94
N ASP A 496 -10.12 5.78 28.55
CA ASP A 496 -10.65 5.62 27.19
C ASP A 496 -12.02 6.31 26.97
N VAL A 497 -12.62 6.93 28.01
CA VAL A 497 -13.81 7.80 27.87
C VAL A 497 -13.40 9.13 27.24
N ILE A 498 -14.07 9.53 26.17
CA ILE A 498 -13.79 10.79 25.47
C ILE A 498 -14.82 11.85 25.80
N ASN A 499 -14.41 13.13 25.76
CA ASN A 499 -15.32 14.25 25.99
C ASN A 499 -15.59 14.98 24.67
N VAL A 500 -16.80 14.82 24.14
CA VAL A 500 -17.25 15.46 22.89
C VAL A 500 -18.26 16.54 23.23
N ALA A 501 -17.86 17.80 23.07
CA ALA A 501 -18.68 18.99 23.34
C ALA A 501 -19.30 19.02 24.76
N GLY A 502 -18.56 18.55 25.77
CA GLY A 502 -19.03 18.50 27.16
C GLY A 502 -19.74 17.19 27.54
N HIS A 503 -20.00 16.30 26.58
CA HIS A 503 -20.61 14.99 26.81
C HIS A 503 -19.55 13.91 26.92
N ARG A 504 -19.61 13.11 27.99
CA ARG A 504 -18.76 11.93 28.16
C ARG A 504 -19.34 10.78 27.36
N LEU A 505 -18.54 10.22 26.46
CA LEU A 505 -18.97 9.14 25.58
C LEU A 505 -17.97 8.00 25.62
N SER A 506 -18.51 6.78 25.68
CA SER A 506 -17.73 5.55 25.63
C SER A 506 -17.31 5.26 24.19
N THR A 507 -16.01 5.16 23.95
CA THR A 507 -15.52 4.70 22.63
C THR A 507 -15.77 3.21 22.42
N ALA A 508 -15.93 2.44 23.50
CA ALA A 508 -16.25 1.01 23.42
C ALA A 508 -17.68 0.75 22.90
N GLU A 509 -18.63 1.63 23.23
CA GLU A 509 -20.00 1.57 22.70
C GLU A 509 -19.99 1.89 21.19
N MET A 510 -19.20 2.87 20.76
CA MET A 510 -19.01 3.19 19.34
C MET A 510 -18.34 2.04 18.58
N GLU A 511 -17.34 1.39 19.16
CA GLU A 511 -16.71 0.20 18.57
C GLU A 511 -17.72 -0.95 18.37
N GLU A 512 -18.67 -1.13 19.28
CA GLU A 512 -19.70 -2.17 19.15
C GLU A 512 -20.61 -1.90 17.94
N VAL A 513 -20.98 -0.64 17.72
CA VAL A 513 -21.75 -0.24 16.53
C VAL A 513 -20.92 -0.41 15.26
N VAL A 514 -19.65 0.03 15.27
CA VAL A 514 -18.74 -0.06 14.11
C VAL A 514 -18.48 -1.52 13.73
N SER A 515 -18.22 -2.39 14.72
CA SER A 515 -17.93 -3.82 14.52
C SER A 515 -19.17 -4.63 14.15
N SER A 516 -20.39 -4.14 14.41
CA SER A 516 -21.63 -4.77 13.94
C SER A 516 -21.83 -4.69 12.42
N ASN A 517 -21.08 -3.82 11.72
CA ASN A 517 -21.16 -3.71 10.28
C ASN A 517 -20.68 -5.02 9.60
N PRO A 518 -21.44 -5.60 8.65
CA PRO A 518 -21.11 -6.88 8.03
C PRO A 518 -19.73 -6.94 7.38
N SER A 519 -19.20 -5.82 6.88
CA SER A 519 -17.91 -5.76 6.19
C SER A 519 -16.71 -5.56 7.12
N VAL A 520 -16.94 -5.23 8.39
CA VAL A 520 -15.88 -4.96 9.37
C VAL A 520 -15.43 -6.26 10.04
N ALA A 521 -14.13 -6.56 9.98
CA ALA A 521 -13.51 -7.67 10.69
C ALA A 521 -13.03 -7.25 12.09
N GLU A 522 -12.45 -6.06 12.20
CA GLU A 522 -12.00 -5.46 13.45
C GLU A 522 -12.04 -3.93 13.33
N CYS A 523 -12.16 -3.26 14.47
CA CYS A 523 -12.13 -1.81 14.52
C CYS A 523 -11.48 -1.28 15.79
N ALA A 524 -11.09 -0.01 15.75
CA ALA A 524 -10.68 0.77 16.91
C ALA A 524 -11.35 2.14 16.85
N VAL A 525 -12.00 2.56 17.93
CA VAL A 525 -12.51 3.92 18.10
C VAL A 525 -11.78 4.60 19.24
N PHE A 526 -11.30 5.81 19.00
CA PHE A 526 -10.62 6.64 19.99
C PHE A 526 -10.90 8.10 19.72
N GLY A 527 -10.84 8.93 20.76
CA GLY A 527 -10.98 10.39 20.63
C GLY A 527 -9.66 11.02 20.20
N ILE A 528 -9.73 11.92 19.24
CA ILE A 528 -8.64 12.82 18.83
C ILE A 528 -9.01 14.26 19.22
N GLU A 529 -8.00 15.13 19.38
CA GLU A 529 -8.23 16.53 19.74
C GLU A 529 -9.03 17.29 18.65
N ASP A 530 -9.94 18.15 19.10
CA ASP A 530 -10.75 19.02 18.25
C ASP A 530 -10.87 20.40 18.89
N GLN A 531 -10.54 21.46 18.14
CA GLN A 531 -10.48 22.83 18.66
C GLN A 531 -11.83 23.35 19.18
N LEU A 532 -12.95 22.80 18.71
CA LEU A 532 -14.30 23.25 19.06
C LEU A 532 -14.99 22.33 20.07
N LYS A 533 -14.82 21.02 19.91
CA LYS A 533 -15.53 20.00 20.70
C LYS A 533 -14.68 19.39 21.81
N GLY A 534 -13.44 19.80 21.97
CA GLY A 534 -12.48 19.20 22.89
C GLY A 534 -11.90 17.91 22.31
N GLN A 535 -12.73 16.87 22.19
CA GLN A 535 -12.39 15.67 21.44
C GLN A 535 -13.51 15.28 20.48
N VAL A 536 -13.15 14.52 19.45
CA VAL A 536 -14.09 13.89 18.52
C VAL A 536 -13.65 12.45 18.24
N PRO A 537 -14.59 11.49 18.09
CA PRO A 537 -14.22 10.11 17.87
C PRO A 537 -13.77 9.89 16.42
N LEU A 538 -12.71 9.11 16.26
CA LEU A 538 -12.18 8.59 15.00
C LEU A 538 -12.28 7.07 15.04
N ALA A 539 -12.81 6.46 13.97
CA ALA A 539 -12.83 5.00 13.82
C ALA A 539 -11.81 4.56 12.78
N LEU A 540 -10.99 3.55 13.13
CA LEU A 540 -10.20 2.78 12.19
C LEU A 540 -10.84 1.39 12.02
N VAL A 541 -10.97 0.92 10.79
CA VAL A 541 -11.65 -0.35 10.44
C VAL A 541 -10.79 -1.19 9.53
N VAL A 542 -10.75 -2.49 9.78
CA VAL A 542 -10.15 -3.49 8.89
C VAL A 542 -11.27 -4.36 8.34
N LEU A 543 -11.25 -4.60 7.03
CA LEU A 543 -12.29 -5.36 6.35
C LEU A 543 -12.12 -6.87 6.49
N LYS A 544 -13.23 -7.61 6.32
CA LYS A 544 -13.19 -9.07 6.16
C LYS A 544 -12.52 -9.46 4.84
N SER A 545 -11.90 -10.64 4.83
CA SER A 545 -11.20 -11.13 3.63
C SER A 545 -12.20 -11.41 2.52
N GLY A 546 -12.00 -10.82 1.33
CA GLY A 546 -12.87 -10.99 0.17
C GLY A 546 -14.01 -9.98 0.06
N ASP A 547 -14.23 -9.12 1.06
CA ASP A 547 -15.20 -8.02 0.98
C ASP A 547 -14.60 -6.82 0.24
N TYR A 548 -15.36 -6.27 -0.71
CA TYR A 548 -15.03 -5.05 -1.45
C TYR A 548 -16.11 -3.99 -1.19
N VAL A 549 -15.92 -3.19 -0.13
CA VAL A 549 -16.77 -2.03 0.17
C VAL A 549 -15.96 -0.74 0.00
N SER A 550 -16.56 0.29 -0.63
CA SER A 550 -15.88 1.58 -0.79
C SER A 550 -15.76 2.31 0.57
N SER A 551 -14.67 3.07 0.78
CA SER A 551 -14.45 3.81 2.03
C SER A 551 -15.59 4.78 2.35
N PHE A 552 -16.15 5.42 1.32
CA PHE A 552 -17.27 6.36 1.48
C PHE A 552 -18.56 5.67 1.93
N GLU A 553 -18.90 4.55 1.29
CA GLU A 553 -20.09 3.77 1.65
C GLU A 553 -20.00 3.23 3.07
N LEU A 554 -18.85 2.67 3.44
CA LEU A 554 -18.60 2.15 4.77
C LEU A 554 -18.66 3.26 5.83
N GLU A 555 -18.01 4.40 5.58
CA GLU A 555 -18.03 5.55 6.47
C GLU A 555 -19.45 6.10 6.66
N TYR A 556 -20.20 6.26 5.57
CA TYR A 556 -21.58 6.74 5.62
C TYR A 556 -22.45 5.80 6.46
N ASN A 557 -22.42 4.51 6.17
CA ASN A 557 -23.24 3.51 6.87
C ASN A 557 -22.92 3.46 8.37
N ILE A 558 -21.64 3.45 8.75
CA ILE A 558 -21.21 3.44 10.14
C ILE A 558 -21.60 4.74 10.86
N LYS A 559 -21.45 5.90 10.21
CA LYS A 559 -21.89 7.19 10.79
C LYS A 559 -23.39 7.22 11.03
N GLN A 560 -24.20 6.69 10.10
CA GLN A 560 -25.65 6.62 10.29
C GLN A 560 -26.03 5.67 11.42
N GLU A 561 -25.43 4.49 11.51
CA GLU A 561 -25.71 3.55 12.60
C GLU A 561 -25.25 4.10 13.96
N ILE A 562 -24.08 4.75 14.07
CA ILE A 562 -23.68 5.42 15.32
C ILE A 562 -24.69 6.51 15.69
N ARG A 563 -25.14 7.31 14.72
CA ARG A 563 -26.14 8.36 14.97
C ARG A 563 -27.48 7.80 15.43
N LYS A 564 -27.86 6.62 14.95
CA LYS A 564 -29.12 5.93 15.26
C LYS A 564 -29.07 5.21 16.62
N VAL A 565 -27.98 4.51 16.91
CA VAL A 565 -27.83 3.69 18.12
C VAL A 565 -27.39 4.52 19.32
N ILE A 566 -26.39 5.39 19.16
CA ILE A 566 -25.80 6.17 20.26
C ILE A 566 -26.38 7.60 20.29
N GLY A 567 -26.60 8.18 19.11
CA GLY A 567 -27.21 9.50 18.98
C GLY A 567 -26.32 10.53 18.27
N ALA A 568 -26.92 11.64 17.86
CA ALA A 568 -26.24 12.70 17.11
C ALA A 568 -25.08 13.37 17.90
N VAL A 569 -25.09 13.25 19.23
CA VAL A 569 -24.04 13.79 20.10
C VAL A 569 -22.69 13.07 19.93
N ALA A 570 -22.69 11.81 19.47
CA ALA A 570 -21.49 11.02 19.25
C ALA A 570 -20.53 11.64 18.22
N SER A 571 -21.07 12.32 17.21
CA SER A 571 -20.32 13.15 16.26
C SER A 571 -19.03 12.50 15.71
N LEU A 572 -19.09 11.21 15.33
CA LEU A 572 -17.97 10.48 14.72
C LEU A 572 -17.37 11.28 13.56
N LYS A 573 -16.11 11.70 13.69
CA LYS A 573 -15.44 12.59 12.72
C LYS A 573 -15.21 11.87 11.40
N LYS A 574 -14.62 10.68 11.45
CA LYS A 574 -14.23 9.91 10.26
C LYS A 574 -14.18 8.42 10.57
N VAL A 575 -14.34 7.62 9.51
CA VAL A 575 -14.10 6.17 9.51
C VAL A 575 -13.02 5.91 8.46
N LEU A 576 -11.90 5.33 8.85
CA LEU A 576 -10.77 5.07 7.97
C LEU A 576 -10.53 3.58 7.83
N ILE A 577 -10.45 3.10 6.59
CA ILE A 577 -10.07 1.73 6.31
C ILE A 577 -8.56 1.61 6.44
N VAL A 578 -8.09 0.73 7.32
CA VAL A 578 -6.67 0.44 7.53
C VAL A 578 -6.41 -1.03 7.25
N LYS A 579 -5.19 -1.36 6.83
CA LYS A 579 -4.81 -2.75 6.51
C LYS A 579 -4.86 -3.66 7.75
N ARG A 580 -4.47 -3.11 8.90
CA ARG A 580 -4.37 -3.81 10.20
C ARG A 580 -4.24 -2.78 11.32
N LEU A 581 -4.66 -3.13 12.53
CA LEU A 581 -4.54 -2.27 13.72
C LEU A 581 -3.26 -2.62 14.51
N PRO A 582 -2.55 -1.63 15.07
CA PRO A 582 -1.36 -1.88 15.88
C PRO A 582 -1.78 -2.53 17.19
N LYS A 583 -1.27 -3.72 17.47
CA LYS A 583 -1.64 -4.51 18.65
C LYS A 583 -0.42 -4.84 19.47
N THR A 584 -0.62 -5.14 20.75
CA THR A 584 0.39 -5.87 21.50
C THR A 584 0.45 -7.31 21.00
N ARG A 585 1.55 -8.01 21.29
CA ARG A 585 1.68 -9.46 21.05
C ARG A 585 0.67 -10.32 21.83
N SER A 586 -0.02 -9.74 22.81
CA SER A 586 -1.16 -10.36 23.49
C SER A 586 -2.50 -10.10 22.78
N GLY A 587 -2.50 -9.43 21.62
CA GLY A 587 -3.69 -9.12 20.83
C GLY A 587 -4.35 -7.77 21.12
N LYS A 588 -3.87 -7.01 22.12
CA LYS A 588 -4.53 -5.77 22.57
C LYS A 588 -4.24 -4.59 21.63
N ILE A 589 -5.27 -3.97 21.07
CA ILE A 589 -5.14 -2.76 20.23
C ILE A 589 -4.55 -1.58 21.03
N LEU A 590 -3.54 -0.92 20.45
CA LEU A 590 -2.79 0.18 21.06
C LEU A 590 -3.48 1.55 20.83
N ARG A 591 -4.69 1.74 21.38
CA ARG A 591 -5.50 2.98 21.18
C ARG A 591 -4.81 4.27 21.60
N LYS A 592 -4.06 4.25 22.70
CA LYS A 592 -3.29 5.42 23.16
C LYS A 592 -2.21 5.82 22.14
N LEU A 593 -1.56 4.84 21.53
CA LEU A 593 -0.57 5.08 20.48
C LEU A 593 -1.24 5.73 19.26
N LEU A 594 -2.36 5.16 18.81
CA LEU A 594 -3.16 5.71 17.70
C LEU A 594 -3.60 7.15 17.96
N ARG A 595 -4.06 7.45 19.19
CA ARG A 595 -4.41 8.82 19.62
C ARG A 595 -3.19 9.74 19.58
N ASN A 596 -2.07 9.35 20.18
CA ASN A 596 -0.87 10.19 20.21
C ASN A 596 -0.33 10.49 18.81
N ILE A 597 -0.36 9.50 17.90
CA ILE A 597 0.01 9.69 16.50
C ILE A 597 -0.93 10.72 15.85
N ALA A 598 -2.25 10.57 16.03
CA ALA A 598 -3.23 11.51 15.51
C ALA A 598 -3.00 12.93 16.08
N ASP A 599 -2.78 13.07 17.39
CA ASP A 599 -2.69 14.36 18.06
C ASP A 599 -1.28 15.01 17.97
N GLY A 600 -0.29 14.34 17.36
CA GLY A 600 1.09 14.84 17.28
C GLY A 600 1.83 14.88 18.62
N VAL A 601 1.35 14.09 19.60
CA VAL A 601 1.94 14.01 20.93
C VAL A 601 3.08 13.01 20.90
N GLU A 602 4.24 13.39 21.44
CA GLU A 602 5.40 12.49 21.54
C GLU A 602 5.00 11.14 22.14
N TYR A 603 5.32 10.05 21.44
CA TYR A 603 4.98 8.71 21.86
C TYR A 603 6.18 7.79 21.78
N THR A 604 6.23 6.86 22.73
CA THR A 604 7.14 5.73 22.66
C THR A 604 6.40 4.56 22.05
N VAL A 605 6.95 4.00 20.97
CA VAL A 605 6.45 2.74 20.40
C VAL A 605 6.49 1.66 21.48
N PRO A 606 5.34 1.09 21.89
CA PRO A 606 5.33 0.05 22.89
C PRO A 606 6.13 -1.15 22.38
N SER A 607 7.13 -1.56 23.13
CA SER A 607 7.98 -2.71 22.79
C SER A 607 7.25 -4.04 22.72
N THR A 608 6.01 -4.09 23.23
CA THR A 608 5.09 -5.22 23.09
C THR A 608 4.35 -5.23 21.75
N ILE A 609 4.54 -4.26 20.85
CA ILE A 609 3.82 -4.22 19.57
C ILE A 609 4.10 -5.49 18.75
N ASP A 610 3.08 -6.00 18.06
CA ASP A 610 3.16 -7.18 17.21
C ASP A 610 3.97 -6.92 15.95
N ASP A 611 3.73 -5.78 15.30
CA ASP A 611 4.50 -5.30 14.16
C ASP A 611 4.61 -3.76 14.19
N SER A 612 5.84 -3.26 14.29
CA SER A 612 6.12 -1.82 14.32
C SER A 612 5.88 -1.14 12.97
N GLU A 613 5.90 -1.86 11.84
CA GLU A 613 5.59 -1.29 10.52
C GLU A 613 4.15 -0.79 10.44
N ILE A 614 3.25 -1.33 11.27
CA ILE A 614 1.86 -0.87 11.36
C ILE A 614 1.81 0.62 11.75
N ILE A 615 2.76 1.11 12.53
CA ILE A 615 2.82 2.53 12.89
C ILE A 615 3.03 3.39 11.66
N THR A 616 4.01 3.04 10.82
CA THR A 616 4.27 3.73 9.55
C THR A 616 3.08 3.61 8.60
N GLU A 617 2.41 2.45 8.54
CA GLU A 617 1.17 2.26 7.78
C GLU A 617 0.07 3.22 8.28
N ILE A 618 -0.15 3.33 9.59
CA ILE A 618 -1.17 4.21 10.18
C ILE A 618 -0.79 5.70 10.02
N GLU A 619 0.46 6.06 10.24
CA GLU A 619 0.96 7.43 10.01
C GLU A 619 0.75 7.84 8.56
N HIS A 620 1.04 6.93 7.61
CA HIS A 620 0.76 7.16 6.20
C HIS A 620 -0.73 7.39 5.96
N GLU A 621 -1.62 6.57 6.53
CA GLU A 621 -3.07 6.76 6.41
C GLU A 621 -3.55 8.06 7.04
N PHE A 622 -2.99 8.49 8.19
CA PHE A 622 -3.33 9.76 8.84
C PHE A 622 -2.82 10.97 8.06
N LYS A 623 -1.61 10.88 7.48
CA LYS A 623 -1.08 11.90 6.57
C LYS A 623 -1.94 12.02 5.31
N LEU A 624 -2.23 10.89 4.67
CA LEU A 624 -3.06 10.82 3.46
C LEU A 624 -4.45 11.44 3.70
N HIS A 625 -5.07 11.11 4.84
CA HIS A 625 -6.43 11.53 5.15
C HIS A 625 -6.54 12.81 5.99
N LYS A 626 -5.41 13.48 6.25
CA LYS A 626 -5.27 14.72 7.04
C LYS A 626 -5.95 14.62 8.41
N ILE A 627 -5.49 13.68 9.23
CA ILE A 627 -6.01 13.43 10.58
C ILE A 627 -5.18 14.17 11.63
N GLY A 628 -5.82 14.94 12.51
CA GLY A 628 -5.20 15.51 13.72
C GLY A 628 -4.04 16.45 13.40
N THR A 629 -2.85 16.23 13.95
CA THR A 629 -1.65 17.08 13.73
C THR A 629 -1.23 17.15 12.26
N PHE A 630 -1.59 16.13 11.46
CA PHE A 630 -1.31 16.11 10.02
C PHE A 630 -2.28 17.00 9.22
N GLU A 631 -3.20 17.71 9.88
CA GLU A 631 -3.95 18.82 9.30
C GLU A 631 -3.02 20.03 8.99
N PHE A 632 -1.86 20.14 9.66
CA PHE A 632 -0.92 21.26 9.52
C PHE A 632 0.51 20.78 9.17
N VAL A 633 0.79 20.50 7.89
CA VAL A 633 2.12 20.09 7.43
C VAL A 633 3.02 21.32 7.15
N THR A 634 4.20 21.37 7.77
CA THR A 634 5.26 22.38 7.49
C THR A 634 5.93 22.16 6.14
N GLU A 635 6.42 23.23 5.50
CA GLU A 635 6.89 23.21 4.10
C GLU A 635 8.08 22.27 3.77
N GLU A 636 8.83 21.79 4.77
CA GLU A 636 10.05 20.98 4.56
C GLU A 636 9.80 19.48 4.29
N GLU A 637 8.57 18.97 4.48
CA GLU A 637 8.20 17.56 4.22
C GLU A 637 7.12 17.44 3.12
N LYS A 638 7.26 18.18 2.01
CA LYS A 638 6.38 17.98 0.83
C LYS A 638 6.72 16.66 0.14
N GLU A 639 5.75 15.74 0.04
CA GLU A 639 5.82 14.57 -0.84
C GLU A 639 6.30 15.01 -2.24
N THR A 640 7.26 14.27 -2.79
CA THR A 640 7.77 14.48 -4.14
C THR A 640 7.04 13.60 -5.14
N LEU A 641 7.19 13.91 -6.43
CA LEU A 641 6.63 13.05 -7.48
C LEU A 641 7.28 11.64 -7.48
N ASP A 642 8.51 11.52 -6.95
CA ASP A 642 9.21 10.25 -6.82
C ASP A 642 8.56 9.36 -5.75
N ASP A 643 8.09 9.93 -4.64
CA ASP A 643 7.39 9.20 -3.57
C ASP A 643 6.06 8.60 -4.06
N LEU A 644 5.40 9.29 -5.00
CA LEU A 644 4.13 8.90 -5.62
C LEU A 644 4.28 7.94 -6.80
N GLN A 645 5.51 7.53 -7.15
CA GLN A 645 5.74 6.55 -8.22
C GLN A 645 5.17 5.18 -7.83
N VAL A 646 4.41 4.57 -8.74
CA VAL A 646 3.84 3.23 -8.57
C VAL A 646 4.88 2.19 -8.99
N ASP A 647 5.35 1.39 -8.04
CA ASP A 647 6.51 0.49 -8.14
C ASP A 647 6.17 -1.01 -8.05
N SER A 648 4.89 -1.35 -7.85
CA SER A 648 4.43 -2.72 -7.71
C SER A 648 2.98 -2.86 -8.16
N PHE A 649 2.62 -4.06 -8.64
CA PHE A 649 1.27 -4.32 -9.14
C PHE A 649 0.20 -4.12 -8.06
N ILE A 650 0.55 -4.39 -6.80
CA ILE A 650 -0.32 -4.13 -5.63
C ILE A 650 -0.51 -2.61 -5.44
N LYS A 651 0.57 -1.81 -5.52
CA LYS A 651 0.50 -0.35 -5.43
C LYS A 651 -0.31 0.23 -6.60
N TYR A 652 -0.20 -0.37 -7.80
CA TYR A 652 -1.04 -0.02 -8.95
C TYR A 652 -2.53 -0.19 -8.64
N TYR A 653 -2.96 -1.35 -8.16
CA TYR A 653 -4.38 -1.58 -7.84
C TYR A 653 -4.89 -0.62 -6.76
N LYS A 654 -4.11 -0.37 -5.72
CA LYS A 654 -4.46 0.58 -4.66
C LYS A 654 -4.58 2.01 -5.19
N SER A 655 -3.59 2.46 -5.96
CA SER A 655 -3.55 3.80 -6.56
C SER A 655 -4.72 3.98 -7.53
N TYR A 656 -4.98 2.99 -8.39
CA TYR A 656 -6.10 3.00 -9.31
C TYR A 656 -7.43 3.06 -8.57
N GLN A 657 -7.65 2.21 -7.55
CA GLN A 657 -8.87 2.22 -6.75
C GLN A 657 -9.06 3.55 -6.00
N HIS A 658 -8.02 4.13 -5.41
CA HIS A 658 -8.06 5.45 -4.79
C HIS A 658 -8.47 6.52 -5.80
N SER A 659 -7.84 6.52 -6.98
CA SER A 659 -8.11 7.51 -8.03
C SER A 659 -9.51 7.43 -8.64
N VAL A 660 -10.18 6.28 -8.55
CA VAL A 660 -11.57 6.10 -8.98
C VAL A 660 -12.55 6.54 -7.89
N ASN A 661 -12.25 6.20 -6.63
CA ASN A 661 -13.13 6.48 -5.49
C ASN A 661 -13.06 7.95 -5.02
N ASP A 662 -11.89 8.58 -5.09
CA ASP A 662 -11.66 9.99 -4.78
C ASP A 662 -10.75 10.64 -5.84
N PRO A 663 -11.28 10.93 -7.04
CA PRO A 663 -10.49 11.51 -8.13
C PRO A 663 -9.90 12.88 -7.77
N GLU A 664 -10.64 13.71 -7.03
CA GLU A 664 -10.19 15.04 -6.63
C GLU A 664 -9.03 14.96 -5.63
N GLY A 665 -9.15 14.13 -4.59
CA GLY A 665 -8.09 13.91 -3.62
C GLY A 665 -6.81 13.33 -4.26
N PHE A 666 -6.97 12.35 -5.14
CA PHE A 666 -5.85 11.75 -5.88
C PHE A 666 -5.08 12.78 -6.71
N TRP A 667 -5.78 13.58 -7.53
CA TRP A 667 -5.13 14.60 -8.33
C TRP A 667 -4.60 15.77 -7.49
N ALA A 668 -5.25 16.09 -6.37
CA ALA A 668 -4.71 17.07 -5.40
C ALA A 668 -3.37 16.62 -4.83
N GLN A 669 -3.23 15.34 -4.48
CA GLN A 669 -1.98 14.78 -3.94
C GLN A 669 -0.84 14.94 -4.94
N ILE A 670 -1.05 14.52 -6.19
CA ILE A 670 -0.05 14.65 -7.25
C ILE A 670 0.27 16.12 -7.50
N ALA A 671 -0.74 16.98 -7.61
CA ALA A 671 -0.55 18.41 -7.86
C ALA A 671 0.23 19.11 -6.73
N ASN A 672 0.14 18.63 -5.48
CA ASN A 672 0.88 19.20 -4.35
C ASN A 672 2.40 19.03 -4.45
N THR A 673 2.89 18.11 -5.30
CA THR A 673 4.33 17.90 -5.56
C THR A 673 4.96 18.97 -6.47
N PHE A 674 4.13 19.89 -7.00
CA PHE A 674 4.56 20.99 -7.88
C PHE A 674 4.69 22.31 -7.13
N THR A 675 5.45 23.23 -7.73
CA THR A 675 5.60 24.61 -7.25
C THR A 675 4.43 25.45 -7.74
N TRP A 676 3.71 26.06 -6.79
CA TRP A 676 2.58 26.96 -7.05
C TRP A 676 2.86 28.29 -6.37
N ARG A 677 2.59 29.40 -7.06
CA ARG A 677 2.60 30.73 -6.45
C ARG A 677 1.38 30.95 -5.56
N ARG A 678 0.25 30.36 -5.97
CA ARG A 678 -0.98 30.24 -5.16
C ARG A 678 -1.63 28.90 -5.49
N LYS A 679 -2.03 28.14 -4.48
CA LYS A 679 -2.79 26.90 -4.69
C LYS A 679 -4.25 27.20 -5.05
N TRP A 680 -4.85 26.24 -5.73
CA TRP A 680 -6.22 26.28 -6.21
C TRP A 680 -7.24 26.45 -5.08
N ASP A 681 -8.38 27.02 -5.43
CA ASP A 681 -9.58 27.09 -4.59
C ASP A 681 -10.47 25.84 -4.79
N LYS A 682 -10.42 25.22 -5.99
CA LYS A 682 -11.18 24.02 -6.35
C LYS A 682 -10.38 23.10 -7.27
N ILE A 683 -10.42 21.79 -7.02
CA ILE A 683 -9.63 20.80 -7.80
C ILE A 683 -10.20 20.62 -9.19
N VAL A 684 -11.50 20.38 -9.30
CA VAL A 684 -12.15 20.24 -10.60
C VAL A 684 -13.55 20.83 -10.58
N GLU A 685 -13.93 21.49 -11.66
CA GLU A 685 -15.29 21.92 -11.95
C GLU A 685 -15.61 21.56 -13.40
N TYR A 686 -16.68 20.82 -13.63
CA TYR A 686 -17.01 20.37 -14.97
C TYR A 686 -18.51 20.24 -15.25
N ASP A 687 -18.84 20.36 -16.54
CA ASP A 687 -20.16 20.14 -17.10
C ASP A 687 -20.00 19.46 -18.47
N TRP A 688 -20.46 18.20 -18.57
CA TRP A 688 -20.43 17.40 -19.78
C TRP A 688 -21.39 17.89 -20.88
N GLU A 689 -22.48 18.58 -20.50
CA GLU A 689 -23.47 19.08 -21.47
C GLU A 689 -22.96 20.34 -22.18
N THR A 690 -22.23 21.22 -21.48
CA THR A 690 -21.60 22.39 -22.08
C THR A 690 -20.11 22.22 -22.38
N PRO A 691 -19.64 20.97 -22.55
CA PRO A 691 -18.26 20.49 -22.28
C PRO A 691 -17.28 21.54 -21.74
N LYS A 692 -17.53 22.00 -20.50
CA LYS A 692 -16.63 22.88 -19.76
C LYS A 692 -15.92 22.09 -18.69
N PHE A 693 -14.60 22.21 -18.62
CA PHE A 693 -13.76 21.50 -17.67
C PHE A 693 -12.70 22.46 -17.17
N GLU A 694 -12.61 22.65 -15.86
CA GLU A 694 -11.61 23.49 -15.20
C GLU A 694 -10.95 22.68 -14.08
N TRP A 695 -9.62 22.63 -14.07
CA TRP A 695 -8.80 21.95 -13.08
C TRP A 695 -7.92 22.96 -12.34
N PHE A 696 -7.79 22.77 -11.03
CA PHE A 696 -7.00 23.62 -10.14
C PHE A 696 -7.41 25.09 -10.22
N LYS A 697 -8.71 25.34 -10.32
CA LYS A 697 -9.31 26.68 -10.45
C LYS A 697 -8.84 27.60 -9.32
N GLY A 698 -8.39 28.80 -9.69
CA GLY A 698 -7.84 29.79 -8.77
C GLY A 698 -6.35 29.66 -8.47
N ALA A 699 -5.69 28.58 -8.91
CA ALA A 699 -4.25 28.44 -8.74
C ALA A 699 -3.47 29.39 -9.65
N LYS A 700 -2.33 29.85 -9.15
CA LYS A 700 -1.36 30.69 -9.87
C LYS A 700 -0.03 29.98 -9.98
N LEU A 701 0.55 29.94 -11.17
CA LEU A 701 1.84 29.31 -11.45
C LEU A 701 2.52 29.95 -12.67
N ASN A 702 3.73 29.51 -12.98
CA ASN A 702 4.19 29.41 -14.37
C ASN A 702 4.73 27.99 -14.60
N ILE A 703 4.39 27.38 -15.74
CA ILE A 703 4.82 26.00 -16.02
C ILE A 703 6.35 25.88 -16.11
N THR A 704 7.06 26.91 -16.58
CA THR A 704 8.52 26.85 -16.69
C THR A 704 9.20 26.78 -15.33
N GLU A 705 8.59 27.35 -14.29
CA GLU A 705 9.10 27.23 -12.91
C GLU A 705 9.14 25.77 -12.46
N ASN A 706 8.23 24.95 -12.98
CA ASN A 706 8.17 23.52 -12.69
C ASN A 706 8.99 22.65 -13.64
N CYS A 707 9.24 23.10 -14.87
CA CYS A 707 10.09 22.40 -15.83
C CYS A 707 11.58 22.76 -15.69
N ILE A 708 11.91 23.90 -15.08
CA ILE A 708 13.29 24.42 -15.04
C ILE A 708 13.61 24.98 -13.65
N ASP A 709 12.98 26.08 -13.25
CA ASP A 709 13.48 26.92 -12.15
C ASP A 709 13.56 26.15 -10.81
N ARG A 710 12.58 25.28 -10.50
CA ARG A 710 12.57 24.46 -9.28
C ARG A 710 13.70 23.43 -9.20
N HIS A 711 14.29 23.07 -10.34
CA HIS A 711 15.36 22.08 -10.42
C HIS A 711 16.74 22.70 -10.23
N LEU A 712 16.89 24.01 -10.44
CA LEU A 712 18.20 24.68 -10.50
C LEU A 712 19.02 24.54 -9.21
N GLU A 713 18.39 24.62 -8.03
CA GLU A 713 19.10 24.55 -6.76
C GLU A 713 19.80 23.20 -6.54
N LYS A 714 19.17 22.09 -6.95
CA LYS A 714 19.65 20.73 -6.67
C LYS A 714 20.23 20.01 -7.88
N LYS A 715 19.83 20.42 -9.08
CA LYS A 715 20.07 19.75 -10.37
C LYS A 715 20.51 20.72 -11.47
N GLY A 716 20.94 21.93 -11.12
CA GLY A 716 21.28 22.97 -12.11
C GLY A 716 22.33 22.55 -13.13
N ASP A 717 23.31 21.76 -12.70
CA ASP A 717 24.41 21.27 -13.54
C ASP A 717 24.11 19.91 -14.21
N ASP A 718 22.95 19.31 -13.91
CA ASP A 718 22.52 18.09 -14.59
C ASP A 718 22.09 18.41 -16.03
N LEU A 719 22.25 17.42 -16.92
CA LEU A 719 21.79 17.53 -18.30
C LEU A 719 20.26 17.64 -18.35
N ALA A 720 19.76 18.66 -19.02
CA ALA A 720 18.34 18.79 -19.35
C ALA A 720 18.08 18.24 -20.75
N ILE A 721 18.76 18.77 -21.77
CA ILE A 721 18.57 18.39 -23.18
C ILE A 721 19.88 17.90 -23.79
N ILE A 722 19.82 16.73 -24.42
CA ILE A 722 20.84 16.25 -25.36
C ILE A 722 20.26 16.41 -26.76
N TRP A 723 20.99 17.04 -27.68
CA TRP A 723 20.58 17.18 -29.07
C TRP A 723 21.57 16.49 -30.00
N GLU A 724 21.05 15.53 -30.77
CA GLU A 724 21.80 14.83 -31.81
C GLU A 724 21.41 15.35 -33.21
N PRO A 725 22.37 15.83 -34.00
CA PRO A 725 22.13 16.35 -35.34
C PRO A 725 21.76 15.27 -36.37
N ASN A 726 21.24 15.73 -37.50
CA ASN A 726 20.95 14.86 -38.65
C ASN A 726 22.24 14.21 -39.22
N ASP A 727 23.33 14.97 -39.38
CA ASP A 727 24.64 14.42 -39.80
C ASP A 727 25.37 13.82 -38.59
N PRO A 728 25.71 12.51 -38.58
CA PRO A 728 26.48 11.90 -37.49
C PRO A 728 27.84 12.53 -37.20
N ASN A 729 28.41 13.25 -38.16
CA ASN A 729 29.72 13.90 -38.04
C ASN A 729 29.61 15.35 -37.54
N GLU A 730 28.42 15.92 -37.49
CA GLU A 730 28.17 17.21 -36.87
C GLU A 730 28.25 17.06 -35.33
N ALA A 731 28.81 18.06 -34.66
CA ALA A 731 28.93 18.04 -33.22
C ALA A 731 27.55 18.11 -32.56
N ASN A 732 27.31 17.22 -31.59
CA ASN A 732 26.10 17.28 -30.77
C ASN A 732 26.14 18.49 -29.83
N ARG A 733 24.98 18.87 -29.30
CA ARG A 733 24.84 19.91 -28.27
C ARG A 733 24.22 19.31 -27.02
N THR A 734 24.65 19.80 -25.87
CA THR A 734 24.08 19.44 -24.57
C THR A 734 23.77 20.73 -23.82
N LEU A 735 22.64 20.76 -23.14
CA LEU A 735 22.23 21.86 -22.28
C LEU A 735 21.94 21.31 -20.89
N THR A 736 22.67 21.81 -19.90
CA THR A 736 22.32 21.64 -18.48
C THR A 736 21.04 22.42 -18.14
N TYR A 737 20.43 22.17 -16.98
CA TYR A 737 19.29 22.96 -16.52
C TYR A 737 19.63 24.47 -16.38
N ASN A 738 20.83 24.80 -15.93
CA ASN A 738 21.34 26.18 -15.84
C ASN A 738 21.47 26.84 -17.22
N GLU A 739 22.00 26.13 -18.21
CA GLU A 739 22.14 26.62 -19.58
C GLU A 739 20.77 26.75 -20.25
N LEU A 740 19.89 25.75 -20.11
CA LEU A 740 18.53 25.81 -20.63
C LEU A 740 17.74 26.99 -20.03
N HIS A 741 17.84 27.20 -18.71
CA HIS A 741 17.24 28.36 -18.05
C HIS A 741 17.72 29.69 -18.64
N THR A 742 19.03 29.80 -18.87
CA THR A 742 19.65 31.00 -19.45
C THR A 742 19.14 31.26 -20.86
N GLU A 743 19.13 30.25 -21.73
CA GLU A 743 18.68 30.39 -23.12
C GLU A 743 17.18 30.67 -23.21
N VAL A 744 16.35 30.03 -22.38
CA VAL A 744 14.91 30.32 -22.26
C VAL A 744 14.67 31.75 -21.79
N ASN A 745 15.46 32.26 -20.83
CA ASN A 745 15.33 33.64 -20.37
C ASN A 745 15.70 34.66 -21.44
N LYS A 746 16.83 34.47 -22.13
CA LYS A 746 17.22 35.36 -23.23
C LYS A 746 16.13 35.37 -24.30
N PHE A 747 15.70 34.20 -24.76
CA PHE A 747 14.72 34.15 -25.83
C PHE A 747 13.33 34.65 -25.41
N ALA A 748 12.94 34.49 -24.15
CA ALA A 748 11.75 35.13 -23.58
C ALA A 748 11.84 36.67 -23.64
N ASN A 749 13.03 37.24 -23.39
CA ASN A 749 13.28 38.67 -23.56
C ASN A 749 13.30 39.09 -25.04
N VAL A 750 13.79 38.25 -25.95
CA VAL A 750 13.70 38.50 -27.41
C VAL A 750 12.24 38.63 -27.84
N LEU A 751 11.38 37.70 -27.42
CA LEU A 751 9.96 37.76 -27.73
C LEU A 751 9.31 39.03 -27.17
N LYS A 752 9.64 39.43 -25.93
CA LYS A 752 9.15 40.68 -25.32
C LYS A 752 9.62 41.93 -26.06
N ASN A 753 10.90 41.99 -26.45
CA ASN A 753 11.46 43.10 -27.22
C ASN A 753 10.79 43.23 -28.60
N ASN A 754 10.33 42.11 -29.16
CA ASN A 754 9.57 42.04 -30.40
C ASN A 754 8.04 42.07 -30.16
N GLY A 755 7.60 42.65 -29.04
CA GLY A 755 6.21 43.02 -28.80
C GLY A 755 5.28 41.89 -28.36
N VAL A 756 5.78 40.68 -28.07
CA VAL A 756 4.94 39.57 -27.59
C VAL A 756 4.57 39.78 -26.13
N VAL A 757 3.26 39.72 -25.84
CA VAL A 757 2.72 39.80 -24.48
C VAL A 757 1.89 38.56 -24.13
N LYS A 758 1.51 38.43 -22.85
CA LYS A 758 0.64 37.34 -22.37
C LYS A 758 -0.62 37.24 -23.22
N GLY A 759 -0.92 36.04 -23.73
CA GLY A 759 -2.09 35.73 -24.56
C GLY A 759 -1.86 35.85 -26.08
N ASP A 760 -0.76 36.47 -26.52
CA ASP A 760 -0.40 36.49 -27.95
C ASP A 760 -0.09 35.07 -28.44
N ARG A 761 -0.44 34.76 -29.70
CA ARG A 761 -0.12 33.47 -30.31
C ARG A 761 1.18 33.56 -31.10
N VAL A 762 2.09 32.62 -30.86
CA VAL A 762 3.38 32.53 -31.55
C VAL A 762 3.41 31.23 -32.36
N CYS A 763 3.51 31.34 -33.69
CA CYS A 763 3.66 30.18 -34.54
C CYS A 763 5.12 29.74 -34.55
N ILE A 764 5.37 28.44 -34.36
CA ILE A 764 6.72 27.88 -34.37
C ILE A 764 6.80 26.84 -35.50
N TYR A 765 7.52 27.18 -36.56
CA TYR A 765 7.73 26.35 -37.75
C TYR A 765 9.23 26.07 -37.90
N MET A 766 9.76 25.26 -36.97
CA MET A 766 11.18 24.95 -36.83
C MET A 766 11.41 23.43 -36.84
N PRO A 767 12.58 22.96 -37.31
CA PRO A 767 12.97 21.57 -37.21
C PRO A 767 13.30 21.18 -35.76
N MET A 768 13.66 19.91 -35.55
CA MET A 768 14.04 19.35 -34.24
C MET A 768 15.43 19.82 -33.77
N VAL A 769 15.59 21.14 -33.60
CA VAL A 769 16.77 21.83 -33.03
C VAL A 769 16.50 22.25 -31.58
N PRO A 770 17.53 22.47 -30.73
CA PRO A 770 17.34 22.90 -29.34
C PRO A 770 16.49 24.17 -29.21
N GLU A 771 16.64 25.09 -30.17
CA GLU A 771 15.91 26.35 -30.23
C GLU A 771 14.40 26.17 -30.30
N LEU A 772 13.90 25.05 -30.84
CA LEU A 772 12.47 24.72 -30.83
C LEU A 772 11.97 24.52 -29.40
N ALA A 773 12.69 23.75 -28.57
CA ALA A 773 12.33 23.56 -27.16
C ALA A 773 12.48 24.87 -26.36
N ILE A 774 13.55 25.63 -26.63
CA ILE A 774 13.78 26.95 -26.02
C ILE A 774 12.63 27.91 -26.36
N ALA A 775 12.17 27.96 -27.61
CA ALA A 775 11.06 28.80 -28.05
C ALA A 775 9.73 28.42 -27.36
N VAL A 776 9.43 27.13 -27.29
CA VAL A 776 8.23 26.60 -26.60
C VAL A 776 8.22 27.02 -25.13
N LEU A 777 9.34 26.85 -24.43
CA LEU A 777 9.49 27.21 -23.03
C LEU A 777 9.50 28.74 -22.82
N ALA A 778 10.13 29.51 -23.72
CA ALA A 778 10.15 30.97 -23.67
C ALA A 778 8.75 31.57 -23.84
N CYS A 779 7.94 31.03 -24.78
CA CYS A 779 6.54 31.42 -24.93
C CYS A 779 5.76 31.18 -23.63
N ALA A 780 5.88 29.96 -23.08
CA ALA A 780 5.22 29.61 -21.82
C ALA A 780 5.68 30.50 -20.64
N ARG A 781 6.96 30.88 -20.59
CA ARG A 781 7.53 31.75 -19.55
C ARG A 781 6.91 33.14 -19.52
N ILE A 782 6.56 33.69 -20.69
CA ILE A 782 5.96 35.03 -20.81
C ILE A 782 4.44 35.00 -20.94
N GLY A 783 3.85 33.80 -20.92
CA GLY A 783 2.40 33.60 -21.05
C GLY A 783 1.88 33.73 -22.48
N ALA A 784 2.75 33.63 -23.48
CA ALA A 784 2.35 33.53 -24.87
C ALA A 784 1.89 32.10 -25.20
N VAL A 785 0.94 31.99 -26.12
CA VAL A 785 0.35 30.72 -26.55
C VAL A 785 1.12 30.23 -27.77
N HIS A 786 1.97 29.22 -27.61
CA HIS A 786 2.71 28.69 -28.76
C HIS A 786 1.83 27.77 -29.62
N SER A 787 2.09 27.77 -30.93
CA SER A 787 1.45 26.86 -31.89
C SER A 787 2.52 26.29 -32.81
N VAL A 788 2.97 25.07 -32.48
CA VAL A 788 4.00 24.37 -33.23
C VAL A 788 3.41 23.74 -34.48
N VAL A 789 4.07 23.94 -35.62
CA VAL A 789 3.73 23.37 -36.92
C VAL A 789 4.93 22.59 -37.43
N PHE A 790 4.71 21.35 -37.85
CA PHE A 790 5.77 20.46 -38.37
C PHE A 790 6.57 21.11 -39.50
N ALA A 791 7.90 21.16 -39.33
CA ALA A 791 8.84 21.65 -40.33
C ALA A 791 8.77 20.82 -41.62
N GLY A 792 8.20 21.41 -42.66
CA GLY A 792 8.01 20.83 -43.98
C GLY A 792 6.54 20.67 -44.38
N PHE A 793 5.58 21.06 -43.54
CA PHE A 793 4.24 21.37 -44.04
C PHE A 793 4.31 22.45 -45.12
N SER A 794 3.40 22.40 -46.10
CA SER A 794 3.33 23.39 -47.18
C SER A 794 2.99 24.80 -46.66
N SER A 795 3.25 25.80 -47.50
CA SER A 795 2.90 27.21 -47.28
C SER A 795 1.40 27.38 -46.94
N VAL A 796 0.53 26.64 -47.65
CA VAL A 796 -0.92 26.62 -47.43
C VAL A 796 -1.28 26.03 -46.06
N ALA A 797 -0.65 24.90 -45.69
CA ALA A 797 -0.90 24.26 -44.41
C ALA A 797 -0.41 25.13 -43.24
N LEU A 798 0.70 25.85 -43.42
CA LEU A 798 1.26 26.80 -42.46
C LEU A 798 0.36 28.03 -42.30
N SER A 799 0.05 28.73 -43.40
CA SER A 799 -0.78 29.94 -43.40
C SER A 799 -2.18 29.70 -42.82
N THR A 800 -2.81 28.57 -43.14
CA THR A 800 -4.12 28.20 -42.58
C THR A 800 -4.11 28.13 -41.05
N ARG A 801 -3.01 27.64 -40.46
CA ARG A 801 -2.87 27.52 -38.99
C ARG A 801 -2.51 28.85 -38.35
N ILE A 802 -1.61 29.62 -38.98
CA ILE A 802 -1.29 30.99 -38.56
C ILE A 802 -2.55 31.84 -38.50
N ASN A 803 -3.37 31.79 -39.55
CA ASN A 803 -4.59 32.58 -39.65
C ASN A 803 -5.67 32.12 -38.67
N ASP A 804 -5.83 30.80 -38.47
CA ASP A 804 -6.83 30.29 -37.53
C ASP A 804 -6.48 30.60 -36.06
N ALA A 805 -5.20 30.58 -35.71
CA ALA A 805 -4.72 30.96 -34.37
C ALA A 805 -4.52 32.48 -34.22
N GLU A 806 -4.60 33.24 -35.32
CA GLU A 806 -4.25 34.67 -35.39
C GLU A 806 -2.86 34.92 -34.78
N CYS A 807 -1.85 34.19 -35.23
CA CYS A 807 -0.50 34.31 -34.71
C CYS A 807 0.10 35.68 -35.04
N LYS A 808 0.81 36.26 -34.07
CA LYS A 808 1.47 37.56 -34.14
C LYS A 808 2.92 37.47 -34.60
N VAL A 809 3.60 36.41 -34.19
CA VAL A 809 5.01 36.15 -34.53
C VAL A 809 5.15 34.77 -35.15
N LEU A 810 6.01 34.65 -36.17
CA LEU A 810 6.46 33.39 -36.73
C LEU A 810 7.92 33.15 -36.31
N LEU A 811 8.21 31.96 -35.79
CA LEU A 811 9.58 31.49 -35.56
C LEU A 811 9.88 30.41 -36.59
N THR A 812 10.98 30.54 -37.33
CA THR A 812 11.37 29.56 -38.35
C THR A 812 12.89 29.47 -38.50
N THR A 813 13.38 28.67 -39.45
CA THR A 813 14.80 28.58 -39.79
C THR A 813 15.02 28.93 -41.26
N ASP A 814 16.27 29.21 -41.62
CA ASP A 814 16.70 29.32 -43.01
C ASP A 814 16.40 28.03 -43.80
N GLY A 815 16.69 26.87 -43.23
CA GLY A 815 16.34 25.55 -43.73
C GLY A 815 16.66 24.43 -42.76
N VAL A 816 16.53 23.19 -43.22
CA VAL A 816 16.88 21.97 -42.46
C VAL A 816 17.32 20.84 -43.39
N TYR A 817 18.20 19.97 -42.92
CA TYR A 817 18.45 18.68 -43.56
C TYR A 817 17.48 17.60 -43.08
N ARG A 818 16.86 16.91 -44.03
CA ARG A 818 16.12 15.67 -43.77
C ARG A 818 16.82 14.51 -44.46
N GLY A 819 17.58 13.73 -43.69
CA GLY A 819 18.56 12.82 -44.27
C GLY A 819 19.58 13.62 -45.10
N ALA A 820 19.80 13.23 -46.34
CA ALA A 820 20.71 13.96 -47.23
C ALA A 820 20.10 15.20 -47.91
N LYS A 821 18.77 15.41 -47.83
CA LYS A 821 18.07 16.44 -48.63
C LYS A 821 17.87 17.72 -47.82
N PRO A 822 18.32 18.90 -48.30
CA PRO A 822 17.96 20.17 -47.70
C PRO A 822 16.50 20.55 -48.03
N ILE A 823 15.81 21.17 -47.07
CA ILE A 823 14.48 21.76 -47.21
C ILE A 823 14.59 23.24 -46.86
N ASP A 824 14.18 24.10 -47.79
CA ASP A 824 14.14 25.56 -47.62
C ASP A 824 12.89 25.96 -46.84
N LEU A 825 13.02 26.09 -45.52
CA LEU A 825 11.90 26.43 -44.65
C LEU A 825 11.54 27.91 -44.75
N LYS A 826 12.53 28.78 -45.00
CA LYS A 826 12.31 30.22 -45.12
C LYS A 826 11.50 30.58 -46.36
N ALA A 827 11.77 29.95 -47.50
CA ALA A 827 10.96 30.16 -48.71
C ALA A 827 9.50 29.74 -48.51
N ILE A 828 9.26 28.59 -47.86
CA ILE A 828 7.91 28.11 -47.54
C ILE A 828 7.21 29.07 -46.58
N ALA A 829 7.93 29.57 -45.57
CA ALA A 829 7.41 30.57 -44.65
C ALA A 829 7.06 31.87 -45.36
N ASP A 830 7.91 32.37 -46.26
CA ASP A 830 7.65 33.60 -47.02
C ASP A 830 6.39 33.49 -47.87
N GLU A 831 6.23 32.38 -48.59
CA GLU A 831 5.02 32.09 -49.37
C GLU A 831 3.77 32.03 -48.48
N ALA A 832 3.86 31.41 -47.31
CA ALA A 832 2.74 31.37 -46.36
C ALA A 832 2.36 32.78 -45.88
N LEU A 833 3.36 33.59 -45.53
CA LEU A 833 3.20 34.92 -44.95
C LEU A 833 2.56 35.94 -45.89
N GLU A 834 2.51 35.68 -47.20
CA GLU A 834 1.74 36.51 -48.15
C GLU A 834 0.25 36.59 -47.80
N THR A 835 -0.27 35.57 -47.12
CA THR A 835 -1.68 35.45 -46.74
C THR A 835 -1.92 35.51 -45.23
N CYS A 836 -0.93 35.96 -44.46
CA CYS A 836 -1.00 36.02 -42.99
C CYS A 836 -0.87 37.46 -42.46
N PRO A 837 -1.95 38.27 -42.53
CA PRO A 837 -1.90 39.68 -42.19
C PRO A 837 -1.65 39.97 -40.70
N THR A 838 -1.79 38.97 -39.82
CA THR A 838 -1.59 39.12 -38.37
C THR A 838 -0.13 39.03 -37.95
N ILE A 839 0.77 38.54 -38.82
CA ILE A 839 2.18 38.39 -38.49
C ILE A 839 2.88 39.75 -38.59
N GLU A 840 3.37 40.23 -37.45
CA GLU A 840 4.12 41.47 -37.32
C GLU A 840 5.62 41.24 -37.47
N THR A 841 6.12 40.08 -37.02
CA THR A 841 7.55 39.76 -37.02
C THR A 841 7.79 38.28 -37.31
N SER A 842 8.83 37.99 -38.09
CA SER A 842 9.35 36.65 -38.32
C SER A 842 10.77 36.56 -37.79
N ILE A 843 11.06 35.63 -36.90
CA ILE A 843 12.39 35.42 -36.31
C ILE A 843 12.99 34.15 -36.91
N ILE A 844 14.13 34.29 -37.58
CA ILE A 844 14.76 33.23 -38.37
C ILE A 844 16.03 32.76 -37.65
N LEU A 845 16.12 31.46 -37.37
CA LEU A 845 17.36 30.82 -36.96
C LEU A 845 18.17 30.42 -38.20
N ASN A 846 19.45 30.78 -38.21
CA ASN A 846 20.41 30.27 -39.20
C ASN A 846 20.88 28.87 -38.76
N ARG A 847 20.33 27.81 -39.37
CA ARG A 847 20.62 26.40 -39.07
C ARG A 847 21.55 25.77 -40.10
N ILE A 848 21.34 26.00 -41.39
CA ILE A 848 22.13 25.35 -42.47
C ILE A 848 22.99 26.32 -43.29
N ASN A 849 22.99 27.61 -42.94
CA ASN A 849 23.64 28.67 -43.71
C ASN A 849 23.14 28.74 -45.16
N ALA A 850 21.83 28.56 -45.35
CA ALA A 850 21.20 28.72 -46.65
C ALA A 850 21.18 30.20 -47.06
N ASP A 851 21.32 30.45 -48.36
CA ASP A 851 21.15 31.79 -48.93
C ASP A 851 19.66 32.12 -48.99
N VAL A 852 19.17 32.89 -48.02
CA VAL A 852 17.74 33.19 -47.85
C VAL A 852 17.47 34.69 -47.94
N THR A 853 16.31 35.05 -48.49
CA THR A 853 15.87 36.45 -48.56
C THR A 853 15.25 36.89 -47.24
N MET A 854 15.74 38.00 -46.67
CA MET A 854 15.19 38.62 -45.47
C MET A 854 14.38 39.87 -45.84
N LYS A 855 13.10 39.91 -45.46
CA LYS A 855 12.21 41.05 -45.73
C LYS A 855 12.38 42.14 -44.67
N GLU A 856 12.88 43.31 -45.09
CA GLU A 856 13.07 44.47 -44.23
C GLU A 856 11.78 44.84 -43.49
N GLY A 857 11.90 45.14 -42.18
CA GLY A 857 10.79 45.51 -41.31
C GLY A 857 9.91 44.35 -40.81
N ARG A 858 10.12 43.11 -41.29
CA ARG A 858 9.41 41.91 -40.83
C ARG A 858 10.36 40.83 -40.30
N ASP A 859 11.43 40.55 -41.04
CA ASP A 859 12.31 39.41 -40.75
C ASP A 859 13.56 39.84 -39.96
N ILE A 860 13.88 39.11 -38.90
CA ILE A 860 15.06 39.34 -38.04
C ILE A 860 15.78 38.02 -37.72
N TRP A 861 17.09 38.10 -37.47
CA TRP A 861 17.89 36.93 -37.14
C TRP A 861 17.85 36.62 -35.64
N TRP A 862 17.64 35.34 -35.32
CA TRP A 862 17.59 34.84 -33.94
C TRP A 862 18.85 35.19 -33.14
N HIS A 863 20.04 34.99 -33.72
CA HIS A 863 21.32 35.22 -33.04
C HIS A 863 21.59 36.71 -32.79
N ASP A 864 21.26 37.58 -33.74
CA ASP A 864 21.39 39.03 -33.58
C ASP A 864 20.48 39.56 -32.47
N GLU A 865 19.27 39.01 -32.34
CA GLU A 865 18.33 39.42 -31.29
C GLU A 865 18.75 38.95 -29.89
N LEU A 866 19.40 37.78 -29.79
CA LEU A 866 19.92 37.27 -28.51
C LEU A 866 21.00 38.18 -27.91
N GLU A 867 21.77 38.90 -28.75
CA GLU A 867 22.79 39.86 -28.28
C GLU A 867 22.19 41.13 -27.67
N LYS A 868 20.90 41.40 -27.90
CA LYS A 868 20.21 42.63 -27.49
C LYS A 868 19.47 42.50 -26.15
N VAL A 869 19.59 41.36 -25.47
CA VAL A 869 18.78 41.03 -24.29
C VAL A 869 19.60 40.44 -23.14
N ASP A 870 19.10 40.64 -21.92
CA ASP A 870 19.69 40.05 -20.72
C ASP A 870 19.32 38.57 -20.56
N ALA A 871 20.18 37.84 -19.85
CA ALA A 871 20.00 36.42 -19.51
C ALA A 871 18.98 36.15 -18.39
N THR A 872 18.28 37.17 -17.89
CA THR A 872 17.29 37.03 -16.81
C THR A 872 15.92 37.52 -17.28
N CYS A 873 14.91 36.66 -17.20
CA CYS A 873 13.52 37.03 -17.47
C CYS A 873 12.63 36.48 -16.35
N LYS A 874 11.91 37.36 -15.66
CA LYS A 874 10.93 36.93 -14.66
C LYS A 874 9.75 36.23 -15.35
N ALA A 875 9.43 35.01 -14.90
CA ALA A 875 8.27 34.27 -15.37
C ALA A 875 6.96 35.00 -15.05
N VAL A 876 6.08 35.12 -16.05
CA VAL A 876 4.77 35.77 -15.91
C VAL A 876 3.82 34.86 -15.14
N GLU A 877 3.01 35.44 -14.26
CA GLU A 877 1.99 34.68 -13.53
C GLU A 877 0.84 34.26 -14.46
N MET A 878 0.56 32.95 -14.45
CA MET A 878 -0.50 32.32 -15.23
C MET A 878 -1.55 31.75 -14.29
N ASP A 879 -2.81 31.84 -14.69
CA ASP A 879 -3.88 31.05 -14.12
C ASP A 879 -3.75 29.59 -14.56
N ALA A 880 -4.25 28.67 -13.74
CA ALA A 880 -4.27 27.23 -14.05
C ALA A 880 -4.87 26.91 -15.44
N GLU A 881 -5.90 27.67 -15.81
CA GLU A 881 -6.69 27.52 -17.04
C GLU A 881 -6.30 28.48 -18.16
N ASP A 882 -5.21 29.24 -18.02
CA ASP A 882 -4.68 30.01 -19.14
C ASP A 882 -4.22 29.06 -20.27
N MET A 883 -4.44 29.47 -21.51
CA MET A 883 -3.99 28.72 -22.69
C MET A 883 -2.46 28.61 -22.68
N LEU A 884 -1.96 27.39 -22.72
CA LEU A 884 -0.54 27.11 -22.86
C LEU A 884 -0.16 27.02 -24.34
N PHE A 885 -0.93 26.24 -25.11
CA PHE A 885 -0.65 26.03 -26.54
C PHE A 885 -1.89 25.67 -27.35
N ILE A 886 -1.78 25.86 -28.67
CA ILE A 886 -2.74 25.39 -29.67
C ILE A 886 -2.03 24.41 -30.59
N LEU A 887 -2.44 23.13 -30.55
CA LEU A 887 -1.85 22.10 -31.39
C LEU A 887 -2.83 21.62 -32.47
N TYR A 888 -2.45 21.80 -33.73
CA TYR A 888 -3.32 21.52 -34.87
C TYR A 888 -3.27 20.06 -35.33
N THR A 889 -4.42 19.39 -35.31
CA THR A 889 -4.59 18.03 -35.87
C THR A 889 -5.10 18.07 -37.32
N SER A 890 -4.83 17.01 -38.08
CA SER A 890 -5.37 16.83 -39.43
C SER A 890 -6.88 16.59 -39.37
N GLY A 891 -7.66 17.57 -39.82
CA GLY A 891 -9.13 17.45 -39.86
C GLY A 891 -9.56 16.47 -40.96
N SER A 892 -10.35 15.46 -40.62
CA SER A 892 -11.02 14.58 -41.60
C SER A 892 -12.02 15.33 -42.50
N THR A 893 -12.45 16.52 -42.07
CA THR A 893 -13.51 17.34 -42.68
C THR A 893 -13.03 18.63 -43.36
N GLY A 894 -11.72 18.80 -43.61
CA GLY A 894 -11.15 19.95 -44.35
C GLY A 894 -10.47 21.02 -43.47
N LYS A 895 -11.19 21.67 -42.53
CA LYS A 895 -10.59 22.70 -41.65
C LYS A 895 -9.78 22.04 -40.50
N PRO A 896 -8.50 22.40 -40.27
CA PRO A 896 -7.70 21.83 -39.19
C PRO A 896 -8.30 22.15 -37.82
N LYS A 897 -8.06 21.29 -36.83
CA LYS A 897 -8.61 21.46 -35.47
C LYS A 897 -7.47 21.87 -34.52
N GLY A 898 -7.47 23.11 -34.04
CA GLY A 898 -6.51 23.60 -33.06
C GLY A 898 -6.92 23.18 -31.65
N MET A 899 -6.30 22.14 -31.09
CA MET A 899 -6.60 21.68 -29.73
C MET A 899 -5.95 22.60 -28.71
N VAL A 900 -6.76 23.14 -27.80
CA VAL A 900 -6.31 24.05 -26.74
C VAL A 900 -6.03 23.28 -25.47
N HIS A 901 -4.81 23.41 -24.95
CA HIS A 901 -4.38 22.87 -23.65
C HIS A 901 -3.99 24.00 -22.70
N THR A 902 -4.17 23.79 -21.40
CA THR A 902 -3.94 24.80 -20.35
C THR A 902 -2.78 24.44 -19.43
N CYS A 903 -2.28 25.41 -18.67
CA CYS A 903 -1.02 25.27 -17.94
C CYS A 903 -1.01 24.16 -16.88
N ALA A 904 -1.93 24.23 -15.91
CA ALA A 904 -1.83 23.41 -14.69
C ALA A 904 -2.14 21.94 -14.93
N GLY A 905 -3.30 21.64 -15.50
CA GLY A 905 -3.75 20.26 -15.73
C GLY A 905 -2.82 19.49 -16.65
N TYR A 906 -2.31 20.14 -17.70
CA TYR A 906 -1.36 19.54 -18.63
C TYR A 906 -0.03 19.20 -17.96
N MET A 907 0.54 20.12 -17.17
CA MET A 907 1.77 19.91 -16.41
C MET A 907 1.66 18.70 -15.46
N VAL A 908 0.61 18.67 -14.64
CA VAL A 908 0.44 17.66 -13.60
C VAL A 908 0.34 16.26 -14.20
N HIS A 909 -0.51 16.08 -15.22
CA HIS A 909 -0.71 14.77 -15.83
C HIS A 909 0.51 14.30 -16.63
N THR A 910 1.12 15.18 -17.45
CA THR A 910 2.23 14.77 -18.32
C THR A 910 3.44 14.32 -17.52
N ALA A 911 3.79 15.02 -16.43
CA ALA A 911 4.88 14.58 -15.56
C ALA A 911 4.53 13.29 -14.78
N TYR A 912 3.30 13.19 -14.24
CA TYR A 912 2.85 11.98 -13.54
C TYR A 912 2.87 10.74 -14.43
N SER A 913 2.30 10.86 -15.63
CA SER A 913 2.28 9.77 -16.61
C SER A 913 3.68 9.41 -17.11
N PHE A 914 4.55 10.39 -17.36
CA PHE A 914 5.95 10.14 -17.72
C PHE A 914 6.67 9.32 -16.64
N LYS A 915 6.62 9.78 -15.39
CA LYS A 915 7.31 9.15 -14.26
C LYS A 915 6.84 7.71 -14.03
N ASN A 916 5.53 7.46 -14.14
CA ASN A 916 4.96 6.14 -13.86
C ASN A 916 5.06 5.17 -15.04
N VAL A 917 4.83 5.61 -16.28
CA VAL A 917 4.87 4.70 -17.43
C VAL A 917 6.30 4.25 -17.71
N PHE A 918 7.24 5.20 -17.76
CA PHE A 918 8.62 4.93 -18.12
C PHE A 918 9.51 4.56 -16.94
N GLN A 919 8.97 4.59 -15.71
CA GLN A 919 9.69 4.32 -14.46
C GLN A 919 11.03 5.07 -14.35
N TYR A 920 11.06 6.31 -14.86
CA TYR A 920 12.28 7.10 -15.01
C TYR A 920 13.00 7.25 -13.66
N GLN A 921 14.30 6.93 -13.64
CA GLN A 921 15.17 7.15 -12.48
C GLN A 921 16.11 8.31 -12.74
N HIS A 922 16.47 9.03 -11.68
CA HIS A 922 17.39 10.15 -11.82
C HIS A 922 18.74 9.69 -12.38
N GLY A 923 19.25 10.44 -13.37
CA GLY A 923 20.46 10.10 -14.12
C GLY A 923 20.20 9.28 -15.40
N ASP A 924 18.97 8.80 -15.61
CA ASP A 924 18.62 8.12 -16.85
C ASP A 924 18.59 9.10 -18.05
N VAL A 925 18.90 8.59 -19.24
CA VAL A 925 18.72 9.30 -20.51
C VAL A 925 17.48 8.78 -21.22
N TYR A 926 16.49 9.65 -21.38
CA TYR A 926 15.23 9.36 -22.04
C TYR A 926 15.26 9.84 -23.50
N PHE A 927 15.02 8.93 -24.46
CA PHE A 927 14.99 9.25 -25.89
C PHE A 927 13.61 8.98 -26.48
N CYS A 928 12.90 10.04 -26.84
CA CYS A 928 11.71 9.97 -27.68
C CYS A 928 12.05 10.44 -29.10
N THR A 929 11.75 9.60 -30.09
CA THR A 929 12.08 9.84 -31.51
C THR A 929 11.05 10.71 -32.23
N ALA A 930 10.01 11.19 -31.52
CA ALA A 930 8.95 12.00 -32.09
C ALA A 930 9.44 13.41 -32.44
N ASP A 931 8.64 14.11 -33.24
CA ASP A 931 8.80 15.54 -33.51
C ASP A 931 7.91 16.35 -32.53
N ILE A 932 8.38 17.53 -32.09
CA ILE A 932 7.61 18.42 -31.21
C ILE A 932 6.36 18.95 -31.92
N GLY A 933 6.27 19.00 -33.24
CA GLY A 933 5.02 19.25 -33.97
C GLY A 933 3.90 18.24 -33.68
N TRP A 934 4.23 17.10 -33.06
CA TRP A 934 3.28 16.13 -32.55
C TRP A 934 3.04 16.30 -31.04
N ILE A 935 1.87 15.87 -30.53
CA ILE A 935 1.59 15.89 -29.10
C ILE A 935 2.61 15.05 -28.31
N THR A 936 3.13 13.96 -28.89
CA THR A 936 4.17 13.13 -28.27
C THR A 936 5.42 13.95 -27.94
N GLY A 937 5.88 14.82 -28.84
CA GLY A 937 7.02 15.67 -28.55
C GLY A 937 6.71 16.79 -27.54
N HIS A 938 5.50 17.37 -27.57
CA HIS A 938 5.09 18.32 -26.53
C HIS A 938 5.14 17.67 -25.14
N SER A 939 4.42 16.55 -24.97
CA SER A 939 4.21 15.93 -23.67
C SER A 939 5.43 15.16 -23.18
N TYR A 940 6.17 14.51 -24.09
CA TYR A 940 7.20 13.54 -23.74
C TYR A 940 8.59 13.84 -24.32
N ILE A 941 8.82 14.96 -25.01
CA ILE A 941 10.19 15.51 -25.19
C ILE A 941 10.40 16.70 -24.28
N VAL A 942 9.42 17.61 -24.20
CA VAL A 942 9.56 18.88 -23.46
C VAL A 942 8.93 18.80 -22.07
N TYR A 943 7.60 18.84 -21.96
CA TYR A 943 6.95 19.19 -20.69
C TYR A 943 7.05 18.12 -19.61
N GLY A 944 6.68 16.87 -19.90
CA GLY A 944 6.67 15.77 -18.93
C GLY A 944 8.08 15.44 -18.39
N PRO A 945 9.08 15.19 -19.25
CA PRO A 945 10.44 14.89 -18.81
C PRO A 945 11.08 16.04 -18.03
N LEU A 946 11.00 17.28 -18.54
CA LEU A 946 11.61 18.43 -17.86
C LEU A 946 10.91 18.74 -16.54
N ALA A 947 9.57 18.59 -16.47
CA ALA A 947 8.87 18.69 -15.20
C ALA A 947 9.29 17.58 -14.22
N ALA A 948 9.65 16.38 -14.68
CA ALA A 948 10.18 15.34 -13.81
C ALA A 948 11.68 15.54 -13.45
N GLY A 949 12.33 16.59 -13.95
CA GLY A 949 13.77 16.81 -13.78
C GLY A 949 14.61 15.73 -14.48
N ALA A 950 14.17 15.28 -15.66
CA ALA A 950 14.82 14.24 -16.46
C ALA A 950 15.76 14.81 -17.53
N THR A 951 16.67 13.97 -18.04
CA THR A 951 17.48 14.23 -19.24
C THR A 951 16.72 13.75 -20.48
N THR A 952 16.32 14.67 -21.37
CA THR A 952 15.61 14.36 -22.61
C THR A 952 16.53 14.44 -23.83
N LEU A 953 16.43 13.47 -24.75
CA LEU A 953 17.19 13.45 -26.00
C LEU A 953 16.29 13.87 -27.17
N MET A 954 16.73 14.91 -27.88
CA MET A 954 16.16 15.39 -29.14
C MET A 954 17.02 14.92 -30.31
N PHE A 955 16.37 14.42 -31.36
CA PHE A 955 17.04 13.97 -32.58
C PHE A 955 16.49 14.72 -33.79
N GLU A 956 17.37 15.35 -34.55
CA GLU A 956 16.99 16.14 -35.73
C GLU A 956 16.69 15.27 -36.97
N GLY A 957 17.38 14.14 -37.09
CA GLY A 957 17.40 13.33 -38.31
C GLY A 957 16.25 12.35 -38.47
N VAL A 958 16.48 11.34 -39.30
CA VAL A 958 15.55 10.23 -39.58
C VAL A 958 16.19 8.89 -39.23
N PRO A 959 15.40 7.84 -38.92
CA PRO A 959 15.94 6.53 -38.57
C PRO A 959 16.84 5.89 -39.64
N SER A 960 16.69 6.30 -40.90
CA SER A 960 17.32 5.68 -42.06
C SER A 960 18.58 6.40 -42.56
N TYR A 961 19.06 7.43 -41.87
CA TYR A 961 20.20 8.22 -42.32
C TYR A 961 21.31 8.24 -41.26
N PRO A 962 22.57 7.86 -41.61
CA PRO A 962 23.02 7.46 -42.95
C PRO A 962 22.56 6.06 -43.37
N ASP A 963 22.17 5.23 -42.41
CA ASP A 963 21.53 3.93 -42.60
C ASP A 963 20.52 3.66 -41.47
N TYR A 964 19.82 2.53 -41.52
CA TYR A 964 18.82 2.13 -40.52
C TYR A 964 19.39 1.71 -39.15
N GLY A 965 20.72 1.78 -38.96
CA GLY A 965 21.34 1.59 -37.66
C GLY A 965 21.43 2.87 -36.82
N ARG A 966 20.94 4.01 -37.33
CA ARG A 966 21.14 5.33 -36.70
C ARG A 966 20.62 5.42 -35.27
N PHE A 967 19.42 4.91 -34.97
CA PHE A 967 18.90 4.93 -33.61
C PHE A 967 19.76 4.12 -32.63
N TRP A 968 20.31 3.00 -33.08
CA TRP A 968 21.15 2.12 -32.25
C TRP A 968 22.49 2.76 -31.93
N GLN A 969 23.08 3.48 -32.89
CA GLN A 969 24.27 4.30 -32.65
C GLN A 969 24.02 5.38 -31.60
N ILE A 970 22.84 6.03 -31.64
CA ILE A 970 22.46 7.05 -30.65
C ILE A 970 22.26 6.42 -29.27
N VAL A 971 21.59 5.28 -29.20
CA VAL A 971 21.41 4.52 -27.95
C VAL A 971 22.75 4.18 -27.32
N GLU A 972 23.68 3.63 -28.10
CA GLU A 972 25.03 3.28 -27.62
C GLU A 972 25.82 4.52 -27.19
N LYS A 973 25.82 5.58 -28.02
CA LYS A 973 26.55 6.84 -27.78
C LYS A 973 26.15 7.51 -26.47
N TYR A 974 24.86 7.56 -26.17
CA TYR A 974 24.32 8.28 -25.01
C TYR A 974 23.86 7.38 -23.87
N LYS A 975 24.04 6.05 -24.00
CA LYS A 975 23.58 5.05 -23.03
C LYS A 975 22.12 5.25 -22.64
N VAL A 976 21.26 5.37 -23.66
CA VAL A 976 19.82 5.59 -23.50
C VAL A 976 19.19 4.49 -22.65
N ASN A 977 18.35 4.89 -21.68
CA ASN A 977 17.67 3.98 -20.76
C ASN A 977 16.20 3.76 -21.14
N GLN A 978 15.54 4.77 -21.68
CA GLN A 978 14.17 4.64 -22.18
C GLN A 978 14.12 5.07 -23.63
N PHE A 979 13.67 4.17 -24.50
CA PHE A 979 13.56 4.42 -25.94
C PHE A 979 12.09 4.39 -26.37
N TYR A 980 11.56 5.53 -26.81
CA TYR A 980 10.15 5.72 -27.13
C TYR A 980 9.95 6.12 -28.59
N THR A 981 9.22 5.31 -29.36
CA THR A 981 9.06 5.50 -30.80
C THR A 981 7.68 5.02 -31.30
N ALA A 982 7.35 5.24 -32.57
CA ALA A 982 6.10 4.79 -33.15
C ALA A 982 6.20 3.36 -33.75
N PRO A 983 5.12 2.56 -33.77
CA PRO A 983 5.10 1.25 -34.44
C PRO A 983 5.58 1.30 -35.89
N THR A 984 5.28 2.38 -36.61
CA THR A 984 5.74 2.57 -37.99
C THR A 984 7.27 2.56 -38.09
N ALA A 985 7.97 3.19 -37.13
CA ALA A 985 9.42 3.18 -37.10
C ALA A 985 9.95 1.79 -36.69
N ILE A 986 9.31 1.13 -35.71
CA ILE A 986 9.65 -0.22 -35.29
C ILE A 986 9.59 -1.19 -36.48
N ARG A 987 8.49 -1.19 -37.24
CA ARG A 987 8.34 -2.04 -38.44
C ARG A 987 9.38 -1.72 -39.51
N ALA A 988 9.66 -0.44 -39.76
CA ALA A 988 10.66 -0.04 -40.74
C ALA A 988 12.08 -0.51 -40.37
N LEU A 989 12.42 -0.52 -39.08
CA LEU A 989 13.68 -1.03 -38.55
C LEU A 989 13.72 -2.56 -38.54
N ALA A 990 12.60 -3.21 -38.22
CA ALA A 990 12.47 -4.67 -38.23
C ALA A 990 12.64 -5.30 -39.62
N ALA A 991 12.29 -4.56 -40.66
CA ALA A 991 12.46 -4.98 -42.06
C ALA A 991 13.93 -4.94 -42.54
N GLN A 992 14.89 -4.52 -41.69
CA GLN A 992 16.29 -4.35 -42.08
C GLN A 992 17.17 -5.51 -41.54
N PRO A 993 18.36 -5.72 -42.14
CA PRO A 993 19.28 -6.76 -41.66
C PRO A 993 19.69 -6.55 -40.20
N ASN A 994 19.72 -7.64 -39.42
CA ASN A 994 20.02 -7.60 -37.98
C ASN A 994 21.45 -7.08 -37.69
N GLU A 995 22.38 -7.16 -38.64
CA GLU A 995 23.74 -6.65 -38.52
C GLU A 995 23.79 -5.15 -38.18
N LEU A 996 22.76 -4.38 -38.58
CA LEU A 996 22.65 -2.96 -38.24
C LEU A 996 22.36 -2.72 -36.75
N ILE A 997 21.77 -3.71 -36.07
CA ILE A 997 21.50 -3.73 -34.62
C ILE A 997 22.74 -4.28 -33.90
N GLU A 998 23.20 -5.47 -34.30
CA GLU A 998 24.25 -6.27 -33.63
C GLU A 998 25.61 -5.56 -33.50
N ARG A 999 25.86 -4.54 -34.32
CA ARG A 999 27.09 -3.73 -34.25
C ARG A 999 27.12 -2.67 -33.14
N ASN A 1000 26.04 -2.52 -32.34
CA ASN A 1000 25.96 -1.51 -31.27
C ASN A 1000 25.55 -2.16 -29.94
N ASP A 1001 26.06 -1.65 -28.82
CA ASP A 1001 25.66 -2.04 -27.47
C ASP A 1001 24.36 -1.35 -27.02
N LEU A 1002 23.28 -2.15 -26.90
CA LEU A 1002 21.96 -1.70 -26.46
C LEU A 1002 21.65 -2.03 -24.99
N SER A 1003 22.63 -2.54 -24.23
CA SER A 1003 22.42 -3.04 -22.86
C SER A 1003 22.00 -1.98 -21.84
N SER A 1004 22.10 -0.69 -22.17
CA SER A 1004 21.65 0.41 -21.31
C SER A 1004 20.13 0.56 -21.26
N ILE A 1005 19.40 0.01 -22.23
CA ILE A 1005 17.94 0.10 -22.31
C ILE A 1005 17.32 -0.64 -21.12
N LYS A 1006 16.45 0.08 -20.41
CA LYS A 1006 15.61 -0.41 -19.31
C LYS A 1006 14.15 -0.53 -19.72
N VAL A 1007 13.66 0.37 -20.59
CA VAL A 1007 12.26 0.40 -21.02
C VAL A 1007 12.17 0.72 -22.51
N LEU A 1008 11.34 -0.04 -23.21
CA LEU A 1008 10.97 0.22 -24.59
C LEU A 1008 9.54 0.74 -24.62
N GLY A 1009 9.29 1.82 -25.35
CA GLY A 1009 7.94 2.36 -25.49
C GLY A 1009 7.47 2.42 -26.94
N THR A 1010 6.17 2.29 -27.13
CA THR A 1010 5.51 2.42 -28.43
C THR A 1010 4.25 3.29 -28.35
N VAL A 1011 3.98 4.09 -29.38
CA VAL A 1011 2.90 5.10 -29.38
C VAL A 1011 2.30 5.42 -30.74
N GLY A 1012 1.02 5.80 -30.74
CA GLY A 1012 0.35 6.50 -31.84
C GLY A 1012 -0.47 5.59 -32.75
N GLU A 1013 -0.11 4.31 -32.82
CA GLU A 1013 -0.87 3.27 -33.53
C GLU A 1013 -0.83 1.96 -32.73
N PRO A 1014 -1.76 1.03 -32.96
CA PRO A 1014 -1.61 -0.33 -32.46
C PRO A 1014 -0.31 -0.95 -32.98
N ILE A 1015 0.49 -1.53 -32.08
CA ILE A 1015 1.63 -2.36 -32.45
C ILE A 1015 1.13 -3.78 -32.78
N ASN A 1016 1.54 -4.32 -33.93
CA ASN A 1016 1.23 -5.70 -34.32
C ASN A 1016 2.13 -6.68 -33.57
N GLU A 1017 1.69 -7.93 -33.47
CA GLU A 1017 2.33 -8.96 -32.65
C GLU A 1017 3.79 -9.22 -33.10
N GLU A 1018 4.03 -9.36 -34.40
CA GLU A 1018 5.38 -9.55 -34.95
C GLU A 1018 6.34 -8.40 -34.57
N ALA A 1019 5.92 -7.14 -34.74
CA ALA A 1019 6.76 -6.00 -34.38
C ALA A 1019 6.98 -5.92 -32.87
N TRP A 1020 5.98 -6.30 -32.06
CA TRP A 1020 6.12 -6.37 -30.60
C TRP A 1020 7.16 -7.43 -30.22
N HIS A 1021 7.09 -8.63 -30.80
CA HIS A 1021 8.06 -9.71 -30.56
C HIS A 1021 9.46 -9.32 -31.01
N TRP A 1022 9.61 -8.76 -32.21
CA TRP A 1022 10.89 -8.25 -32.70
C TRP A 1022 11.47 -7.22 -31.74
N TYR A 1023 10.67 -6.27 -31.25
CA TYR A 1023 11.13 -5.22 -30.34
C TYR A 1023 11.55 -5.80 -28.98
N ASN A 1024 10.81 -6.79 -28.48
CA ASN A 1024 11.10 -7.47 -27.22
C ASN A 1024 12.38 -8.31 -27.31
N GLU A 1025 12.53 -9.06 -28.39
CA GLU A 1025 13.61 -10.05 -28.55
C GLU A 1025 14.90 -9.43 -29.05
N LYS A 1026 14.84 -8.57 -30.08
CA LYS A 1026 16.02 -8.02 -30.75
C LYS A 1026 16.57 -6.78 -30.08
N ILE A 1027 15.71 -5.95 -29.49
CA ILE A 1027 16.13 -4.70 -28.85
C ILE A 1027 16.13 -4.86 -27.33
N GLY A 1028 15.05 -5.41 -26.76
CA GLY A 1028 14.90 -5.54 -25.31
C GLY A 1028 15.58 -6.76 -24.68
N GLU A 1029 16.05 -7.71 -25.50
CA GLU A 1029 16.56 -9.04 -25.07
C GLU A 1029 15.66 -9.76 -24.05
N GLN A 1030 14.35 -9.52 -24.09
CA GLN A 1030 13.36 -9.99 -23.10
C GLN A 1030 13.65 -9.54 -21.65
N LYS A 1031 14.53 -8.55 -21.46
CA LYS A 1031 14.86 -7.93 -20.17
C LYS A 1031 14.19 -6.58 -19.99
N SER A 1032 13.91 -5.88 -21.09
CA SER A 1032 13.27 -4.56 -21.08
C SER A 1032 11.75 -4.68 -21.32
N PRO A 1033 10.88 -4.28 -20.38
CA PRO A 1033 9.44 -4.24 -20.62
C PRO A 1033 9.08 -3.28 -21.76
N ILE A 1034 8.08 -3.68 -22.57
CA ILE A 1034 7.49 -2.82 -23.61
C ILE A 1034 6.25 -2.13 -23.05
N VAL A 1035 6.28 -0.80 -23.02
CA VAL A 1035 5.12 0.04 -22.70
C VAL A 1035 4.39 0.47 -23.97
N ASP A 1036 3.29 -0.23 -24.27
CA ASP A 1036 2.34 0.20 -25.30
C ASP A 1036 1.44 1.30 -24.74
N THR A 1037 1.52 2.50 -25.32
CA THR A 1037 0.89 3.70 -24.77
C THR A 1037 -0.25 4.17 -25.67
N TRP A 1038 -1.48 4.10 -25.18
CA TRP A 1038 -2.64 4.68 -25.87
C TRP A 1038 -3.06 6.01 -25.26
N TRP A 1039 -3.21 7.00 -26.14
CA TRP A 1039 -3.65 8.37 -25.88
C TRP A 1039 -3.80 9.17 -27.19
N GLN A 1040 -4.28 10.41 -27.11
CA GLN A 1040 -4.55 11.27 -28.27
C GLN A 1040 -4.10 12.72 -28.03
N THR A 1041 -4.12 13.55 -29.08
CA THR A 1041 -3.83 15.00 -28.93
C THR A 1041 -4.78 15.64 -27.92
N GLU A 1042 -6.04 15.22 -27.96
CA GLU A 1042 -7.12 15.69 -27.12
C GLU A 1042 -7.00 15.25 -25.66
N THR A 1043 -6.29 14.16 -25.38
CA THR A 1043 -6.10 13.67 -24.01
C THR A 1043 -4.93 14.34 -23.30
N GLY A 1044 -3.99 14.95 -24.03
CA GLY A 1044 -2.85 15.67 -23.47
C GLY A 1044 -1.72 14.78 -22.96
N GLY A 1045 -2.03 13.69 -22.25
CA GLY A 1045 -1.07 12.68 -21.78
C GLY A 1045 -1.56 11.25 -21.97
N ILE A 1046 -0.69 10.29 -21.64
CA ILE A 1046 -0.92 8.83 -21.69
C ILE A 1046 -2.11 8.47 -20.79
N MET A 1047 -2.99 7.62 -21.30
CA MET A 1047 -4.25 7.24 -20.65
C MET A 1047 -4.29 5.77 -20.27
N ILE A 1048 -3.86 4.89 -21.19
CA ILE A 1048 -3.84 3.43 -21.00
C ILE A 1048 -2.46 2.93 -21.41
N SER A 1049 -1.76 2.27 -20.50
CA SER A 1049 -0.42 1.71 -20.74
C SER A 1049 -0.02 0.76 -19.60
N PRO A 1050 0.81 -0.27 -19.83
CA PRO A 1050 1.46 -0.93 -18.71
C PRO A 1050 2.46 0.05 -18.07
N LEU A 1051 2.60 -0.04 -16.75
CA LEU A 1051 3.68 0.62 -16.04
C LEU A 1051 4.91 -0.29 -16.12
N ALA A 1052 6.04 0.20 -16.64
CA ALA A 1052 7.22 -0.61 -16.90
C ALA A 1052 7.64 -1.44 -15.67
N GLY A 1053 7.81 -2.76 -15.81
CA GLY A 1053 8.21 -3.64 -14.70
C GLY A 1053 7.16 -3.82 -13.59
N VAL A 1054 5.98 -3.21 -13.70
CA VAL A 1054 4.93 -3.18 -12.67
C VAL A 1054 3.66 -3.85 -13.16
N THR A 1055 3.16 -3.45 -14.33
CA THR A 1055 1.97 -4.06 -14.95
C THR A 1055 2.44 -5.14 -15.92
N PRO A 1056 1.88 -6.37 -15.87
CA PRO A 1056 2.19 -7.41 -16.85
C PRO A 1056 1.89 -6.92 -18.27
N THR A 1057 2.87 -7.02 -19.17
CA THR A 1057 2.73 -6.65 -20.58
C THR A 1057 2.11 -7.79 -21.38
N LYS A 1058 1.31 -7.46 -22.39
CA LYS A 1058 0.73 -8.43 -23.31
C LYS A 1058 0.87 -7.91 -24.74
N PRO A 1059 1.37 -8.71 -25.70
CA PRO A 1059 1.54 -8.27 -27.08
C PRO A 1059 0.23 -7.69 -27.64
N THR A 1060 0.31 -6.55 -28.32
CA THR A 1060 -0.82 -5.81 -28.91
C THR A 1060 -1.81 -5.16 -27.92
N PHE A 1061 -1.59 -5.25 -26.61
CA PHE A 1061 -2.44 -4.62 -25.60
C PHE A 1061 -1.76 -3.41 -24.96
N ALA A 1062 -2.49 -2.29 -24.90
CA ALA A 1062 -2.16 -1.17 -24.03
C ALA A 1062 -2.34 -1.53 -22.54
N THR A 1063 -2.99 -2.66 -22.24
CA THR A 1063 -3.18 -3.24 -20.89
C THR A 1063 -4.10 -2.44 -19.99
N ARG A 1064 -3.61 -1.68 -19.03
CA ARG A 1064 -4.40 -1.10 -17.96
C ARG A 1064 -4.46 0.43 -18.05
N PRO A 1065 -5.57 1.06 -17.63
CA PRO A 1065 -5.61 2.51 -17.46
C PRO A 1065 -4.60 2.98 -16.41
N LEU A 1066 -4.03 4.16 -16.61
CA LEU A 1066 -3.28 4.82 -15.55
C LEU A 1066 -4.23 5.19 -14.38
N PRO A 1067 -3.75 5.18 -13.12
CA PRO A 1067 -4.49 5.78 -12.02
C PRO A 1067 -4.87 7.23 -12.35
N GLY A 1068 -6.12 7.58 -12.08
CA GLY A 1068 -6.77 8.84 -12.43
C GLY A 1068 -7.64 8.76 -13.69
N ILE A 1069 -7.53 7.68 -14.48
CA ILE A 1069 -8.22 7.53 -15.75
C ILE A 1069 -9.32 6.47 -15.64
N GLN A 1070 -10.54 6.81 -16.08
CA GLN A 1070 -11.71 5.94 -15.96
C GLN A 1070 -12.26 5.57 -17.35
N PRO A 1071 -11.66 4.60 -18.06
CA PRO A 1071 -12.19 4.15 -19.34
C PRO A 1071 -13.42 3.26 -19.16
N CYS A 1072 -14.35 3.34 -20.11
CA CYS A 1072 -15.48 2.43 -20.23
C CYS A 1072 -15.68 2.03 -21.70
N LEU A 1073 -16.20 0.82 -21.91
CA LEU A 1073 -16.65 0.38 -23.23
C LEU A 1073 -18.17 0.55 -23.29
N VAL A 1074 -18.68 1.13 -24.39
CA VAL A 1074 -20.12 1.28 -24.60
C VAL A 1074 -20.56 0.62 -25.89
N ASP A 1075 -21.83 0.19 -25.92
CA ASP A 1075 -22.48 -0.32 -27.12
C ASP A 1075 -22.93 0.79 -28.09
N GLU A 1076 -23.79 0.47 -29.06
CA GLU A 1076 -24.37 1.47 -30.00
C GLU A 1076 -25.37 2.42 -29.36
N LYS A 1077 -25.97 2.04 -28.23
CA LYS A 1077 -26.94 2.85 -27.50
C LYS A 1077 -26.28 3.74 -26.44
N GLY A 1078 -24.98 3.56 -26.20
CA GLY A 1078 -24.22 4.29 -25.18
C GLY A 1078 -24.27 3.64 -23.80
N GLU A 1079 -24.81 2.42 -23.71
CA GLU A 1079 -24.88 1.63 -22.48
C GLU A 1079 -23.52 1.00 -22.18
N GLU A 1080 -23.10 1.05 -20.91
CA GLU A 1080 -21.78 0.56 -20.48
C GLU A 1080 -21.73 -0.98 -20.47
N LEU A 1081 -20.73 -1.52 -21.16
CA LEU A 1081 -20.42 -2.94 -21.19
C LEU A 1081 -19.56 -3.30 -19.97
N ASN A 1082 -20.22 -3.69 -18.88
CA ASN A 1082 -19.59 -3.96 -17.58
C ASN A 1082 -19.02 -5.39 -17.46
N THR A 1083 -19.19 -6.25 -18.47
CA THR A 1083 -18.66 -7.62 -18.46
C THR A 1083 -17.20 -7.68 -18.92
N ASN A 1084 -16.53 -8.77 -18.57
CA ASN A 1084 -15.27 -9.19 -19.18
C ASN A 1084 -15.46 -10.60 -19.77
N PRO A 1085 -15.04 -10.86 -21.02
CA PRO A 1085 -14.55 -9.87 -21.96
C PRO A 1085 -15.67 -8.92 -22.44
N ALA A 1086 -15.29 -7.81 -23.05
CA ALA A 1086 -16.20 -6.89 -23.71
C ALA A 1086 -15.53 -6.26 -24.94
N GLU A 1087 -16.32 -5.94 -25.96
CA GLU A 1087 -15.87 -5.21 -27.13
C GLU A 1087 -16.86 -4.09 -27.42
N GLY A 1088 -16.36 -2.87 -27.60
CA GLY A 1088 -17.22 -1.72 -27.82
C GLY A 1088 -16.45 -0.45 -28.13
N ARG A 1089 -17.15 0.68 -28.06
CA ARG A 1089 -16.59 2.01 -28.27
C ARG A 1089 -15.94 2.50 -26.99
N LEU A 1090 -14.68 2.92 -27.07
CA LEU A 1090 -13.92 3.40 -25.94
C LEU A 1090 -14.38 4.82 -25.59
N CYS A 1091 -14.79 5.01 -24.34
CA CYS A 1091 -15.14 6.30 -23.77
C CYS A 1091 -14.41 6.51 -22.45
N ILE A 1092 -14.29 7.76 -22.00
CA ILE A 1092 -13.82 8.11 -20.65
C ILE A 1092 -14.99 8.76 -19.89
N LYS A 1093 -15.29 8.23 -18.70
CA LYS A 1093 -16.50 8.62 -17.93
C LYS A 1093 -16.29 9.69 -16.86
N TYR A 1094 -15.03 10.06 -16.59
CA TYR A 1094 -14.66 11.12 -15.66
C TYR A 1094 -13.60 12.03 -16.29
N PRO A 1095 -13.66 13.37 -16.13
CA PRO A 1095 -12.64 14.25 -16.71
C PRO A 1095 -11.26 13.97 -16.11
N TRP A 1096 -10.20 14.37 -16.81
CA TRP A 1096 -8.81 14.25 -16.32
C TRP A 1096 -8.07 15.58 -16.52
N PRO A 1097 -6.99 15.86 -15.77
CA PRO A 1097 -6.41 17.20 -15.74
C PRO A 1097 -5.96 17.73 -17.10
N SER A 1098 -5.28 16.90 -17.89
CA SER A 1098 -4.68 17.31 -19.18
C SER A 1098 -5.62 17.26 -20.38
N MET A 1099 -6.92 17.06 -20.19
CA MET A 1099 -7.86 17.07 -21.31
C MET A 1099 -7.87 18.41 -22.06
N ALA A 1100 -7.96 18.39 -23.39
CA ALA A 1100 -8.09 19.62 -24.16
C ALA A 1100 -9.36 20.39 -23.72
N ARG A 1101 -9.31 21.72 -23.64
CA ARG A 1101 -10.45 22.53 -23.19
C ARG A 1101 -11.43 22.86 -24.30
N THR A 1102 -10.94 22.97 -25.52
CA THR A 1102 -11.76 23.30 -26.69
C THR A 1102 -11.01 23.04 -27.99
N ILE A 1103 -11.74 23.15 -29.11
CA ILE A 1103 -11.17 23.53 -30.39
C ILE A 1103 -11.11 25.06 -30.44
N TYR A 1104 -9.95 25.63 -30.75
CA TYR A 1104 -9.75 27.08 -30.83
C TYR A 1104 -10.76 27.69 -31.81
N GLY A 1105 -11.44 28.75 -31.37
CA GLY A 1105 -12.49 29.42 -32.14
C GLY A 1105 -13.77 28.60 -32.43
N ASP A 1106 -13.87 27.32 -32.01
CA ASP A 1106 -14.97 26.43 -32.40
C ASP A 1106 -15.36 25.41 -31.31
N HIS A 1107 -15.83 25.92 -30.17
CA HIS A 1107 -16.29 25.09 -29.06
C HIS A 1107 -17.50 24.19 -29.41
N LYS A 1108 -18.32 24.59 -30.39
CA LYS A 1108 -19.44 23.77 -30.85
C LYS A 1108 -18.93 22.50 -31.53
N ARG A 1109 -17.89 22.59 -32.36
CA ARG A 1109 -17.24 21.41 -32.96
C ARG A 1109 -16.55 20.54 -31.91
N TYR A 1110 -16.01 21.12 -30.84
CA TYR A 1110 -15.51 20.36 -29.68
C TYR A 1110 -16.62 19.47 -29.10
N LYS A 1111 -17.76 20.05 -28.74
CA LYS A 1111 -18.94 19.31 -28.23
C LYS A 1111 -19.36 18.21 -29.20
N ASN A 1112 -19.58 18.57 -30.46
CA ASN A 1112 -20.11 17.65 -31.47
C ASN A 1112 -19.18 16.47 -31.74
N THR A 1113 -17.87 16.68 -31.67
CA THR A 1113 -16.89 15.64 -31.99
C THR A 1113 -16.73 14.64 -30.85
N TYR A 1114 -16.70 15.11 -29.60
CA TYR A 1114 -16.26 14.27 -28.47
C TYR A 1114 -17.33 13.98 -27.43
N PHE A 1115 -18.43 14.74 -27.36
CA PHE A 1115 -19.40 14.65 -26.26
C PHE A 1115 -20.84 14.42 -26.70
N SER A 1116 -21.15 14.63 -28.00
CA SER A 1116 -22.51 14.45 -28.51
C SER A 1116 -22.88 13.00 -28.83
N ALA A 1117 -21.89 12.11 -29.01
CA ALA A 1117 -22.17 10.71 -29.33
C ALA A 1117 -22.77 9.94 -28.13
N PHE A 1118 -22.23 10.18 -26.93
CA PHE A 1118 -22.64 9.51 -25.71
C PHE A 1118 -22.70 10.53 -24.56
N SER A 1119 -23.90 10.79 -24.03
CA SER A 1119 -24.08 11.77 -22.95
C SER A 1119 -23.29 11.38 -21.69
N GLY A 1120 -22.72 12.40 -21.04
CA GLY A 1120 -21.92 12.27 -19.82
C GLY A 1120 -20.55 11.60 -20.00
N LYS A 1121 -20.05 11.46 -21.24
CA LYS A 1121 -18.79 10.76 -21.54
C LYS A 1121 -17.99 11.49 -22.60
N TYR A 1122 -16.66 11.34 -22.55
CA TYR A 1122 -15.77 11.69 -23.65
C TYR A 1122 -15.64 10.48 -24.58
N PHE A 1123 -16.09 10.62 -25.82
CA PHE A 1123 -15.91 9.62 -26.86
C PHE A 1123 -14.58 9.82 -27.59
N THR A 1124 -13.76 8.78 -27.61
CA THR A 1124 -12.40 8.84 -28.15
C THR A 1124 -12.36 8.71 -29.68
N GLY A 1125 -13.44 8.21 -30.29
CA GLY A 1125 -13.45 7.80 -31.71
C GLY A 1125 -12.82 6.42 -31.97
N ASP A 1126 -12.36 5.73 -30.93
CA ASP A 1126 -11.68 4.43 -31.03
C ASP A 1126 -12.56 3.28 -30.52
N GLY A 1127 -12.46 2.12 -31.17
CA GLY A 1127 -12.96 0.85 -30.68
C GLY A 1127 -11.92 0.19 -29.77
N SER A 1128 -12.38 -0.57 -28.79
CA SER A 1128 -11.50 -1.33 -27.92
C SER A 1128 -12.13 -2.64 -27.46
N PHE A 1129 -11.26 -3.63 -27.29
CA PHE A 1129 -11.55 -4.91 -26.67
C PHE A 1129 -10.95 -4.94 -25.27
N ARG A 1130 -11.73 -5.34 -24.28
CA ARG A 1130 -11.29 -5.61 -22.91
C ARG A 1130 -11.37 -7.11 -22.67
N ASP A 1131 -10.23 -7.72 -22.32
CA ASP A 1131 -10.16 -9.17 -22.11
C ASP A 1131 -10.71 -9.62 -20.75
N LEU A 1132 -10.66 -10.94 -20.47
CA LEU A 1132 -11.13 -11.54 -19.21
C LEU A 1132 -10.43 -10.96 -17.97
N GLU A 1133 -9.16 -10.60 -18.09
CA GLU A 1133 -8.37 -10.03 -17.01
C GLU A 1133 -8.67 -8.54 -16.84
N GLY A 1134 -9.26 -7.88 -17.84
CA GLY A 1134 -9.56 -6.46 -17.87
C GLY A 1134 -8.46 -5.63 -18.54
N ASN A 1135 -7.62 -6.24 -19.38
CA ASN A 1135 -6.65 -5.55 -20.21
C ASN A 1135 -7.33 -5.01 -21.48
N TYR A 1136 -7.03 -3.77 -21.82
CA TYR A 1136 -7.52 -3.06 -23.00
C TYR A 1136 -6.58 -3.27 -24.18
N ARG A 1137 -7.16 -3.67 -25.30
CA ARG A 1137 -6.57 -3.65 -26.64
C ARG A 1137 -7.35 -2.66 -27.48
N ILE A 1138 -6.64 -1.81 -28.20
CA ILE A 1138 -7.25 -0.83 -29.10
C ILE A 1138 -7.47 -1.51 -30.44
N THR A 1139 -8.72 -1.59 -30.89
CA THR A 1139 -9.08 -2.34 -32.12
C THR A 1139 -9.07 -1.47 -33.38
N GLY A 1140 -8.95 -0.14 -33.22
CA GLY A 1140 -8.84 0.82 -34.33
C GLY A 1140 -9.87 1.94 -34.25
N ARG A 1141 -9.94 2.79 -35.29
CA ARG A 1141 -10.95 3.86 -35.37
C ARG A 1141 -12.31 3.27 -35.70
N VAL A 1142 -13.36 3.77 -35.05
CA VAL A 1142 -14.74 3.34 -35.35
C VAL A 1142 -15.15 3.70 -36.78
N ASP A 1143 -14.63 4.81 -37.32
CA ASP A 1143 -14.88 5.25 -38.71
C ASP A 1143 -14.23 4.33 -39.77
N ASP A 1144 -13.31 3.44 -39.37
CA ASP A 1144 -12.65 2.50 -40.27
C ASP A 1144 -13.42 1.16 -40.40
N VAL A 1145 -14.56 0.99 -39.70
CA VAL A 1145 -15.44 -0.19 -39.83
C VAL A 1145 -16.15 -0.18 -41.19
N VAL A 1146 -16.13 -1.32 -41.88
CA VAL A 1146 -16.80 -1.53 -43.18
C VAL A 1146 -17.98 -2.48 -43.00
N ILE A 1147 -19.16 -2.10 -43.50
CA ILE A 1147 -20.35 -2.95 -43.48
C ILE A 1147 -20.39 -3.80 -44.76
N VAL A 1148 -20.12 -5.10 -44.63
CA VAL A 1148 -20.14 -6.07 -45.75
C VAL A 1148 -21.29 -7.03 -45.55
N SER A 1149 -22.27 -7.05 -46.46
CA SER A 1149 -23.45 -7.93 -46.37
C SER A 1149 -24.16 -7.85 -45.00
N GLY A 1150 -24.29 -6.64 -44.45
CA GLY A 1150 -24.93 -6.39 -43.15
C GLY A 1150 -24.05 -6.69 -41.91
N HIS A 1151 -22.80 -7.09 -42.07
CA HIS A 1151 -21.87 -7.37 -40.97
C HIS A 1151 -20.84 -6.23 -40.83
N ASN A 1152 -20.65 -5.74 -39.61
CA ASN A 1152 -19.64 -4.73 -39.28
C ASN A 1152 -18.27 -5.41 -39.18
N LEU A 1153 -17.37 -5.11 -40.12
CA LEU A 1153 -16.01 -5.64 -40.13
C LEU A 1153 -15.02 -4.51 -39.82
N GLY A 1154 -14.29 -4.65 -38.71
CA GLY A 1154 -13.09 -3.86 -38.48
C GLY A 1154 -12.00 -4.26 -39.47
N THR A 1155 -11.28 -3.29 -40.02
CA THR A 1155 -10.21 -3.55 -41.00
C THR A 1155 -8.94 -4.07 -40.32
N ALA A 1156 -8.62 -3.61 -39.11
CA ALA A 1156 -7.37 -3.97 -38.42
C ALA A 1156 -7.18 -5.48 -38.15
N PRO A 1157 -8.20 -6.25 -37.68
CA PRO A 1157 -8.05 -7.70 -37.54
C PRO A 1157 -7.69 -8.38 -38.87
N ILE A 1158 -8.24 -7.92 -39.99
CA ILE A 1158 -7.98 -8.48 -41.31
C ILE A 1158 -6.59 -8.07 -41.80
N GLU A 1159 -6.20 -6.80 -41.61
CA GLU A 1159 -4.85 -6.31 -41.90
C GLU A 1159 -3.78 -7.12 -41.13
N ASN A 1160 -4.02 -7.43 -39.85
CA ASN A 1160 -3.11 -8.25 -39.05
C ASN A 1160 -2.90 -9.64 -39.65
N VAL A 1161 -3.99 -10.30 -40.07
CA VAL A 1161 -3.90 -11.63 -40.69
C VAL A 1161 -3.20 -11.57 -42.04
N ILE A 1162 -3.40 -10.51 -42.83
CA ILE A 1162 -2.64 -10.32 -44.07
C ILE A 1162 -1.15 -10.16 -43.76
N ASN A 1163 -0.81 -9.40 -42.72
CA ASN A 1163 0.57 -9.12 -42.33
C ASN A 1163 1.28 -10.33 -41.69
N GLU A 1164 0.55 -11.37 -41.25
CA GLU A 1164 1.14 -12.65 -40.83
C GLU A 1164 1.71 -13.47 -41.99
N HIS A 1165 1.37 -13.11 -43.24
CA HIS A 1165 1.89 -13.79 -44.40
C HIS A 1165 3.39 -13.48 -44.59
N SER A 1166 4.23 -14.51 -44.76
CA SER A 1166 5.70 -14.38 -44.78
C SER A 1166 6.25 -13.40 -45.82
N ASN A 1167 5.56 -13.23 -46.95
CA ASN A 1167 5.94 -12.28 -47.99
C ASN A 1167 5.28 -10.89 -47.87
N VAL A 1168 4.50 -10.61 -46.84
CA VAL A 1168 3.82 -9.31 -46.64
C VAL A 1168 4.58 -8.46 -45.63
N VAL A 1169 4.80 -7.19 -45.98
CA VAL A 1169 5.42 -6.18 -45.10
C VAL A 1169 4.35 -5.43 -44.31
N GLU A 1170 3.33 -4.93 -45.00
CA GLU A 1170 2.26 -4.14 -44.41
C GLU A 1170 1.06 -4.08 -45.35
N SER A 1171 -0.14 -3.94 -44.80
CA SER A 1171 -1.37 -3.83 -45.57
C SER A 1171 -2.27 -2.72 -45.04
N ALA A 1172 -3.14 -2.22 -45.92
CA ALA A 1172 -4.23 -1.32 -45.58
C ALA A 1172 -5.51 -1.74 -46.29
N ILE A 1173 -6.61 -1.80 -45.55
CA ILE A 1173 -7.92 -2.18 -46.08
C ILE A 1173 -8.87 -0.99 -46.01
N VAL A 1174 -9.65 -0.83 -47.09
CA VAL A 1174 -10.77 0.11 -47.15
C VAL A 1174 -12.02 -0.58 -47.67
N GLY A 1175 -13.18 -0.05 -47.29
CA GLY A 1175 -14.44 -0.43 -47.91
C GLY A 1175 -14.63 0.31 -49.22
N TYR A 1176 -15.22 -0.36 -50.21
CA TYR A 1176 -15.65 0.28 -51.46
C TYR A 1176 -17.04 -0.22 -51.88
N PRO A 1177 -17.81 0.59 -52.64
CA PRO A 1177 -19.15 0.22 -53.09
C PRO A 1177 -19.16 -1.06 -53.92
N HIS A 1178 -20.07 -1.98 -53.60
CA HIS A 1178 -20.20 -3.26 -54.30
C HIS A 1178 -21.68 -3.60 -54.55
N ASN A 1179 -22.04 -3.85 -55.81
CA ASN A 1179 -23.44 -4.01 -56.26
C ASN A 1179 -24.24 -5.11 -55.51
N ILE A 1180 -23.59 -6.17 -55.04
CA ILE A 1180 -24.22 -7.28 -54.29
C ILE A 1180 -24.11 -7.12 -52.77
N LYS A 1181 -22.91 -6.88 -52.24
CA LYS A 1181 -22.60 -6.88 -50.79
C LYS A 1181 -22.93 -5.54 -50.09
N GLY A 1182 -23.37 -4.53 -50.83
CA GLY A 1182 -23.44 -3.14 -50.36
C GLY A 1182 -22.07 -2.49 -50.42
N ASN A 1183 -21.16 -2.92 -49.54
CA ASN A 1183 -19.72 -2.65 -49.65
C ASN A 1183 -18.93 -3.96 -49.67
N ALA A 1184 -17.75 -3.93 -50.27
CA ALA A 1184 -16.77 -5.01 -50.21
C ALA A 1184 -15.41 -4.47 -49.73
N LEU A 1185 -14.46 -5.37 -49.44
CA LEU A 1185 -13.14 -5.02 -48.92
C LEU A 1185 -12.11 -4.94 -50.05
N TYR A 1186 -11.34 -3.86 -50.07
CA TYR A 1186 -10.21 -3.64 -50.97
C TYR A 1186 -8.94 -3.50 -50.12
N ALA A 1187 -7.94 -4.35 -50.38
CA ALA A 1187 -6.64 -4.27 -49.72
C ALA A 1187 -5.54 -3.69 -50.64
N TYR A 1188 -4.68 -2.87 -50.04
CA TYR A 1188 -3.41 -2.42 -50.58
C TYR A 1188 -2.30 -3.09 -49.78
N VAL A 1189 -1.41 -3.84 -50.43
CA VAL A 1189 -0.44 -4.72 -49.75
C VAL A 1189 0.98 -4.40 -50.23
N ILE A 1190 1.89 -4.17 -49.29
CA ILE A 1190 3.33 -4.07 -49.51
C ILE A 1190 3.92 -5.46 -49.26
N VAL A 1191 4.82 -5.91 -50.14
CA VAL A 1191 5.47 -7.22 -50.05
C VAL A 1191 6.98 -7.09 -49.92
N TYR A 1192 7.63 -8.09 -49.32
CA TYR A 1192 9.10 -8.13 -49.23
C TYR A 1192 9.72 -8.38 -50.60
N GLU A 1193 9.16 -9.34 -51.35
CA GLU A 1193 9.55 -9.68 -52.71
C GLU A 1193 8.33 -9.66 -53.64
N THR A 1194 8.45 -9.04 -54.80
CA THR A 1194 7.38 -9.05 -55.82
C THR A 1194 7.18 -10.49 -56.29
N PRO A 1195 5.97 -11.07 -56.15
CA PRO A 1195 5.74 -12.47 -56.49
C PRO A 1195 5.81 -12.69 -58.00
N GLU A 1196 6.37 -13.82 -58.45
CA GLU A 1196 6.35 -14.22 -59.86
C GLU A 1196 4.92 -14.42 -60.40
N ASN A 1197 3.98 -14.79 -59.51
CA ASN A 1197 2.55 -14.93 -59.82
C ASN A 1197 1.72 -14.25 -58.74
N GLU A 1198 1.25 -13.03 -59.03
CA GLU A 1198 0.42 -12.25 -58.11
C GLU A 1198 -0.90 -12.94 -57.74
N ASP A 1199 -1.52 -13.68 -58.65
CA ASP A 1199 -2.81 -14.33 -58.39
C ASP A 1199 -2.69 -15.48 -57.38
N PHE A 1200 -1.55 -16.17 -57.37
CA PHE A 1200 -1.24 -17.16 -56.36
C PHE A 1200 -1.19 -16.53 -54.97
N LEU A 1201 -0.45 -15.43 -54.81
CA LEU A 1201 -0.33 -14.72 -53.52
C LEU A 1201 -1.67 -14.13 -53.07
N ARG A 1202 -2.49 -13.59 -53.99
CA ARG A 1202 -3.84 -13.12 -53.66
C ARG A 1202 -4.72 -14.23 -53.09
N ASN A 1203 -4.67 -15.43 -53.67
CA ASN A 1203 -5.44 -16.58 -53.19
C ASN A 1203 -4.93 -17.05 -51.82
N GLU A 1204 -3.62 -17.13 -51.63
CA GLU A 1204 -3.00 -17.51 -50.36
C GLU A 1204 -3.40 -16.57 -49.22
N ILE A 1205 -3.34 -15.25 -49.45
CA ILE A 1205 -3.81 -14.23 -48.49
C ILE A 1205 -5.30 -14.44 -48.16
N ASN A 1206 -6.15 -14.67 -49.16
CA ASN A 1206 -7.58 -14.88 -48.93
C ASN A 1206 -7.92 -16.21 -48.25
N GLU A 1207 -7.12 -17.27 -48.46
CA GLU A 1207 -7.22 -18.53 -47.72
C GLU A 1207 -6.83 -18.33 -46.26
N LEU A 1208 -5.75 -17.60 -46.01
CA LEU A 1208 -5.29 -17.24 -44.66
C LEU A 1208 -6.38 -16.46 -43.90
N ILE A 1209 -6.94 -15.41 -44.51
CA ILE A 1209 -8.08 -14.67 -43.94
C ILE A 1209 -9.30 -15.58 -43.72
N GLY A 1210 -9.62 -16.42 -44.69
CA GLY A 1210 -10.75 -17.33 -44.62
C GLY A 1210 -10.64 -18.34 -43.47
N ARG A 1211 -9.42 -18.81 -43.18
CA ARG A 1211 -9.11 -19.74 -42.09
C ARG A 1211 -9.09 -19.05 -40.72
N THR A 1212 -8.50 -17.85 -40.63
CA THR A 1212 -8.27 -17.17 -39.35
C THR A 1212 -9.47 -16.34 -38.89
N ILE A 1213 -10.15 -15.65 -39.80
CA ILE A 1213 -11.26 -14.73 -39.46
C ILE A 1213 -12.59 -15.31 -39.94
N GLY A 1214 -12.62 -15.78 -41.18
CA GLY A 1214 -13.80 -16.41 -41.77
C GLY A 1214 -14.09 -15.94 -43.19
N PRO A 1215 -14.96 -16.66 -43.92
CA PRO A 1215 -15.21 -16.39 -45.35
C PRO A 1215 -15.73 -14.99 -45.65
N ILE A 1216 -16.43 -14.36 -44.70
CA ILE A 1216 -17.04 -13.04 -44.89
C ILE A 1216 -16.01 -11.89 -44.90
N ALA A 1217 -14.81 -12.13 -44.36
CA ALA A 1217 -13.72 -11.17 -44.31
C ALA A 1217 -12.79 -11.21 -45.55
N LYS A 1218 -13.05 -12.13 -46.49
CA LYS A 1218 -12.24 -12.25 -47.71
C LYS A 1218 -12.27 -10.95 -48.53
N LEU A 1219 -11.11 -10.59 -49.04
CA LEU A 1219 -10.86 -9.41 -49.83
C LEU A 1219 -11.37 -9.63 -51.25
N ASP A 1220 -12.12 -8.67 -51.78
CA ASP A 1220 -12.59 -8.71 -53.16
C ASP A 1220 -11.48 -8.30 -54.13
N LYS A 1221 -10.65 -7.34 -53.69
CA LYS A 1221 -9.51 -6.81 -54.43
C LYS A 1221 -8.28 -6.75 -53.53
N ILE A 1222 -7.13 -7.14 -54.08
CA ILE A 1222 -5.83 -7.05 -53.45
C ILE A 1222 -4.86 -6.44 -54.46
N GLN A 1223 -4.44 -5.20 -54.22
CA GLN A 1223 -3.48 -4.48 -55.04
C GLN A 1223 -2.12 -4.46 -54.34
N PHE A 1224 -1.10 -4.95 -55.02
CA PHE A 1224 0.28 -4.85 -54.53
C PHE A 1224 0.83 -3.46 -54.84
N VAL A 1225 1.41 -2.80 -53.84
CA VAL A 1225 1.82 -1.38 -53.93
C VAL A 1225 3.24 -1.17 -53.39
N PRO A 1226 4.00 -0.21 -53.93
CA PRO A 1226 5.36 0.08 -53.46
C PRO A 1226 5.38 0.78 -52.08
N GLY A 1227 4.23 1.28 -51.61
CA GLY A 1227 4.09 1.93 -50.32
C GLY A 1227 2.64 2.33 -50.05
N LEU A 1228 2.37 2.77 -48.82
CA LEU A 1228 1.07 3.29 -48.39
C LEU A 1228 1.15 4.80 -48.11
N PRO A 1229 0.08 5.58 -48.38
CA PRO A 1229 0.08 7.01 -48.14
C PRO A 1229 -0.02 7.27 -46.63
N LYS A 1230 1.13 7.48 -45.98
CA LYS A 1230 1.22 7.74 -44.54
C LYS A 1230 1.46 9.22 -44.25
N THR A 1231 0.86 9.74 -43.19
CA THR A 1231 1.22 11.04 -42.62
C THR A 1231 2.60 10.98 -41.97
N ARG A 1232 3.12 12.14 -41.59
CA ARG A 1232 4.39 12.26 -40.86
C ARG A 1232 4.36 11.66 -39.45
N SER A 1233 3.18 11.49 -38.85
CA SER A 1233 3.00 10.78 -37.59
C SER A 1233 2.83 9.27 -37.77
N GLY A 1234 3.19 8.72 -38.94
CA GLY A 1234 3.08 7.28 -39.26
C GLY A 1234 1.70 6.82 -39.76
N LYS A 1235 0.65 7.62 -39.52
CA LYS A 1235 -0.74 7.25 -39.81
C LYS A 1235 -1.05 7.03 -41.29
N ILE A 1236 -1.56 5.85 -41.66
CA ILE A 1236 -2.09 5.57 -43.00
C ILE A 1236 -3.33 6.44 -43.29
N MET A 1237 -3.31 7.16 -44.41
CA MET A 1237 -4.39 8.04 -44.86
C MET A 1237 -5.45 7.25 -45.64
N ARG A 1238 -6.20 6.40 -44.94
CA ARG A 1238 -7.25 5.53 -45.51
C ARG A 1238 -8.30 6.27 -46.33
N ARG A 1239 -8.57 7.55 -46.05
CA ARG A 1239 -9.46 8.40 -46.88
C ARG A 1239 -8.99 8.49 -48.34
N ILE A 1240 -7.68 8.60 -48.57
CA ILE A 1240 -7.11 8.68 -49.93
C ILE A 1240 -7.30 7.33 -50.63
N LEU A 1241 -6.93 6.24 -49.95
CA LEU A 1241 -7.11 4.87 -50.45
C LEU A 1241 -8.59 4.58 -50.78
N ARG A 1242 -9.52 4.97 -49.90
CA ARG A 1242 -10.96 4.81 -50.10
C ARG A 1242 -11.46 5.55 -51.34
N LYS A 1243 -11.07 6.83 -51.51
CA LYS A 1243 -11.42 7.60 -52.71
C LYS A 1243 -10.88 6.98 -54.00
N ILE A 1244 -9.68 6.40 -53.95
CA ILE A 1244 -9.12 5.67 -55.10
C ILE A 1244 -9.95 4.41 -55.38
N ALA A 1245 -10.30 3.63 -54.35
CA ALA A 1245 -11.15 2.44 -54.48
C ALA A 1245 -12.59 2.76 -54.93
N GLU A 1246 -13.09 3.97 -54.65
CA GLU A 1246 -14.39 4.51 -55.09
C GLU A 1246 -14.35 5.16 -56.49
N ASN A 1247 -13.18 5.21 -57.14
CA ASN A 1247 -12.93 5.91 -58.42
C ASN A 1247 -13.17 7.44 -58.36
N GLU A 1248 -13.08 8.06 -57.18
CA GLU A 1248 -13.23 9.51 -56.94
C GLU A 1248 -11.87 10.23 -56.89
N THR A 1249 -11.06 10.08 -57.93
CA THR A 1249 -9.66 10.56 -57.95
C THR A 1249 -9.49 12.07 -58.20
N SER A 1250 -10.56 12.79 -58.56
CA SER A 1250 -10.51 14.22 -58.91
C SER A 1250 -10.37 15.17 -57.72
N ASN A 1251 -10.65 14.71 -56.49
CA ASN A 1251 -10.56 15.53 -55.27
C ASN A 1251 -10.05 14.71 -54.07
N LEU A 1252 -8.75 14.43 -54.03
CA LEU A 1252 -8.09 13.69 -52.95
C LEU A 1252 -7.81 14.56 -51.70
N GLY A 1253 -8.00 15.88 -51.79
CA GLY A 1253 -7.62 16.83 -50.74
C GLY A 1253 -6.11 17.07 -50.69
N ASP A 1254 -5.63 17.73 -49.63
CA ASP A 1254 -4.21 18.06 -49.46
C ASP A 1254 -3.36 16.81 -49.12
N ILE A 1255 -2.48 16.44 -50.05
CA ILE A 1255 -1.53 15.32 -49.93
C ILE A 1255 -0.15 15.75 -49.43
N SER A 1256 0.09 17.04 -49.20
CA SER A 1256 1.40 17.57 -48.72
C SER A 1256 1.74 17.14 -47.28
N THR A 1257 0.74 16.70 -46.52
CA THR A 1257 0.91 16.14 -45.17
C THR A 1257 1.48 14.72 -45.16
N LEU A 1258 1.62 14.08 -46.33
CA LEU A 1258 2.16 12.74 -46.46
C LEU A 1258 3.69 12.71 -46.29
N LEU A 1259 4.19 11.59 -45.78
CA LEU A 1259 5.61 11.28 -45.70
C LEU A 1259 6.24 11.16 -47.09
N ASN A 1260 5.52 10.50 -48.01
CA ASN A 1260 5.88 10.37 -49.41
C ASN A 1260 4.63 10.58 -50.28
N PRO A 1261 4.40 11.80 -50.81
CA PRO A 1261 3.24 12.09 -51.66
C PRO A 1261 3.23 11.33 -52.99
N GLU A 1262 4.38 10.98 -53.55
CA GLU A 1262 4.52 10.32 -54.87
C GLU A 1262 3.85 8.94 -54.91
N VAL A 1263 3.75 8.27 -53.74
CA VAL A 1263 3.11 6.96 -53.62
C VAL A 1263 1.63 6.99 -54.05
N VAL A 1264 0.96 8.13 -53.94
CA VAL A 1264 -0.45 8.28 -54.29
C VAL A 1264 -0.67 8.07 -55.79
N GLU A 1265 0.23 8.56 -56.64
CA GLU A 1265 0.12 8.37 -58.09
C GLU A 1265 0.37 6.92 -58.49
N ALA A 1266 1.39 6.26 -57.90
CA ALA A 1266 1.63 4.83 -58.14
C ALA A 1266 0.41 3.95 -57.78
N ILE A 1267 -0.29 4.29 -56.69
CA ILE A 1267 -1.51 3.57 -56.28
C ILE A 1267 -2.66 3.82 -57.26
N LYS A 1268 -2.82 5.06 -57.76
CA LYS A 1268 -3.87 5.42 -58.74
C LYS A 1268 -3.67 4.68 -60.06
N GLU A 1269 -2.44 4.65 -60.58
CA GLU A 1269 -2.11 3.96 -61.84
C GLU A 1269 -2.39 2.46 -61.75
N GLY A 1270 -2.10 1.84 -60.60
CA GLY A 1270 -2.32 0.41 -60.34
C GLY A 1270 -3.74 0.02 -59.90
N SER A 1271 -4.71 0.93 -59.89
CA SER A 1271 -6.06 0.67 -59.35
C SER A 1271 -6.78 -0.47 -60.08
N LEU A 1272 -7.37 -1.39 -59.31
CA LEU A 1272 -8.18 -2.52 -59.78
C LEU A 1272 -9.67 -2.17 -59.94
N VAL A 1273 -10.06 -0.93 -59.63
CA VAL A 1273 -11.37 -0.34 -59.94
C VAL A 1273 -11.16 0.73 -61.02
N LYS A 1274 -11.84 0.57 -62.16
CA LYS A 1274 -11.75 1.48 -63.32
C LYS A 1274 -13.12 2.05 -63.66
#